data_AF-Q6P1J6-F1
#
_entry.id   AF-Q6P1J6-F1
#
_cell.length_a   1.000
_cell.length_b   1.000
_cell.length_c   1.000
_cell.angle_alpha   90.00
_cell.angle_beta   90.00
_cell.angle_gamma   90.00
#
_symmetry.space_group_name_H-M   'P 1'
#
loop_
_entity.id
_entity.type
_entity.pdbx_description
1 polymer ?
#
loop_
_entity_poly.entity_id
_entity_poly.type
_entity_poly.pdbx_seq_one_letter_code
_entity_poly.pdbx_strand_id
1 'polypeptide(L)'
;MGLRPGIFLLELLLLLGQGTPQIHTSPRKSTLEGQLWPETLKNSPFPCNPNKLGVNMPSKSVHSLKPSDIKFVAAIGNLEIPPDPGTGDLEKQDWTERPQQVCMGVMTVLSDIIRYFSPSVPMPVCHTGKRVIPHDGAEDLWIQAQELVRNMKENLQLDFQFDWKLINVFFSNASQCYLCPSAQQNGLAAGGVDELMGVLDYLQQEVPRAFVNLVDLSEVAEVSRQYHGTWLSPAPEPCNCSEETTRLAKVVMQWSYQEAWNSLLASSRYSEQESFTVVFQPFFYETTPSLHSEDPRLQDSTTLAWHLWNRMMEPAGEKDEPLSVKHGRPMKCPSQESPYLFSYRNSNYLTRLQKPQDKLEVREGAEIRCPDKDPSDTVPTSVHRLKPADINVIGALGDSLTAGNGAGSTPGNVLDVLTQYRGLSWSVGGDENIGTVTTLANILREFNPSLKGFSVGTGKETSPNAFLNQAVAGGRAEDLPVQARRLVDLMKNDTRIHFQEDWKIITLFIGGNDLCDFCNDLVHYSPQNFTDNIGKALDILHAEVPRAFVNLVTVLEIVNLRELYQEKKVYCPRMILRSLCPCVLKFDDNSTELATLIEFNKKFQEKTHQLIESGRYDTREDFTVVVQPFFENVDMPKTSEGLPDNSFFAPDCFHFSSKSHSRAASALWNNMLEPVGQKTTRHKFENKINITCPNQVQPFLRTYKNSMQGHGTWLPCRDRAPSALHPTSVHALRPADIQVVAALGDSLTAGNGIGSKPDDLPDVTTQYRGLSYSAGGDGSLENVTTLPNILREFNRNLTGYAVGTGDANDTNAFLNQAVPGAKAEDLMSQVQTLMQKMKDDHRVNFHEDWKVITVLIGGSDLCDYCTDSNLYSAANFVHHLRNALDVLHREVPRVLVNLVDFLNPTIMRQVFLGNPDKCPVQQASVLCNCVLTLRENSQELARLEAFSRAYRSSMRELVGSGRYDTQEDFSVVLQPFFQNIQLPVLADGLPDTSFFAPDCIHPNQKFHSQLARALWTNMLEPLGSKTETLDLRAEMPITCPTQNEPFLRTPRNSNYTYPIKPAIENWGSDFLCTEWKASNSVPTSVHQLRPADIKVVAALGDSLTTAVGARPNNSSDLPTSWRGLSWSIGGDGNLETHTTLPNILKKFNPYLLGFSTSTWEGTAGLNVAAEGARARDMPAQAWDLVERMKNSPDINLEKDWKLVTLFIGVNDLCHYCENPEAHLATEYVQHIQQALDILSEELPRAFVNVVEVMELASLYQGQGGKCAMLAAQNNCTCLRHSQSSLEKQELKKVNWNLQHGISSFSYWHQYTQREDFAVVVQPFFQNTLTPLNERGDTDLTFFSEDCFHFSDRGHAEMAIALWNNMLEPVGRKTTSNNFTHSRAKLKCPSPESPYLYTLRNSRLLPDQAEEAPEVLYWAVPVAAGVGLVVGIIGTVVWRCRRGGRREDPPMSLRTVAL
;
A
#
# COMPACT_ATOMS: atom_id res chain seq x y z
N MET A 1 -22.37 25.47 40.14
CA MET A 1 -23.05 26.74 40.49
C MET A 1 -21.97 27.80 40.74
N GLY A 2 -22.07 28.97 40.09
CA GLY A 2 -21.15 30.13 40.20
C GLY A 2 -19.83 29.92 39.43
N LEU A 3 -19.30 30.81 38.59
CA LEU A 3 -19.45 32.24 38.36
C LEU A 3 -19.28 32.54 36.85
N ARG A 4 -20.07 33.47 36.31
CA ARG A 4 -20.01 33.97 34.93
C ARG A 4 -18.85 34.96 34.75
N PRO A 5 -18.12 34.92 33.63
CA PRO A 5 -17.29 36.03 33.16
C PRO A 5 -18.17 37.09 32.49
N GLY A 6 -18.11 38.32 33.01
CA GLY A 6 -18.73 39.50 32.44
C GLY A 6 -17.73 40.35 31.68
N ILE A 7 -18.20 40.88 30.55
CA ILE A 7 -18.01 42.27 30.10
C ILE A 7 -16.57 42.66 29.71
N PHE A 8 -16.26 42.60 28.41
CA PHE A 8 -15.44 43.59 27.68
C PHE A 8 -15.50 43.28 26.17
N LEU A 9 -16.67 43.49 25.54
CA LEU A 9 -16.85 43.41 24.08
C LEU A 9 -18.23 43.99 23.71
N LEU A 10 -18.41 45.30 23.87
CA LEU A 10 -19.65 45.95 23.36
C LEU A 10 -19.53 47.42 22.94
N GLU A 11 -18.33 48.00 22.81
CA GLU A 11 -18.18 49.42 22.43
C GLU A 11 -17.81 49.70 20.96
N LEU A 12 -17.77 48.70 20.07
CA LEU A 12 -17.37 48.93 18.68
C LEU A 12 -18.39 48.58 17.59
N LEU A 13 -19.62 48.19 17.95
CA LEU A 13 -20.62 47.76 16.96
C LEU A 13 -21.92 48.60 16.91
N LEU A 14 -21.98 49.72 17.63
CA LEU A 14 -23.15 50.62 17.64
C LEU A 14 -22.98 51.92 16.83
N LEU A 15 -22.03 51.94 15.89
CA LEU A 15 -22.15 52.78 14.69
C LEU A 15 -22.93 52.01 13.61
N LEU A 16 -24.22 51.80 13.89
CA LEU A 16 -25.24 51.61 12.87
C LEU A 16 -26.03 52.92 12.78
N GLY A 17 -25.87 53.65 11.68
CA GLY A 17 -26.63 54.86 11.39
C GLY A 17 -26.32 55.32 9.97
N GLN A 18 -27.03 54.80 8.97
CA GLN A 18 -28.15 55.50 8.31
C GLN A 18 -27.70 56.65 7.39
N GLY A 19 -27.92 56.49 6.08
CA GLY A 19 -27.91 57.60 5.13
C GLY A 19 -27.50 57.22 3.70
N THR A 20 -28.45 56.73 2.90
CA THR A 20 -28.47 56.88 1.43
C THR A 20 -28.51 58.39 1.07
N PRO A 21 -27.95 58.88 -0.05
CA PRO A 21 -28.28 58.38 -1.39
C PRO A 21 -27.13 58.35 -2.44
N GLN A 22 -27.41 57.60 -3.50
CA GLN A 22 -26.70 57.56 -4.77
C GLN A 22 -26.36 58.95 -5.31
N ILE A 23 -25.09 59.29 -5.43
CA ILE A 23 -24.62 60.30 -6.38
C ILE A 23 -24.07 59.54 -7.59
N HIS A 24 -24.89 59.49 -8.63
CA HIS A 24 -24.44 59.28 -9.99
C HIS A 24 -23.53 60.43 -10.39
N THR A 25 -22.22 60.24 -10.29
CA THR A 25 -21.27 60.97 -11.14
C THR A 25 -20.53 59.97 -11.98
N SER A 26 -20.93 59.92 -13.24
CA SER A 26 -20.24 59.36 -14.39
C SER A 26 -18.71 59.57 -14.31
N PRO A 27 -17.91 58.62 -14.82
CA PRO A 27 -16.46 58.66 -14.77
C PRO A 27 -15.98 59.91 -15.48
N ARG A 28 -15.60 60.91 -14.69
CA ARG A 28 -14.85 62.04 -15.20
C ARG A 28 -13.49 61.46 -15.51
N LYS A 29 -13.24 61.22 -16.80
CA LYS A 29 -11.90 61.03 -17.37
C LYS A 29 -10.99 62.04 -16.69
N SER A 30 -10.23 61.60 -15.68
CA SER A 30 -9.12 62.37 -15.19
C SER A 30 -8.10 62.32 -16.31
N THR A 31 -8.07 63.39 -17.07
CA THR A 31 -7.04 63.78 -18.02
C THR A 31 -5.68 63.71 -17.32
N LEU A 32 -5.10 62.52 -17.32
CA LEU A 32 -3.68 62.25 -17.12
C LEU A 32 -3.17 61.62 -18.43
N GLU A 33 -3.58 62.21 -19.56
CA GLU A 33 -3.09 61.91 -20.92
C GLU A 33 -1.82 62.73 -21.26
N GLY A 34 -1.10 63.24 -20.25
CA GLY A 34 0.01 64.18 -20.47
C GLY A 34 1.40 63.71 -20.05
N GLN A 35 1.56 62.58 -19.35
CA GLN A 35 2.90 62.11 -18.96
C GLN A 35 3.40 61.09 -19.99
N LEU A 36 4.31 61.55 -20.86
CA LEU A 36 5.11 60.70 -21.73
C LEU A 36 5.79 59.62 -20.86
N TRP A 37 5.46 58.36 -21.10
CA TRP A 37 6.19 57.20 -20.59
C TRP A 37 7.66 57.25 -21.07
N PRO A 38 8.65 56.97 -20.22
CA PRO A 38 9.99 56.64 -20.69
C PRO A 38 9.92 55.41 -21.61
N GLU A 39 10.45 55.50 -22.83
CA GLU A 39 10.39 54.41 -23.81
C GLU A 39 11.06 53.13 -23.33
N THR A 40 12.06 53.26 -22.46
CA THR A 40 12.83 52.19 -21.80
C THR A 40 11.97 51.26 -20.94
N LEU A 41 10.86 51.73 -20.37
CA LEU A 41 9.99 50.95 -19.48
C LEU A 41 8.71 50.42 -20.17
N LYS A 42 8.44 50.79 -21.43
CA LYS A 42 7.18 50.45 -22.12
C LYS A 42 6.90 48.94 -22.21
N ASN A 43 7.95 48.12 -22.27
CA ASN A 43 7.83 46.68 -22.43
C ASN A 43 7.77 45.91 -21.09
N SER A 44 7.85 46.61 -19.95
CA SER A 44 7.90 45.99 -18.63
C SER A 44 6.72 46.47 -17.80
N PRO A 45 5.85 45.58 -17.26
CA PRO A 45 4.80 45.99 -16.35
C PRO A 45 5.43 46.52 -15.06
N PHE A 46 5.55 47.84 -14.92
CA PHE A 46 6.08 48.47 -13.72
C PHE A 46 5.07 48.26 -12.56
N PRO A 47 5.39 47.46 -11.53
CA PRO A 47 4.38 47.02 -10.57
C PRO A 47 4.23 47.96 -9.37
N CYS A 48 5.13 48.93 -9.20
CA CYS A 48 5.13 49.78 -8.02
C CYS A 48 4.05 50.85 -8.12
N ASN A 49 3.33 51.11 -7.03
CA ASN A 49 2.32 52.17 -6.97
C ASN A 49 2.81 53.26 -6.00
N PRO A 50 3.18 54.46 -6.48
CA PRO A 50 3.76 55.49 -5.63
C PRO A 50 2.73 56.08 -4.66
N ASN A 51 1.44 56.07 -5.02
CA ASN A 51 0.35 56.58 -4.18
C ASN A 51 0.13 55.73 -2.91
N LYS A 52 0.58 54.47 -2.89
CA LYS A 52 0.47 53.61 -1.70
C LYS A 52 1.47 53.96 -0.60
N LEU A 53 2.52 54.76 -0.88
CA LEU A 53 3.59 55.04 0.08
C LEU A 53 3.20 56.04 1.19
N GLY A 54 2.01 56.65 1.14
CA GLY A 54 1.31 57.28 2.27
C GLY A 54 1.99 58.45 3.01
N VAL A 55 3.25 58.78 2.73
CA VAL A 55 4.06 59.70 3.54
C VAL A 55 4.64 60.82 2.66
N ASN A 56 3.99 61.98 2.67
CA ASN A 56 4.45 63.20 1.96
C ASN A 56 5.58 63.96 2.67
N MET A 57 6.09 63.47 3.81
CA MET A 57 7.12 64.18 4.57
C MET A 57 8.52 63.92 3.97
N PRO A 58 9.34 64.94 3.65
CA PRO A 58 10.68 64.74 3.11
C PRO A 58 11.60 63.98 4.08
N SER A 59 12.44 63.09 3.56
CA SER A 59 13.46 62.38 4.33
C SER A 59 14.43 63.36 4.99
N LYS A 60 14.53 63.31 6.31
CA LYS A 60 15.48 64.09 7.12
C LYS A 60 16.83 63.41 7.30
N SER A 61 16.87 62.11 7.04
CA SER A 61 18.02 61.24 7.22
C SER A 61 18.21 60.37 5.97
N VAL A 62 19.46 60.09 5.62
CA VAL A 62 19.84 59.18 4.53
C VAL A 62 19.30 57.78 4.79
N HIS A 63 19.16 57.38 6.05
CA HIS A 63 18.61 56.08 6.46
C HIS A 63 17.08 56.02 6.38
N SER A 64 16.43 57.15 6.13
CA SER A 64 15.00 57.26 5.85
C SER A 64 14.73 57.67 4.39
N LEU A 65 15.75 57.66 3.53
CA LEU A 65 15.70 58.19 2.16
C LEU A 65 14.74 57.37 1.30
N LYS A 66 13.67 58.01 0.84
CA LYS A 66 12.70 57.40 -0.08
C LYS A 66 13.07 57.67 -1.54
N PRO A 67 12.68 56.80 -2.48
CA PRO A 67 12.88 57.07 -3.91
C PRO A 67 12.29 58.39 -4.40
N SER A 68 11.18 58.85 -3.79
CA SER A 68 10.53 60.13 -4.11
C SER A 68 11.37 61.36 -3.77
N ASP A 69 12.34 61.21 -2.89
CA ASP A 69 13.08 62.33 -2.30
C ASP A 69 14.43 62.55 -2.99
N ILE A 70 14.85 61.60 -3.84
CA ILE A 70 16.04 61.68 -4.69
C ILE A 70 15.80 62.75 -5.77
N LYS A 71 16.80 63.62 -5.96
CA LYS A 71 16.80 64.68 -6.99
C LYS A 71 17.95 64.59 -7.97
N PHE A 72 18.95 63.77 -7.71
CA PHE A 72 20.11 63.63 -8.59
C PHE A 72 20.61 62.19 -8.59
N VAL A 73 20.95 61.67 -9.77
CA VAL A 73 21.50 60.33 -9.97
C VAL A 73 22.79 60.48 -10.76
N ALA A 74 23.88 59.94 -10.23
CA ALA A 74 25.17 59.97 -10.90
C ALA A 74 25.96 58.68 -10.72
N ALA A 75 26.98 58.53 -11.55
CA ALA A 75 27.93 57.43 -11.46
C ALA A 75 29.35 57.84 -11.82
N ILE A 76 30.30 57.14 -11.18
CA ILE A 76 31.73 57.10 -11.48
C ILE A 76 32.18 55.64 -11.53
N GLY A 77 33.34 55.40 -12.11
CA GLY A 77 33.93 54.07 -12.29
C GLY A 77 33.79 53.53 -13.70
N ASN A 78 34.52 52.45 -14.00
CA ASN A 78 34.60 51.89 -15.35
C ASN A 78 33.64 50.70 -15.51
N LEU A 79 32.66 50.83 -16.42
CA LEU A 79 31.75 49.76 -16.84
C LEU A 79 32.30 49.15 -18.14
N GLU A 80 33.21 48.18 -18.03
CA GLU A 80 33.65 47.40 -19.18
C GLU A 80 32.58 46.37 -19.56
N ILE A 81 31.72 46.72 -20.53
CA ILE A 81 30.79 45.79 -21.17
C ILE A 81 31.14 45.67 -22.67
N PRO A 82 31.43 44.46 -23.18
CA PRO A 82 31.79 44.21 -24.58
C PRO A 82 30.59 44.29 -25.53
N PRO A 83 30.84 44.34 -26.86
CA PRO A 83 29.82 44.50 -27.89
C PRO A 83 28.74 43.42 -27.93
N ASP A 84 27.54 43.84 -28.32
CA ASP A 84 26.47 42.95 -28.77
C ASP A 84 26.92 42.21 -30.05
N PRO A 85 26.74 40.88 -30.19
CA PRO A 85 27.33 40.11 -31.29
C PRO A 85 26.81 40.46 -32.69
N GLY A 86 25.80 41.35 -32.79
CA GLY A 86 25.12 41.71 -34.04
C GLY A 86 25.67 42.93 -34.78
N THR A 87 26.54 43.75 -34.17
CA THR A 87 27.07 44.96 -34.84
C THR A 87 28.35 44.65 -35.63
N GLY A 88 28.17 44.38 -36.93
CA GLY A 88 29.20 43.89 -37.86
C GLY A 88 30.27 44.87 -38.33
N ASP A 89 30.87 45.69 -37.45
CA ASP A 89 32.10 46.44 -37.79
C ASP A 89 32.83 46.91 -36.50
N LEU A 90 33.74 46.08 -35.98
CA LEU A 90 34.51 46.35 -34.75
C LEU A 90 35.60 47.43 -34.93
N GLU A 91 36.05 47.71 -36.16
CA GLU A 91 37.18 48.64 -36.40
C GLU A 91 36.80 50.12 -36.31
N LYS A 92 35.52 50.49 -36.21
CA LYS A 92 35.08 51.90 -36.25
C LYS A 92 34.44 52.44 -34.97
N GLN A 93 34.33 51.66 -33.91
CA GLN A 93 33.86 52.19 -32.63
C GLN A 93 35.01 52.72 -31.80
N ASP A 94 34.99 54.04 -31.55
CA ASP A 94 35.87 54.70 -30.61
C ASP A 94 35.60 54.12 -29.20
N TRP A 95 36.54 53.32 -28.70
CA TRP A 95 36.40 52.57 -27.44
C TRP A 95 36.21 53.50 -26.23
N THR A 96 36.57 54.79 -26.34
CA THR A 96 36.39 55.77 -25.27
C THR A 96 34.92 56.15 -25.02
N GLU A 97 34.04 56.11 -26.03
CA GLU A 97 32.62 56.47 -25.84
C GLU A 97 31.81 55.36 -25.16
N ARG A 98 32.27 54.10 -25.19
CA ARG A 98 31.44 52.95 -24.84
C ARG A 98 31.23 52.72 -23.34
N PRO A 99 32.25 52.77 -22.46
CA PRO A 99 32.03 52.70 -21.02
C PRO A 99 31.10 53.82 -20.55
N GLN A 100 31.22 55.00 -21.18
CA GLN A 100 30.34 56.12 -20.91
C GLN A 100 28.91 55.89 -21.41
N GLN A 101 28.73 55.31 -22.61
CA GLN A 101 27.42 54.91 -23.14
C GLN A 101 26.74 53.85 -22.29
N VAL A 102 27.50 52.84 -21.84
CA VAL A 102 27.00 51.76 -20.97
C VAL A 102 26.62 52.33 -19.61
N CYS A 103 27.51 53.12 -18.99
CA CYS A 103 27.19 53.84 -17.76
C CYS A 103 25.92 54.68 -17.92
N MET A 104 25.83 55.46 -19.01
CA MET A 104 24.63 56.25 -19.28
C MET A 104 23.42 55.38 -19.52
N GLY A 105 23.53 54.23 -20.17
CA GLY A 105 22.44 53.28 -20.36
C GLY A 105 21.91 52.80 -19.01
N VAL A 106 22.78 52.25 -18.16
CA VAL A 106 22.42 51.75 -16.82
C VAL A 106 21.82 52.86 -15.98
N MET A 107 22.44 54.04 -15.96
CA MET A 107 21.97 55.17 -15.17
C MET A 107 20.68 55.79 -15.71
N THR A 108 20.45 55.77 -17.03
CA THR A 108 19.19 56.25 -17.64
C THR A 108 18.03 55.37 -17.19
N VAL A 109 18.19 54.04 -17.28
CA VAL A 109 17.17 53.10 -16.81
C VAL A 109 16.93 53.27 -15.31
N LEU A 110 18.00 53.39 -14.51
CA LEU A 110 17.87 53.63 -13.06
C LEU A 110 17.18 54.96 -12.75
N SER A 111 17.46 56.01 -13.52
CA SER A 111 16.82 57.32 -13.38
C SER A 111 15.36 57.29 -13.80
N ASP A 112 15.00 56.53 -14.84
CA ASP A 112 13.60 56.34 -15.26
C ASP A 112 12.79 55.62 -14.19
N ILE A 113 13.39 54.62 -13.55
CA ILE A 113 12.83 53.95 -12.36
C ILE A 113 12.58 54.98 -11.24
N ILE A 114 13.56 55.83 -10.94
CA ILE A 114 13.42 56.83 -9.86
C ILE A 114 12.42 57.93 -10.24
N ARG A 115 12.36 58.35 -11.51
CA ARG A 115 11.41 59.34 -12.03
C ARG A 115 9.96 58.93 -11.83
N TYR A 116 9.70 57.63 -11.80
CA TYR A 116 8.38 57.12 -11.45
C TYR A 116 7.93 57.55 -10.02
N PHE A 117 8.87 57.69 -9.10
CA PHE A 117 8.62 58.18 -7.73
C PHE A 117 8.90 59.69 -7.57
N SER A 118 9.87 60.23 -8.30
CA SER A 118 10.31 61.64 -8.27
C SER A 118 10.39 62.19 -9.70
N PRO A 119 9.28 62.66 -10.29
CA PRO A 119 9.22 63.07 -11.70
C PRO A 119 10.17 64.22 -12.09
N SER A 120 10.73 64.93 -11.10
CA SER A 120 11.63 66.06 -11.30
C SER A 120 13.11 65.68 -11.45
N VAL A 121 13.46 64.38 -11.36
CA VAL A 121 14.87 63.95 -11.47
C VAL A 121 15.41 64.24 -12.88
N PRO A 122 16.50 65.02 -13.01
CA PRO A 122 17.10 65.38 -14.30
C PRO A 122 17.76 64.17 -14.96
N MET A 123 18.38 64.38 -16.13
CA MET A 123 19.19 63.34 -16.77
C MET A 123 20.38 62.94 -15.88
N PRO A 124 20.71 61.65 -15.77
CA PRO A 124 21.81 61.21 -14.93
C PRO A 124 23.16 61.66 -15.50
N VAL A 125 24.17 61.67 -14.64
CA VAL A 125 25.53 62.08 -14.99
C VAL A 125 26.49 60.90 -14.81
N CYS A 126 27.24 60.56 -15.86
CA CYS A 126 28.31 59.57 -15.81
C CYS A 126 29.66 60.23 -16.13
N HIS A 127 30.62 60.15 -15.22
CA HIS A 127 32.03 60.47 -15.48
C HIS A 127 32.81 59.15 -15.54
N THR A 128 33.18 58.74 -16.74
CA THR A 128 34.06 57.59 -16.98
C THR A 128 35.42 58.11 -17.42
N GLY A 129 36.50 57.49 -16.95
CA GLY A 129 37.87 57.89 -17.28
C GLY A 129 38.13 57.92 -18.78
N LYS A 130 38.97 58.87 -19.23
CA LYS A 130 39.35 59.01 -20.65
C LYS A 130 40.36 57.97 -21.14
N ARG A 131 40.76 57.00 -20.30
CA ARG A 131 41.85 56.05 -20.62
C ARG A 131 41.32 54.64 -20.86
N VAL A 132 41.62 54.12 -22.05
CA VAL A 132 41.39 52.72 -22.46
C VAL A 132 42.34 51.75 -21.75
N ILE A 133 43.46 52.25 -21.18
CA ILE A 133 44.48 51.41 -20.54
C ILE A 133 44.22 51.38 -19.03
N PRO A 134 43.93 50.21 -18.43
CA PRO A 134 43.75 50.07 -16.98
C PRO A 134 45.13 50.09 -16.30
N HIS A 135 45.72 51.28 -16.17
CA HIS A 135 46.82 51.53 -15.24
C HIS A 135 46.31 52.54 -14.20
N ASP A 136 46.22 52.06 -12.96
CA ASP A 136 45.66 52.70 -11.75
C ASP A 136 44.20 53.15 -11.86
N GLY A 137 43.29 52.17 -11.83
CA GLY A 137 41.84 52.43 -11.77
C GLY A 137 41.43 53.34 -10.62
N ALA A 138 42.18 53.39 -9.51
CA ALA A 138 41.83 54.24 -8.38
C ALA A 138 42.22 55.71 -8.54
N GLU A 139 43.35 56.02 -9.19
CA GLU A 139 43.75 57.40 -9.49
C GLU A 139 42.76 58.03 -10.50
N ASP A 140 42.28 57.22 -11.45
CA ASP A 140 41.21 57.60 -12.38
C ASP A 140 39.86 57.80 -11.67
N LEU A 141 39.48 56.92 -10.75
CA LEU A 141 38.27 57.06 -9.92
C LEU A 141 38.30 58.32 -9.04
N TRP A 142 39.47 58.68 -8.50
CA TRP A 142 39.65 59.91 -7.73
C TRP A 142 39.40 61.16 -8.57
N ILE A 143 39.95 61.22 -9.78
CA ILE A 143 39.73 62.34 -10.72
C ILE A 143 38.25 62.43 -11.10
N GLN A 144 37.61 61.30 -11.41
CA GLN A 144 36.18 61.25 -11.72
C GLN A 144 35.32 61.75 -10.56
N ALA A 145 35.69 61.43 -9.31
CA ALA A 145 35.00 61.93 -8.13
C ALA A 145 35.13 63.46 -8.00
N GLN A 146 36.32 64.02 -8.21
CA GLN A 146 36.54 65.48 -8.20
C GLN A 146 35.72 66.19 -9.29
N GLU A 147 35.67 65.63 -10.49
CA GLU A 147 34.87 66.17 -11.60
C GLU A 147 33.37 66.08 -11.32
N LEU A 148 32.89 64.97 -10.75
CA LEU A 148 31.51 64.79 -10.33
C LEU A 148 31.10 65.84 -9.28
N VAL A 149 31.95 66.08 -8.27
CA VAL A 149 31.68 67.10 -7.23
C VAL A 149 31.60 68.50 -7.83
N ARG A 150 32.53 68.86 -8.73
CA ARG A 150 32.48 70.14 -9.45
C ARG A 150 31.18 70.27 -10.24
N ASN A 151 30.82 69.24 -11.01
CA ASN A 151 29.60 69.24 -11.82
C ASN A 151 28.34 69.42 -10.95
N MET A 152 28.27 68.72 -9.81
CA MET A 152 27.16 68.87 -8.86
C MET A 152 27.08 70.28 -8.26
N LYS A 153 28.21 70.95 -7.98
CA LYS A 153 28.25 72.33 -7.46
C LYS A 153 27.85 73.37 -8.53
N GLU A 154 28.13 73.08 -9.80
CA GLU A 154 27.82 73.97 -10.94
C GLU A 154 26.42 73.72 -11.55
N ASN A 155 25.74 72.64 -11.15
CA ASN A 155 24.44 72.26 -11.71
C ASN A 155 23.29 73.15 -11.20
N LEU A 156 22.76 74.00 -12.08
CA LEU A 156 21.65 74.92 -11.77
C LEU A 156 20.30 74.24 -11.43
N GLN A 157 20.14 72.95 -11.74
CA GLN A 157 18.94 72.17 -11.43
C GLN A 157 19.03 71.41 -10.09
N LEU A 158 20.17 71.48 -9.41
CA LEU A 158 20.44 70.76 -8.16
C LEU A 158 20.73 71.74 -7.03
N ASP A 159 19.99 71.66 -5.93
CA ASP A 159 20.43 72.29 -4.68
C ASP A 159 21.53 71.45 -4.04
N PHE A 160 22.78 71.84 -4.32
CA PHE A 160 23.95 71.10 -3.86
C PHE A 160 23.96 70.86 -2.35
N GLN A 161 23.37 71.73 -1.52
CA GLN A 161 23.37 71.57 -0.07
C GLN A 161 22.17 70.76 0.44
N PHE A 162 20.99 70.91 -0.18
CA PHE A 162 19.73 70.40 0.39
C PHE A 162 19.09 69.23 -0.35
N ASP A 163 19.39 69.01 -1.62
CA ASP A 163 18.80 67.91 -2.37
C ASP A 163 19.45 66.55 -2.04
N TRP A 164 18.73 65.44 -2.16
CA TRP A 164 19.29 64.10 -1.99
C TRP A 164 19.90 63.58 -3.30
N LYS A 165 21.15 63.10 -3.23
CA LYS A 165 21.91 62.54 -4.35
C LYS A 165 22.06 61.04 -4.21
N LEU A 166 21.88 60.31 -5.30
CA LEU A 166 22.23 58.88 -5.42
C LEU A 166 23.47 58.76 -6.30
N ILE A 167 24.57 58.27 -5.75
CA ILE A 167 25.86 58.14 -6.45
C ILE A 167 26.22 56.66 -6.54
N ASN A 168 26.57 56.19 -7.73
CA ASN A 168 26.97 54.80 -7.96
C ASN A 168 28.46 54.75 -8.31
N VAL A 169 29.26 54.07 -7.50
CA VAL A 169 30.70 53.91 -7.67
C VAL A 169 30.94 52.48 -8.18
N PHE A 170 31.22 52.35 -9.47
CA PHE A 170 31.50 51.06 -10.11
C PHE A 170 32.98 50.71 -9.99
N PHE A 171 33.28 49.50 -9.56
CA PHE A 171 34.67 49.01 -9.52
C PHE A 171 34.73 47.52 -9.85
N SER A 172 35.92 47.05 -10.22
CA SER A 172 36.19 45.64 -10.52
C SER A 172 37.58 45.25 -10.03
N ASN A 173 37.69 44.13 -9.31
CA ASN A 173 38.98 43.57 -8.91
C ASN A 173 39.49 42.60 -9.98
N ALA A 174 40.43 43.08 -10.81
CA ALA A 174 40.88 42.36 -12.01
C ALA A 174 41.66 41.06 -11.72
N SER A 175 42.32 40.93 -10.56
CA SER A 175 43.17 39.77 -10.29
C SER A 175 42.38 38.51 -9.92
N GLN A 176 41.13 38.66 -9.47
CA GLN A 176 40.26 37.59 -8.93
C GLN A 176 40.89 36.69 -7.85
N CYS A 177 42.11 36.97 -7.39
CA CYS A 177 42.84 36.18 -6.42
C CYS A 177 42.08 36.02 -5.11
N TYR A 178 41.16 36.94 -4.79
CA TYR A 178 40.28 36.85 -3.63
C TYR A 178 39.34 35.63 -3.66
N LEU A 179 39.12 35.00 -4.83
CA LEU A 179 38.34 33.76 -4.95
C LEU A 179 39.17 32.51 -4.61
N CYS A 180 40.48 32.64 -4.45
CA CYS A 180 41.37 31.52 -4.19
C CYS A 180 41.64 31.39 -2.69
N PRO A 181 41.28 30.26 -2.05
CA PRO A 181 41.46 30.07 -0.61
C PRO A 181 42.90 30.27 -0.14
N SER A 182 43.88 29.90 -0.97
CA SER A 182 45.31 30.05 -0.66
C SER A 182 45.81 31.48 -0.65
N ALA A 183 45.18 32.39 -1.41
CA ALA A 183 45.63 33.77 -1.54
C ALA A 183 45.23 34.67 -0.36
N GLN A 184 44.26 34.23 0.46
CA GLN A 184 43.64 35.09 1.47
C GLN A 184 44.22 34.98 2.89
N GLN A 185 45.44 34.48 3.06
CA GLN A 185 46.19 34.85 4.27
C GLN A 185 46.39 36.37 4.39
N ASN A 186 46.21 37.13 3.30
CA ASN A 186 46.00 38.57 3.35
C ASN A 186 44.57 38.88 2.87
N GLY A 187 43.79 39.61 3.68
CA GLY A 187 42.46 40.09 3.32
C GLY A 187 42.47 40.93 2.03
N LEU A 188 41.28 41.43 1.65
CA LEU A 188 41.05 42.43 0.59
C LEU A 188 42.36 43.08 0.12
N ALA A 189 42.82 42.79 -1.11
CA ALA A 189 44.14 43.23 -1.60
C ALA A 189 44.36 44.71 -1.23
N ALA A 190 45.20 44.96 -0.22
CA ALA A 190 45.11 46.15 0.61
C ALA A 190 45.19 47.46 -0.19
N GLY A 191 46.01 47.48 -1.25
CA GLY A 191 46.19 48.66 -2.10
C GLY A 191 44.89 49.16 -2.73
N GLY A 192 44.10 48.28 -3.34
CA GLY A 192 42.88 48.70 -4.04
C GLY A 192 41.76 49.17 -3.11
N VAL A 193 41.74 48.69 -1.86
CA VAL A 193 40.75 49.09 -0.86
C VAL A 193 41.09 50.43 -0.23
N ASP A 194 42.36 50.65 0.15
CA ASP A 194 42.77 51.92 0.75
C ASP A 194 42.51 53.10 -0.20
N GLU A 195 42.77 52.93 -1.50
CA GLU A 195 42.52 53.97 -2.50
C GLU A 195 41.03 54.20 -2.77
N LEU A 196 40.23 53.13 -2.87
CA LEU A 196 38.78 53.23 -3.02
C LEU A 196 38.13 53.87 -1.78
N MET A 197 38.64 53.57 -0.58
CA MET A 197 38.23 54.22 0.66
C MET A 197 38.60 55.71 0.66
N GLY A 198 39.74 56.08 0.07
CA GLY A 198 40.10 57.48 -0.17
C GLY A 198 39.04 58.20 -1.00
N VAL A 199 38.58 57.60 -2.10
CA VAL A 199 37.50 58.16 -2.94
C VAL A 199 36.20 58.33 -2.16
N LEU A 200 35.82 57.34 -1.35
CA LEU A 200 34.62 57.41 -0.50
C LEU A 200 34.73 58.48 0.58
N ASP A 201 35.91 58.65 1.18
CA ASP A 201 36.20 59.71 2.16
C ASP A 201 36.10 61.10 1.53
N TYR A 202 36.59 61.28 0.31
CA TYR A 202 36.44 62.53 -0.43
C TYR A 202 34.97 62.85 -0.72
N LEU A 203 34.19 61.87 -1.20
CA LEU A 203 32.76 62.03 -1.41
C LEU A 203 32.02 62.36 -0.11
N GLN A 204 32.39 61.71 1.00
CA GLN A 204 31.83 61.99 2.32
C GLN A 204 32.10 63.43 2.76
N GLN A 205 33.32 63.94 2.52
CA GLN A 205 33.72 65.28 2.92
C GLN A 205 33.02 66.37 2.09
N GLU A 206 32.90 66.15 0.77
CA GLU A 206 32.47 67.19 -0.16
C GLU A 206 30.97 67.16 -0.48
N VAL A 207 30.29 66.02 -0.38
CA VAL A 207 28.92 65.84 -0.89
C VAL A 207 27.91 65.66 0.25
N PRO A 208 27.15 66.71 0.62
CA PRO A 208 26.09 66.58 1.60
C PRO A 208 24.86 65.88 0.99
N ARG A 209 24.14 65.13 1.83
CA ARG A 209 22.89 64.42 1.48
C ARG A 209 23.07 63.42 0.34
N ALA A 210 24.00 62.50 0.49
CA ALA A 210 24.31 61.49 -0.53
C ALA A 210 24.11 60.06 -0.03
N PHE A 211 23.47 59.24 -0.86
CA PHE A 211 23.45 57.79 -0.74
C PHE A 211 24.39 57.23 -1.80
N VAL A 212 25.45 56.54 -1.38
CA VAL A 212 26.48 56.01 -2.27
C VAL A 212 26.36 54.49 -2.35
N ASN A 213 26.17 53.97 -3.56
CA ASN A 213 26.27 52.55 -3.86
C ASN A 213 27.70 52.24 -4.27
N LEU A 214 28.37 51.34 -3.54
CA LEU A 214 29.63 50.77 -3.97
C LEU A 214 29.34 49.47 -4.72
N VAL A 215 29.43 49.49 -6.05
CA VAL A 215 28.96 48.42 -6.94
C VAL A 215 30.14 47.61 -7.46
N ASP A 216 30.22 46.34 -7.05
CA ASP A 216 31.28 45.43 -7.49
C ASP A 216 30.84 44.68 -8.76
N LEU A 217 31.58 44.88 -9.86
CA LEU A 217 31.34 44.25 -11.16
C LEU A 217 32.42 43.24 -11.57
N SER A 218 33.18 42.71 -10.60
CA SER A 218 34.31 41.81 -10.85
C SER A 218 33.95 40.56 -11.67
N GLU A 219 32.77 39.96 -11.46
CA GLU A 219 32.32 38.80 -12.25
C GLU A 219 31.76 39.19 -13.62
N VAL A 220 31.10 40.34 -13.74
CA VAL A 220 30.59 40.85 -15.03
C VAL A 220 31.76 41.02 -16.01
N ALA A 221 32.87 41.59 -15.53
CA ALA A 221 34.09 41.77 -16.31
C ALA A 221 34.74 40.43 -16.74
N GLU A 222 34.57 39.35 -15.98
CA GLU A 222 35.07 38.01 -16.34
C GLU A 222 34.26 37.39 -17.48
N VAL A 223 32.93 37.41 -17.35
CA VAL A 223 32.02 36.92 -18.41
C VAL A 223 32.35 37.61 -19.72
N SER A 224 32.52 38.93 -19.67
CA SER A 224 32.95 39.75 -20.79
C SER A 224 34.25 39.27 -21.46
N ARG A 225 35.25 38.85 -20.67
CA ARG A 225 36.54 38.35 -21.17
C ARG A 225 36.47 36.93 -21.71
N GLN A 226 35.62 36.05 -21.16
CA GLN A 226 35.43 34.69 -21.68
C GLN A 226 34.74 34.66 -23.04
N TYR A 227 33.77 35.57 -23.28
CA TYR A 227 33.05 35.65 -24.56
C TYR A 227 33.94 36.11 -25.72
N HIS A 228 34.84 37.06 -25.50
CA HIS A 228 35.79 37.50 -26.51
C HIS A 228 37.15 36.88 -26.25
N GLY A 229 37.33 35.67 -26.78
CA GLY A 229 38.60 34.96 -26.77
C GLY A 229 39.71 35.82 -27.35
N THR A 230 40.56 36.35 -26.45
CA THR A 230 41.82 37.08 -26.74
C THR A 230 41.67 38.35 -27.59
N TRP A 231 42.39 39.42 -27.27
CA TRP A 231 43.14 40.25 -28.24
C TRP A 231 43.51 41.66 -27.76
N LEU A 232 42.94 42.25 -26.69
CA LEU A 232 43.23 43.68 -26.40
C LEU A 232 43.46 44.09 -24.93
N SER A 233 43.74 43.18 -24.00
CA SER A 233 44.34 43.57 -22.72
C SER A 233 45.30 42.49 -22.22
N PRO A 234 46.47 42.86 -21.65
CA PRO A 234 47.33 41.89 -20.99
C PRO A 234 46.48 41.17 -19.94
N ALA A 235 46.45 39.85 -19.98
CA ALA A 235 45.82 39.08 -18.92
C ALA A 235 46.44 39.57 -17.60
N PRO A 236 45.64 39.97 -16.60
CA PRO A 236 46.19 40.25 -15.27
C PRO A 236 46.97 39.01 -14.83
N GLU A 237 48.02 39.21 -14.02
CA GLU A 237 48.90 38.13 -13.56
C GLU A 237 48.08 36.88 -13.25
N PRO A 238 48.31 35.75 -13.93
CA PRO A 238 47.50 34.57 -13.74
C PRO A 238 47.61 34.18 -12.27
N CYS A 239 46.50 34.29 -11.55
CA CYS A 239 46.50 33.90 -10.16
C CYS A 239 46.68 32.39 -10.11
N ASN A 240 47.84 31.95 -9.64
CA ASN A 240 48.22 30.54 -9.67
C ASN A 240 47.53 29.82 -8.50
N CYS A 241 46.22 29.63 -8.63
CA CYS A 241 45.45 28.87 -7.66
C CYS A 241 45.90 27.42 -7.84
N SER A 242 46.68 26.91 -6.89
CA SER A 242 47.37 25.62 -7.00
C SER A 242 46.43 24.42 -7.15
N GLU A 243 45.13 24.65 -6.99
CA GLU A 243 44.08 23.64 -7.02
C GLU A 243 42.92 24.15 -7.86
N GLU A 244 42.28 23.26 -8.62
CA GLU A 244 40.97 23.55 -9.22
C GLU A 244 40.03 24.06 -8.11
N THR A 245 39.53 25.28 -8.27
CA THR A 245 38.65 25.90 -7.30
C THR A 245 37.31 25.17 -7.32
N THR A 246 37.09 24.33 -6.32
CA THR A 246 35.82 23.62 -6.17
C THR A 246 34.66 24.61 -6.05
N ARG A 247 33.45 24.19 -6.42
CA ARG A 247 32.23 25.01 -6.31
C ARG A 247 32.06 25.58 -4.90
N LEU A 248 32.33 24.75 -3.87
CA LEU A 248 32.31 25.14 -2.47
C LEU A 248 33.35 26.23 -2.15
N ALA A 249 34.61 26.02 -2.56
CA ALA A 249 35.67 27.02 -2.36
C ALA A 249 35.29 28.37 -2.97
N LYS A 250 34.86 28.37 -4.24
CA LYS A 250 34.46 29.61 -4.92
C LYS A 250 33.37 30.37 -4.15
N VAL A 251 32.28 29.69 -3.77
CA VAL A 251 31.15 30.37 -3.13
C VAL A 251 31.44 30.81 -1.69
N VAL A 252 32.23 30.03 -0.95
CA VAL A 252 32.71 30.41 0.39
C VAL A 252 33.58 31.66 0.32
N MET A 253 34.43 31.77 -0.70
CA MET A 253 35.28 32.94 -0.90
C MET A 253 34.49 34.17 -1.36
N GLN A 254 33.53 34.02 -2.27
CA GLN A 254 32.58 35.10 -2.64
C GLN A 254 31.86 35.64 -1.41
N TRP A 255 31.33 34.73 -0.59
CA TRP A 255 30.61 35.09 0.63
C TRP A 255 31.52 35.81 1.63
N SER A 256 32.73 35.30 1.84
CA SER A 256 33.70 35.89 2.77
C SER A 256 34.14 37.28 2.32
N TYR A 257 34.32 37.47 1.01
CA TYR A 257 34.63 38.75 0.41
C TYR A 257 33.47 39.76 0.56
N GLN A 258 32.23 39.34 0.34
CA GLN A 258 31.04 40.16 0.59
C GLN A 258 30.92 40.57 2.06
N GLU A 259 31.13 39.64 2.99
CA GLU A 259 31.10 39.93 4.43
C GLU A 259 32.22 40.87 4.86
N ALA A 260 33.41 40.76 4.28
CA ALA A 260 34.51 41.69 4.56
C ALA A 260 34.13 43.13 4.19
N TRP A 261 33.57 43.35 3.00
CA TRP A 261 33.07 44.67 2.58
C TRP A 261 31.91 45.17 3.44
N ASN A 262 30.93 44.32 3.72
CA ASN A 262 29.80 44.69 4.56
C ASN A 262 30.23 45.08 5.98
N SER A 263 31.15 44.30 6.58
CA SER A 263 31.69 44.59 7.91
C SER A 263 32.48 45.90 7.93
N LEU A 264 33.33 46.13 6.91
CA LEU A 264 34.10 47.36 6.77
C LEU A 264 33.19 48.59 6.67
N LEU A 265 32.20 48.58 5.77
CA LEU A 265 31.32 49.73 5.55
C LEU A 265 30.32 49.93 6.70
N ALA A 266 29.81 48.86 7.31
CA ALA A 266 28.89 48.97 8.44
C ALA A 266 29.56 49.53 9.70
N SER A 267 30.84 49.20 9.93
CA SER A 267 31.64 49.74 11.05
C SER A 267 32.31 51.09 10.74
N SER A 268 32.25 51.55 9.49
CA SER A 268 32.84 52.81 9.07
C SER A 268 32.02 54.02 9.53
N ARG A 269 32.66 55.19 9.44
CA ARG A 269 32.04 56.52 9.63
C ARG A 269 30.82 56.75 8.72
N TYR A 270 30.71 56.03 7.62
CA TYR A 270 29.65 56.20 6.64
C TYR A 270 28.29 55.73 7.16
N SER A 271 28.24 54.78 8.10
CA SER A 271 26.95 54.24 8.59
C SER A 271 26.32 55.07 9.72
N GLU A 272 27.09 55.94 10.37
CA GLU A 272 26.67 56.73 11.53
C GLU A 272 26.03 58.09 11.17
N GLN A 273 26.31 58.61 9.98
CA GLN A 273 25.91 59.96 9.59
C GLN A 273 24.47 60.04 9.06
N GLU A 274 23.74 61.06 9.48
CA GLU A 274 22.38 61.30 8.99
C GLU A 274 22.32 61.82 7.53
N SER A 275 23.43 62.32 6.99
CA SER A 275 23.47 62.94 5.65
C SER A 275 24.26 62.17 4.60
N PHE A 276 24.95 61.09 4.96
CA PHE A 276 25.81 60.35 4.04
C PHE A 276 25.83 58.87 4.42
N THR A 277 25.76 57.97 3.45
CA THR A 277 25.97 56.53 3.67
C THR A 277 26.59 55.89 2.44
N VAL A 278 27.42 54.87 2.66
CA VAL A 278 27.91 53.96 1.61
C VAL A 278 27.33 52.58 1.85
N VAL A 279 26.85 51.92 0.81
CA VAL A 279 26.29 50.56 0.87
C VAL A 279 26.92 49.70 -0.21
N PHE A 280 27.46 48.54 0.17
CA PHE A 280 27.99 47.57 -0.78
C PHE A 280 26.86 46.92 -1.58
N GLN A 281 27.04 46.84 -2.89
CA GLN A 281 26.12 46.26 -3.86
C GLN A 281 26.83 45.15 -4.66
N PRO A 282 26.79 43.89 -4.19
CA PRO A 282 27.46 42.78 -4.85
C PRO A 282 26.72 42.28 -6.10
N PHE A 283 27.47 41.99 -7.17
CA PHE A 283 27.00 41.29 -8.38
C PHE A 283 27.69 39.92 -8.50
N PHE A 284 27.13 38.91 -7.82
CA PHE A 284 27.53 37.51 -7.98
C PHE A 284 26.50 36.74 -8.81
N TYR A 285 26.95 35.95 -9.77
CA TYR A 285 26.08 35.16 -10.65
C TYR A 285 25.97 33.70 -10.19
N GLU A 286 24.79 33.11 -10.42
CA GLU A 286 24.42 31.74 -10.01
C GLU A 286 25.30 30.65 -10.65
N THR A 287 25.77 30.89 -11.87
CA THR A 287 26.64 29.98 -12.65
C THR A 287 27.72 30.79 -13.32
N THR A 288 28.95 30.26 -13.34
CA THR A 288 29.91 30.63 -14.39
C THR A 288 29.20 30.37 -15.71
N PRO A 289 29.00 31.38 -16.57
CA PRO A 289 28.54 31.11 -17.92
C PRO A 289 29.56 30.15 -18.52
N SER A 290 29.14 28.90 -18.77
CA SER A 290 29.91 28.04 -19.63
C SER A 290 30.11 28.79 -20.95
N LEU A 291 31.16 28.46 -21.71
CA LEU A 291 31.39 29.01 -23.06
C LEU A 291 30.14 28.93 -23.98
N HIS A 292 29.12 28.17 -23.60
CA HIS A 292 27.89 27.93 -24.34
C HIS A 292 26.63 28.61 -23.77
N SER A 293 26.68 29.39 -22.69
CA SER A 293 25.52 30.22 -22.36
C SER A 293 25.48 31.36 -23.38
N GLU A 294 24.81 31.19 -24.52
CA GLU A 294 24.66 32.19 -25.58
C GLU A 294 23.70 33.34 -25.20
N ASP A 295 23.62 33.75 -23.92
CA ASP A 295 22.66 34.78 -23.50
C ASP A 295 23.34 36.16 -23.31
N PRO A 296 23.49 36.96 -24.38
CA PRO A 296 24.06 38.32 -24.31
C PRO A 296 23.22 39.27 -23.43
N ARG A 297 22.01 38.88 -22.98
CA ARG A 297 21.19 39.71 -22.07
C ARG A 297 21.84 39.99 -20.71
N LEU A 298 22.89 39.25 -20.34
CA LEU A 298 23.65 39.51 -19.10
C LEU A 298 24.25 40.93 -19.07
N GLN A 299 24.47 41.51 -20.25
CA GLN A 299 25.21 42.74 -20.48
C GLN A 299 24.33 43.92 -20.91
N ASP A 300 23.01 43.74 -21.00
CA ASP A 300 22.10 44.86 -21.25
C ASP A 300 22.15 45.82 -20.05
N SER A 301 22.30 47.10 -20.38
CA SER A 301 22.20 48.22 -19.44
C SER A 301 20.92 48.15 -18.59
N THR A 302 19.83 47.66 -19.19
CA THR A 302 18.56 47.46 -18.50
C THR A 302 18.69 46.42 -17.38
N THR A 303 19.26 45.25 -17.65
CA THR A 303 19.43 44.16 -16.69
C THR A 303 20.27 44.58 -15.48
N LEU A 304 21.40 45.25 -15.73
CA LEU A 304 22.27 45.76 -14.66
C LEU A 304 21.56 46.81 -13.79
N ALA A 305 20.83 47.74 -14.41
CA ALA A 305 20.07 48.75 -13.68
C ALA A 305 18.98 48.12 -12.81
N TRP A 306 18.30 47.10 -13.32
CA TRP A 306 17.28 46.34 -12.60
C TRP A 306 17.86 45.57 -11.41
N HIS A 307 19.01 44.92 -11.58
CA HIS A 307 19.70 44.25 -10.49
C HIS A 307 20.15 45.23 -9.42
N LEU A 308 20.77 46.35 -9.80
CA LEU A 308 21.17 47.40 -8.87
C LEU A 308 19.98 47.97 -8.10
N TRP A 309 18.87 48.26 -8.78
CA TRP A 309 17.64 48.70 -8.11
C TRP A 309 17.13 47.68 -7.10
N ASN A 310 17.00 46.41 -7.50
CA ASN A 310 16.52 45.36 -6.62
C ASN A 310 17.42 45.18 -5.39
N ARG A 311 18.74 45.33 -5.53
CA ARG A 311 19.71 45.29 -4.42
C ARG A 311 19.57 46.46 -3.46
N MET A 312 19.22 47.65 -3.94
CA MET A 312 18.88 48.79 -3.06
C MET A 312 17.57 48.59 -2.30
N MET A 313 16.67 47.77 -2.83
CA MET A 313 15.40 47.38 -2.19
C MET A 313 15.54 46.13 -1.29
N GLU A 314 16.77 45.65 -1.03
CA GLU A 314 17.07 44.53 -0.13
C GLU A 314 17.83 45.04 1.11
N PRO A 315 17.48 44.58 2.32
CA PRO A 315 18.23 44.90 3.53
C PRO A 315 19.72 44.58 3.38
N ALA A 316 20.56 45.47 3.90
CA ALA A 316 22.00 45.24 3.97
C ALA A 316 22.29 44.00 4.83
N GLY A 317 23.05 43.06 4.27
CA GLY A 317 23.32 41.74 4.86
C GLY A 317 22.33 40.63 4.50
N GLU A 318 21.28 40.93 3.73
CA GLU A 318 20.34 39.94 3.15
C GLU A 318 20.45 39.85 1.61
N LYS A 319 21.50 40.43 1.03
CA LYS A 319 21.75 40.47 -0.43
C LYS A 319 22.40 39.17 -0.94
N ASP A 320 21.96 38.05 -0.40
CA ASP A 320 22.65 36.75 -0.52
C ASP A 320 22.18 35.93 -1.72
N GLU A 321 21.09 36.31 -2.39
CA GLU A 321 20.64 35.54 -3.55
C GLU A 321 21.49 35.85 -4.79
N PRO A 322 22.13 34.87 -5.43
CA PRO A 322 22.88 35.12 -6.65
C PRO A 322 21.96 35.60 -7.78
N LEU A 323 22.51 36.36 -8.73
CA LEU A 323 21.80 36.86 -9.90
C LEU A 323 21.55 35.71 -10.88
N SER A 324 20.29 35.48 -11.22
CA SER A 324 19.88 34.45 -12.18
C SER A 324 19.75 35.02 -13.60
N VAL A 325 20.28 34.31 -14.58
CA VAL A 325 20.28 34.70 -16.00
C VAL A 325 18.92 34.46 -16.67
N LYS A 326 18.22 33.39 -16.27
CA LYS A 326 17.04 32.87 -16.97
C LYS A 326 15.71 33.45 -16.49
N HIS A 327 15.65 33.92 -15.25
CA HIS A 327 14.44 34.46 -14.65
C HIS A 327 14.64 35.94 -14.35
N GLY A 328 14.15 36.81 -15.25
CA GLY A 328 14.01 38.23 -14.94
C GLY A 328 13.09 38.38 -13.72
N ARG A 329 13.69 38.54 -12.53
CA ARG A 329 12.92 38.75 -11.31
C ARG A 329 12.09 40.02 -11.47
N PRO A 330 10.82 40.01 -11.04
CA PRO A 330 10.02 41.22 -11.05
C PRO A 330 10.72 42.29 -10.21
N MET A 331 10.60 43.53 -10.66
CA MET A 331 11.14 44.68 -9.97
C MET A 331 10.59 44.78 -8.55
N LYS A 332 11.48 44.92 -7.56
CA LYS A 332 11.11 45.12 -6.16
C LYS A 332 10.62 46.55 -5.94
N CYS A 333 9.55 46.69 -5.18
CA CYS A 333 8.94 47.97 -4.88
C CYS A 333 9.09 48.28 -3.38
N PRO A 334 9.33 49.56 -3.00
CA PRO A 334 9.28 49.96 -1.60
C PRO A 334 7.91 49.62 -0.99
N SER A 335 7.92 49.04 0.21
CA SER A 335 6.70 48.69 0.94
C SER A 335 6.28 49.84 1.87
N GLN A 336 5.08 49.75 2.48
CA GLN A 336 4.69 50.69 3.54
C GLN A 336 5.54 50.53 4.81
N GLU A 337 6.04 49.32 5.06
CA GLU A 337 6.88 48.99 6.21
C GLU A 337 8.32 49.50 6.02
N SER A 338 8.84 49.44 4.79
CA SER A 338 10.17 49.91 4.42
C SER A 338 10.09 50.80 3.16
N PRO A 339 9.61 52.05 3.29
CA PRO A 339 9.42 52.96 2.15
C PRO A 339 10.73 53.59 1.65
N TYR A 340 11.89 53.18 2.17
CA TYR A 340 13.20 53.78 2.00
C TYR A 340 14.20 52.85 1.28
N LEU A 341 15.31 53.42 0.79
CA LEU A 341 16.48 52.65 0.33
C LEU A 341 17.15 51.99 1.54
N PHE A 342 17.59 50.74 1.41
CA PHE A 342 18.23 50.03 2.51
C PHE A 342 19.69 50.44 2.71
N SER A 343 20.02 50.79 3.94
CA SER A 343 21.36 51.12 4.45
C SER A 343 21.70 50.17 5.60
N TYR A 344 22.96 50.10 6.03
CA TYR A 344 23.34 49.24 7.16
C TYR A 344 22.53 49.56 8.43
N ARG A 345 22.24 50.84 8.66
CA ARG A 345 21.51 51.31 9.85
C ARG A 345 20.02 50.97 9.84
N ASN A 346 19.31 51.20 8.73
CA ASN A 346 17.87 50.88 8.66
C ASN A 346 17.58 49.39 8.38
N SER A 347 18.62 48.62 8.05
CA SER A 347 18.57 47.16 7.93
C SER A 347 18.88 46.45 9.25
N ASN A 348 19.23 47.20 10.31
CA ASN A 348 19.73 46.65 11.57
C ASN A 348 20.91 45.68 11.37
N TYR A 349 21.81 45.97 10.43
CA TYR A 349 22.98 45.13 10.18
C TYR A 349 23.90 45.19 11.39
N LEU A 350 23.98 44.09 12.14
CA LEU A 350 24.94 43.90 13.20
C LEU A 350 26.22 43.33 12.59
N THR A 351 27.36 44.00 12.81
CA THR A 351 28.67 43.43 12.49
C THR A 351 28.82 42.11 13.24
N ARG A 352 28.85 40.99 12.49
CA ARG A 352 28.73 39.62 13.05
C ARG A 352 29.86 39.25 14.02
N LEU A 353 30.94 40.03 14.06
CA LEU A 353 32.01 39.95 15.06
C LEU A 353 31.57 40.28 16.50
N GLN A 354 30.40 40.91 16.73
CA GLN A 354 29.94 41.25 18.08
C GLN A 354 29.03 40.20 18.76
N LYS A 355 28.62 39.12 18.07
CA LYS A 355 27.97 38.02 18.80
C LYS A 355 29.03 37.24 19.58
N PRO A 356 28.85 37.00 20.89
CA PRO A 356 29.79 36.22 21.67
C PRO A 356 29.94 34.84 21.02
N GLN A 357 31.17 34.49 20.62
CA GLN A 357 31.54 33.15 20.14
C GLN A 357 31.55 32.09 21.27
N ASP A 358 30.95 32.37 22.43
CA ASP A 358 31.02 31.53 23.62
C ASP A 358 30.19 30.23 23.55
N LYS A 359 29.60 29.89 22.40
CA LYS A 359 29.12 28.51 22.21
C LYS A 359 30.31 27.63 21.83
N LEU A 360 30.91 27.03 22.87
CA LEU A 360 31.86 25.93 22.76
C LEU A 360 31.35 24.88 21.75
N GLU A 361 32.26 24.31 20.98
CA GLU A 361 32.03 23.16 20.11
C GLU A 361 31.29 22.07 20.91
N VAL A 362 30.01 21.81 20.59
CA VAL A 362 29.24 20.76 21.27
C VAL A 362 29.60 19.43 20.63
N ARG A 363 30.72 18.85 21.07
CA ARG A 363 31.05 17.45 20.76
C ARG A 363 30.14 16.56 21.58
N GLU A 364 29.41 15.67 20.90
CA GLU A 364 28.51 14.74 21.56
C GLU A 364 29.13 13.35 21.68
N GLY A 365 29.57 13.04 22.89
CA GLY A 365 29.93 11.68 23.27
C GLY A 365 28.71 10.80 23.54
N ALA A 366 28.96 9.49 23.45
CA ALA A 366 28.06 8.42 23.84
C ALA A 366 28.75 7.50 24.86
N GLU A 367 27.98 6.65 25.52
CA GLU A 367 28.49 5.66 26.46
C GLU A 367 28.02 4.25 26.03
N ILE A 368 28.94 3.29 25.96
CA ILE A 368 28.66 1.91 25.56
C ILE A 368 28.86 0.96 26.74
N ARG A 369 27.74 0.49 27.31
CA ARG A 369 27.71 -0.48 28.43
C ARG A 369 27.23 -1.87 28.01
N CYS A 370 27.84 -2.41 26.95
CA CYS A 370 27.48 -3.75 26.47
C CYS A 370 28.13 -4.85 27.33
N PRO A 371 27.39 -5.91 27.69
CA PRO A 371 27.88 -6.97 28.57
C PRO A 371 28.87 -7.92 27.89
N ASP A 372 28.66 -8.21 26.60
CA ASP A 372 29.59 -8.98 25.76
C ASP A 372 30.26 -8.00 24.77
N LYS A 373 31.58 -7.93 24.85
CA LYS A 373 32.44 -7.18 23.93
C LYS A 373 33.50 -8.09 23.30
N ASP A 374 33.42 -9.41 23.52
CA ASP A 374 34.44 -10.35 23.12
C ASP A 374 34.31 -10.73 21.62
N PRO A 375 35.43 -10.98 20.93
CA PRO A 375 35.40 -11.54 19.58
C PRO A 375 34.80 -12.95 19.57
N SER A 376 34.52 -13.46 18.37
CA SER A 376 34.13 -14.85 18.19
C SER A 376 35.27 -15.79 18.61
N ASP A 377 34.94 -16.95 19.21
CA ASP A 377 35.93 -17.92 19.73
C ASP A 377 36.97 -18.36 18.68
N THR A 378 36.55 -18.36 17.41
CA THR A 378 37.41 -18.52 16.24
C THR A 378 37.08 -17.43 15.22
N VAL A 379 38.08 -16.99 14.46
CA VAL A 379 37.88 -16.04 13.34
C VAL A 379 36.76 -16.54 12.43
N PRO A 380 35.63 -15.80 12.30
CA PRO A 380 34.51 -16.25 11.49
C PRO A 380 34.94 -16.50 10.05
N THR A 381 34.39 -17.53 9.40
CA THR A 381 34.58 -17.78 7.97
C THR A 381 33.46 -17.21 7.11
N SER A 382 32.33 -16.86 7.75
CA SER A 382 31.15 -16.31 7.10
C SER A 382 30.84 -14.92 7.67
N VAL A 383 30.54 -13.97 6.78
CA VAL A 383 30.17 -12.59 7.11
C VAL A 383 28.86 -12.52 7.90
N HIS A 384 28.04 -13.57 7.79
CA HIS A 384 26.75 -13.69 8.47
C HIS A 384 26.88 -14.09 9.95
N ARG A 385 28.10 -14.37 10.44
CA ARG A 385 28.41 -14.73 11.83
C ARG A 385 29.43 -13.78 12.47
N LEU A 386 29.38 -12.52 12.05
CA LEU A 386 30.39 -11.53 12.40
C LEU A 386 29.92 -10.70 13.59
N LYS A 387 30.64 -10.79 14.73
CA LYS A 387 30.43 -9.91 15.89
C LYS A 387 31.18 -8.59 15.70
N PRO A 388 30.78 -7.48 16.34
CA PRO A 388 31.50 -6.21 16.23
C PRO A 388 33.00 -6.30 16.56
N ALA A 389 33.39 -7.12 17.54
CA ALA A 389 34.78 -7.33 17.93
C ALA A 389 35.62 -8.11 16.88
N ASP A 390 34.98 -8.80 15.92
CA ASP A 390 35.68 -9.52 14.85
C ASP A 390 36.19 -8.58 13.75
N ILE A 391 35.66 -7.35 13.64
CA ILE A 391 36.09 -6.37 12.64
C ILE A 391 37.48 -5.84 12.98
N ASN A 392 38.41 -5.91 12.02
CA ASN A 392 39.79 -5.44 12.19
C ASN A 392 40.06 -4.12 11.47
N VAL A 393 39.36 -3.86 10.37
CA VAL A 393 39.61 -2.70 9.50
C VAL A 393 38.30 -1.98 9.18
N ILE A 394 38.33 -0.65 9.24
CA ILE A 394 37.22 0.21 8.80
C ILE A 394 37.67 1.14 7.67
N GLY A 395 36.82 1.33 6.67
CA GLY A 395 37.03 2.28 5.57
C GLY A 395 35.73 2.94 5.13
N ALA A 396 35.83 3.98 4.30
CA ALA A 396 34.65 4.63 3.75
C ALA A 396 34.86 5.20 2.34
N LEU A 397 33.75 5.26 1.59
CA LEU A 397 33.62 5.85 0.26
C LEU A 397 32.47 6.86 0.29
N GLY A 398 32.58 7.96 -0.45
CA GLY A 398 31.51 8.94 -0.53
C GLY A 398 31.92 10.34 -0.92
N ASP A 399 31.17 11.31 -0.40
CA ASP A 399 31.32 12.74 -0.69
C ASP A 399 31.85 13.57 0.50
N SER A 400 31.54 14.86 0.51
CA SER A 400 31.96 15.80 1.57
C SER A 400 31.37 15.48 2.94
N LEU A 401 30.20 14.84 3.03
CA LEU A 401 29.62 14.41 4.31
C LEU A 401 30.38 13.22 4.90
N THR A 402 30.86 12.32 4.05
CA THR A 402 31.75 11.22 4.47
C THR A 402 33.18 11.72 4.75
N ALA A 403 33.64 12.77 4.06
CA ALA A 403 34.94 13.39 4.33
C ALA A 403 34.97 14.24 5.63
N GLY A 404 33.81 14.73 6.10
CA GLY A 404 33.68 15.56 7.29
C GLY A 404 33.92 17.05 7.06
N ASN A 405 33.56 17.58 5.89
CA ASN A 405 33.67 19.01 5.59
C ASN A 405 32.94 19.87 6.64
N GLY A 406 33.68 20.78 7.28
CA GLY A 406 33.13 21.70 8.26
C GLY A 406 32.60 21.07 9.56
N ALA A 407 32.81 19.77 9.80
CA ALA A 407 32.21 19.09 10.95
C ALA A 407 32.67 19.66 12.30
N GLY A 408 33.92 20.12 12.39
CA GLY A 408 34.49 20.77 13.58
C GLY A 408 34.46 22.30 13.55
N SER A 409 33.77 22.90 12.57
CA SER A 409 33.78 24.36 12.41
C SER A 409 32.97 25.05 13.50
N THR A 410 33.54 26.11 14.07
CA THR A 410 32.85 26.94 15.06
C THR A 410 31.70 27.73 14.42
N PRO A 411 30.60 27.98 15.15
CA PRO A 411 29.46 28.71 14.60
C PRO A 411 29.87 30.05 13.97
N GLY A 412 29.48 30.26 12.70
CA GLY A 412 29.77 31.47 11.93
C GLY A 412 31.11 31.48 11.18
N ASN A 413 32.00 30.51 11.40
CA ASN A 413 33.26 30.40 10.66
C ASN A 413 33.08 29.68 9.32
N VAL A 414 32.51 30.38 8.34
CA VAL A 414 32.19 29.82 7.02
C VAL A 414 33.43 29.41 6.22
N LEU A 415 34.56 30.09 6.39
CA LEU A 415 35.81 29.73 5.71
C LEU A 415 36.29 28.32 6.09
N ASP A 416 36.08 27.92 7.34
CA ASP A 416 36.53 26.64 7.86
C ASP A 416 35.70 25.43 7.38
N VAL A 417 34.59 25.68 6.67
CA VAL A 417 33.83 24.62 5.97
C VAL A 417 34.67 23.96 4.87
N LEU A 418 35.68 24.66 4.36
CA LEU A 418 36.66 24.11 3.42
C LEU A 418 37.58 23.07 4.07
N THR A 419 37.67 23.07 5.40
CA THR A 419 38.44 22.09 6.16
C THR A 419 37.68 20.76 6.25
N GLN A 420 38.36 19.67 5.88
CA GLN A 420 37.80 18.31 5.91
C GLN A 420 38.19 17.63 7.23
N TYR A 421 37.31 17.66 8.23
CA TYR A 421 37.49 17.06 9.55
C TYR A 421 37.28 15.55 9.51
N ARG A 422 38.19 14.85 8.82
CA ARG A 422 38.15 13.40 8.59
C ARG A 422 38.04 12.61 9.90
N GLY A 423 38.67 13.09 10.98
CA GLY A 423 38.63 12.47 12.30
C GLY A 423 37.25 12.51 12.99
N LEU A 424 36.35 13.38 12.55
CA LEU A 424 34.98 13.53 13.06
C LEU A 424 33.92 12.89 12.14
N SER A 425 34.33 12.24 11.04
CA SER A 425 33.42 11.61 10.10
C SER A 425 32.58 10.51 10.78
N TRP A 426 31.25 10.54 10.58
CA TRP A 426 30.31 9.67 11.27
C TRP A 426 30.54 8.19 10.95
N SER A 427 31.02 7.91 9.74
CA SER A 427 31.21 6.56 9.22
C SER A 427 32.58 5.96 9.48
N VAL A 428 33.63 6.77 9.72
CA VAL A 428 35.03 6.27 9.78
C VAL A 428 36.01 7.14 10.60
N GLY A 429 35.60 8.29 11.13
CA GLY A 429 36.48 9.15 11.93
C GLY A 429 36.80 8.54 13.29
N GLY A 430 38.03 8.68 13.78
CA GLY A 430 38.49 8.08 15.04
C GLY A 430 39.21 9.06 15.97
N ASP A 431 38.90 10.36 15.88
CA ASP A 431 39.43 11.32 16.85
C ASP A 431 38.92 11.01 18.27
N GLU A 432 39.81 11.16 19.24
CA GLU A 432 39.55 10.92 20.66
C GLU A 432 38.98 9.51 20.97
N ASN A 433 37.82 9.45 21.63
CA ASN A 433 37.13 8.22 22.03
C ASN A 433 35.61 8.46 22.06
N ILE A 434 34.85 7.38 22.27
CA ILE A 434 33.37 7.41 22.23
C ILE A 434 32.74 8.37 23.24
N GLY A 435 33.39 8.64 24.36
CA GLY A 435 32.89 9.52 25.43
C GLY A 435 32.87 11.01 25.07
N THR A 436 33.52 11.41 23.96
CA THR A 436 33.53 12.79 23.47
C THR A 436 33.11 12.89 22.00
N VAL A 437 33.49 11.91 21.17
CA VAL A 437 33.23 11.93 19.72
C VAL A 437 32.57 10.62 19.30
N THR A 438 31.29 10.69 18.94
CA THR A 438 30.52 9.52 18.50
C THR A 438 30.68 9.31 17.00
N THR A 439 31.41 8.27 16.61
CA THR A 439 31.58 7.81 15.23
C THR A 439 31.50 6.29 15.18
N LEU A 440 31.24 5.70 14.01
CA LEU A 440 31.25 4.25 13.86
C LEU A 440 32.60 3.64 14.28
N ALA A 441 33.73 4.29 13.95
CA ALA A 441 35.03 3.78 14.35
C ALA A 441 35.23 3.82 15.87
N ASN A 442 34.83 4.88 16.56
CA ASN A 442 34.93 4.95 18.03
C ASN A 442 33.98 3.97 18.71
N ILE A 443 32.80 3.70 18.13
CA ILE A 443 31.91 2.63 18.60
C ILE A 443 32.59 1.26 18.45
N LEU A 444 33.15 0.94 17.28
CA LEU A 444 33.82 -0.35 17.06
C LEU A 444 35.08 -0.52 17.91
N ARG A 445 35.80 0.57 18.22
CA ARG A 445 36.98 0.54 19.11
C ARG A 445 36.65 0.12 20.55
N GLU A 446 35.40 0.28 20.99
CA GLU A 446 34.93 -0.28 22.27
C GLU A 446 34.88 -1.81 22.27
N PHE A 447 34.71 -2.44 21.10
CA PHE A 447 34.68 -3.89 20.93
C PHE A 447 36.05 -4.43 20.50
N ASN A 448 36.76 -3.70 19.64
CA ASN A 448 38.12 -4.00 19.21
C ASN A 448 39.02 -2.75 19.27
N PRO A 449 39.75 -2.54 20.39
CA PRO A 449 40.68 -1.41 20.52
C PRO A 449 41.81 -1.37 19.49
N SER A 450 42.08 -2.51 18.82
CA SER A 450 43.11 -2.63 17.78
C SER A 450 42.59 -2.36 16.36
N LEU A 451 41.37 -1.83 16.22
CA LEU A 451 40.77 -1.43 14.94
C LEU A 451 41.74 -0.54 14.14
N LYS A 452 41.84 -0.78 12.84
CA LYS A 452 42.68 -0.01 11.90
C LYS A 452 41.81 0.63 10.83
N GLY A 453 42.36 1.59 10.09
CA GLY A 453 41.73 2.16 8.89
C GLY A 453 41.00 3.48 9.11
N PHE A 454 40.59 3.76 10.35
CA PHE A 454 39.90 5.00 10.70
C PHE A 454 40.75 6.24 10.42
N SER A 455 40.08 7.35 10.07
CA SER A 455 40.71 8.63 9.79
C SER A 455 40.85 9.48 11.06
N VAL A 456 41.83 10.39 11.09
CA VAL A 456 42.10 11.28 12.24
C VAL A 456 42.39 12.71 11.77
N GLY A 457 42.10 13.70 12.60
CA GLY A 457 42.37 15.11 12.30
C GLY A 457 41.75 15.59 10.99
N THR A 458 42.47 16.46 10.28
CA THR A 458 42.00 17.11 9.05
C THR A 458 42.82 16.72 7.83
N GLY A 459 42.22 16.75 6.63
CA GLY A 459 42.94 16.65 5.36
C GLY A 459 42.12 16.06 4.22
N LYS A 460 42.68 16.10 3.00
CA LYS A 460 42.10 15.48 1.79
C LYS A 460 42.30 13.96 1.79
N GLU A 461 41.70 13.24 0.86
CA GLU A 461 41.78 11.77 0.74
C GLU A 461 43.20 11.29 0.41
N THR A 462 44.05 12.18 -0.11
CA THR A 462 45.50 12.01 -0.30
C THR A 462 46.33 12.22 0.95
N SER A 463 45.78 12.83 2.00
CA SER A 463 46.52 13.09 3.23
C SER A 463 46.71 11.80 4.05
N PRO A 464 47.82 11.65 4.78
CA PRO A 464 48.02 10.51 5.69
C PRO A 464 46.89 10.35 6.71
N ASN A 465 46.32 11.48 7.14
CA ASN A 465 45.22 11.60 8.10
C ASN A 465 43.91 10.96 7.63
N ALA A 466 43.66 10.91 6.31
CA ALA A 466 42.47 10.28 5.76
C ALA A 466 42.51 8.74 5.82
N PHE A 467 43.71 8.16 5.80
CA PHE A 467 43.93 6.71 5.76
C PHE A 467 42.97 5.96 4.80
N LEU A 468 41.97 5.21 5.29
CA LEU A 468 41.01 4.47 4.45
C LEU A 468 39.66 5.21 4.22
N ASN A 469 39.55 6.47 4.63
CA ASN A 469 38.47 7.35 4.21
C ASN A 469 38.78 7.95 2.84
N GLN A 470 38.28 7.31 1.78
CA GLN A 470 38.53 7.70 0.39
C GLN A 470 37.42 8.58 -0.21
N ALA A 471 36.55 9.14 0.63
CA ALA A 471 35.54 10.08 0.20
C ALA A 471 36.15 11.38 -0.35
N VAL A 472 35.59 11.89 -1.44
CA VAL A 472 36.05 13.09 -2.14
C VAL A 472 35.01 14.18 -2.01
N ALA A 473 35.40 15.35 -1.50
CA ALA A 473 34.47 16.47 -1.35
C ALA A 473 33.89 16.89 -2.72
N GLY A 474 32.56 16.98 -2.81
CA GLY A 474 31.86 17.24 -4.07
C GLY A 474 31.69 16.01 -4.99
N GLY A 475 32.12 14.82 -4.54
CA GLY A 475 32.00 13.59 -5.31
C GLY A 475 30.55 13.19 -5.60
N ARG A 476 30.36 12.51 -6.72
CA ARG A 476 29.10 11.96 -7.21
C ARG A 476 29.19 10.44 -7.36
N ALA A 477 28.07 9.79 -7.69
CA ALA A 477 28.07 8.33 -7.86
C ALA A 477 29.10 7.87 -8.90
N GLU A 478 29.32 8.64 -9.97
CA GLU A 478 30.32 8.35 -11.02
C GLU A 478 31.78 8.31 -10.54
N ASP A 479 32.10 8.96 -9.41
CA ASP A 479 33.44 8.97 -8.83
C ASP A 479 33.73 7.73 -7.98
N LEU A 480 32.69 7.01 -7.55
CA LEU A 480 32.82 5.87 -6.64
C LEU A 480 33.76 4.76 -7.15
N PRO A 481 33.78 4.38 -8.44
CA PRO A 481 34.70 3.35 -8.93
C PRO A 481 36.17 3.71 -8.69
N VAL A 482 36.55 4.98 -8.86
CA VAL A 482 37.92 5.45 -8.61
C VAL A 482 38.24 5.42 -7.11
N GLN A 483 37.30 5.85 -6.27
CA GLN A 483 37.47 5.78 -4.81
C GLN A 483 37.60 4.32 -4.33
N ALA A 484 36.76 3.41 -4.84
CA ALA A 484 36.80 1.98 -4.52
C ALA A 484 38.14 1.36 -4.92
N ARG A 485 38.63 1.64 -6.14
CA ARG A 485 39.94 1.15 -6.60
C ARG A 485 41.07 1.60 -5.67
N ARG A 486 41.08 2.88 -5.33
CA ARG A 486 42.09 3.46 -4.43
C ARG A 486 42.03 2.87 -3.04
N LEU A 487 40.83 2.67 -2.49
CA LEU A 487 40.63 2.02 -1.20
C LEU A 487 41.22 0.59 -1.19
N VAL A 488 40.96 -0.20 -2.25
CA VAL A 488 41.54 -1.55 -2.41
C VAL A 488 43.06 -1.50 -2.44
N ASP A 489 43.65 -0.59 -3.22
CA ASP A 489 45.11 -0.46 -3.34
C ASP A 489 45.76 -0.04 -2.01
N LEU A 490 45.14 0.86 -1.25
CA LEU A 490 45.61 1.25 0.09
C LEU A 490 45.56 0.09 1.07
N MET A 491 44.47 -0.69 1.08
CA MET A 491 44.35 -1.86 1.95
C MET A 491 45.37 -2.96 1.62
N LYS A 492 45.68 -3.16 0.34
CA LYS A 492 46.68 -4.15 -0.11
C LYS A 492 48.12 -3.72 0.22
N ASN A 493 48.40 -2.43 0.16
CA ASN A 493 49.76 -1.90 0.35
C ASN A 493 50.13 -1.64 1.82
N ASP A 494 49.15 -1.60 2.73
CA ASP A 494 49.42 -1.39 4.15
C ASP A 494 49.80 -2.70 4.85
N THR A 495 51.07 -2.81 5.27
CA THR A 495 51.61 -4.02 5.92
C THR A 495 51.00 -4.31 7.29
N ARG A 496 50.22 -3.39 7.86
CA ARG A 496 49.50 -3.61 9.12
C ARG A 496 48.16 -4.32 8.88
N ILE A 497 47.66 -4.40 7.64
CA ILE A 497 46.40 -5.03 7.28
C ILE A 497 46.70 -6.40 6.66
N HIS A 498 46.20 -7.48 7.28
CA HIS A 498 46.27 -8.81 6.68
C HIS A 498 45.14 -8.92 5.65
N PHE A 499 45.42 -8.49 4.42
CA PHE A 499 44.39 -8.24 3.40
C PHE A 499 43.51 -9.45 3.09
N GLN A 500 43.96 -10.69 3.27
CA GLN A 500 43.14 -11.89 3.02
C GLN A 500 42.38 -12.37 4.26
N GLU A 501 42.87 -12.06 5.46
CA GLU A 501 42.46 -12.65 6.72
C GLU A 501 41.62 -11.72 7.60
N ASP A 502 41.95 -10.43 7.62
CA ASP A 502 41.29 -9.43 8.47
C ASP A 502 39.85 -9.21 7.98
N TRP A 503 38.88 -9.04 8.88
CA TRP A 503 37.53 -8.60 8.51
C TRP A 503 37.47 -7.08 8.34
N LYS A 504 36.87 -6.64 7.23
CA LYS A 504 36.71 -5.22 6.87
C LYS A 504 35.26 -4.80 6.94
N ILE A 505 35.01 -3.60 7.46
CA ILE A 505 33.74 -2.91 7.30
C ILE A 505 33.94 -1.65 6.46
N ILE A 506 33.14 -1.49 5.42
CA ILE A 506 33.27 -0.37 4.47
C ILE A 506 31.92 0.35 4.41
N THR A 507 31.90 1.65 4.69
CA THR A 507 30.67 2.45 4.59
C THR A 507 30.69 3.29 3.32
N LEU A 508 29.66 3.14 2.49
CA LEU A 508 29.46 3.88 1.25
C LEU A 508 28.22 4.77 1.40
N PHE A 509 28.39 6.07 1.18
CA PHE A 509 27.30 7.05 1.17
C PHE A 509 27.54 8.12 0.09
N ILE A 510 26.59 8.27 -0.83
CA ILE A 510 26.69 9.16 -2.00
C ILE A 510 25.30 9.61 -2.47
N GLY A 511 25.23 10.62 -3.34
CA GLY A 511 24.03 10.95 -4.12
C GLY A 511 23.44 12.33 -3.86
N GLY A 512 23.85 13.01 -2.77
CA GLY A 512 23.40 14.37 -2.49
C GLY A 512 23.80 15.34 -3.61
N ASN A 513 25.03 15.25 -4.10
CA ASN A 513 25.53 16.09 -5.19
C ASN A 513 24.86 15.78 -6.53
N ASP A 514 24.61 14.51 -6.84
CA ASP A 514 23.87 14.07 -8.02
C ASP A 514 22.45 14.69 -8.05
N LEU A 515 21.76 14.67 -6.91
CA LEU A 515 20.44 15.29 -6.78
C LEU A 515 20.49 16.83 -6.74
N CYS A 516 21.54 17.43 -6.17
CA CYS A 516 21.74 18.88 -6.20
C CYS A 516 21.95 19.43 -7.62
N ASP A 517 22.41 18.58 -8.56
CA ASP A 517 22.67 18.91 -9.96
C ASP A 517 21.71 18.25 -10.96
N PHE A 518 20.71 17.48 -10.50
CA PHE A 518 19.86 16.63 -11.37
C PHE A 518 19.23 17.40 -12.55
N CYS A 519 18.83 18.64 -12.31
CA CYS A 519 18.14 19.49 -13.28
C CYS A 519 19.08 20.10 -14.34
N ASN A 520 20.39 19.89 -14.24
CA ASN A 520 21.36 20.30 -15.25
C ASN A 520 21.42 19.30 -16.41
N ASP A 521 21.28 18.00 -16.11
CA ASP A 521 21.21 16.91 -17.08
C ASP A 521 20.46 15.72 -16.48
N LEU A 522 19.17 15.63 -16.81
CA LEU A 522 18.27 14.58 -16.30
C LEU A 522 18.67 13.16 -16.72
N VAL A 523 19.44 13.03 -17.82
CA VAL A 523 19.90 11.73 -18.33
C VAL A 523 21.15 11.31 -17.57
N HIS A 524 22.12 12.21 -17.48
CA HIS A 524 23.38 11.96 -16.78
C HIS A 524 23.15 11.63 -15.30
N TYR A 525 22.32 12.41 -14.60
CA TYR A 525 21.95 12.19 -13.18
C TYR A 525 20.68 11.34 -13.00
N SER A 526 20.33 10.52 -13.99
CA SER A 526 19.16 9.66 -13.89
C SER A 526 19.33 8.61 -12.78
N PRO A 527 18.22 8.12 -12.17
CA PRO A 527 18.28 7.04 -11.17
C PRO A 527 18.97 5.76 -11.69
N GLN A 528 18.91 5.50 -13.00
CA GLN A 528 19.62 4.36 -13.60
C GLN A 528 21.14 4.55 -13.56
N ASN A 529 21.65 5.65 -14.11
CA ASN A 529 23.09 5.93 -14.10
C ASN A 529 23.66 5.99 -12.68
N PHE A 530 22.90 6.59 -11.75
CA PHE A 530 23.25 6.62 -10.33
C PHE A 530 23.49 5.19 -9.79
N THR A 531 22.53 4.30 -10.01
CA THR A 531 22.58 2.90 -9.55
C THR A 531 23.67 2.11 -10.25
N ASP A 532 23.88 2.32 -11.56
CA ASP A 532 24.92 1.65 -12.34
C ASP A 532 26.32 2.03 -11.84
N ASN A 533 26.53 3.30 -11.46
CA ASN A 533 27.81 3.76 -10.94
C ASN A 533 28.10 3.23 -9.54
N ILE A 534 27.08 3.15 -8.66
CA ILE A 534 27.21 2.41 -7.39
C ILE A 534 27.56 0.95 -7.66
N GLY A 535 26.85 0.31 -8.60
CA GLY A 535 27.10 -1.08 -9.02
C GLY A 535 28.55 -1.33 -9.43
N LYS A 536 29.13 -0.46 -10.26
CA LYS A 536 30.55 -0.54 -10.67
C LYS A 536 31.52 -0.50 -9.48
N ALA A 537 31.26 0.35 -8.48
CA ALA A 537 32.11 0.43 -7.30
C ALA A 537 31.98 -0.82 -6.42
N LEU A 538 30.75 -1.30 -6.21
CA LEU A 538 30.49 -2.55 -5.48
C LEU A 538 31.06 -3.77 -6.21
N ASP A 539 31.07 -3.78 -7.55
CA ASP A 539 31.69 -4.85 -8.34
C ASP A 539 33.20 -4.94 -8.08
N ILE A 540 33.90 -3.81 -7.99
CA ILE A 540 35.33 -3.78 -7.63
C ILE A 540 35.55 -4.36 -6.23
N LEU A 541 34.75 -3.92 -5.25
CA LEU A 541 34.86 -4.42 -3.88
C LEU A 541 34.55 -5.91 -3.79
N HIS A 542 33.47 -6.36 -4.43
CA HIS A 542 33.05 -7.76 -4.45
C HIS A 542 34.07 -8.65 -5.16
N ALA A 543 34.73 -8.17 -6.20
CA ALA A 543 35.74 -8.95 -6.93
C ALA A 543 37.07 -9.08 -6.16
N GLU A 544 37.49 -8.04 -5.42
CA GLU A 544 38.87 -7.97 -4.91
C GLU A 544 39.02 -7.96 -3.39
N VAL A 545 37.98 -7.63 -2.63
CA VAL A 545 38.06 -7.52 -1.16
C VAL A 545 37.45 -8.77 -0.53
N PRO A 546 38.27 -9.68 0.04
CA PRO A 546 37.78 -10.79 0.83
C PRO A 546 37.41 -10.31 2.24
N ARG A 547 36.48 -11.03 2.88
CA ARG A 547 36.07 -10.79 4.27
C ARG A 547 35.55 -9.36 4.50
N ALA A 548 34.54 -8.95 3.76
CA ALA A 548 34.02 -7.59 3.80
C ALA A 548 32.52 -7.51 4.08
N PHE A 549 32.16 -6.66 5.03
CA PHE A 549 30.80 -6.18 5.27
C PHE A 549 30.69 -4.76 4.72
N VAL A 550 29.84 -4.52 3.73
CA VAL A 550 29.65 -3.19 3.14
C VAL A 550 28.33 -2.58 3.63
N ASN A 551 28.39 -1.45 4.33
CA ASN A 551 27.23 -0.62 4.61
C ASN A 551 26.96 0.27 3.39
N LEU A 552 25.83 0.06 2.71
CA LEU A 552 25.36 0.96 1.68
C LEU A 552 24.26 1.86 2.25
N VAL A 553 24.60 3.10 2.58
CA VAL A 553 23.65 4.03 3.20
C VAL A 553 22.86 4.75 2.12
N THR A 554 21.53 4.77 2.25
CA THR A 554 20.65 5.41 1.27
C THR A 554 20.82 6.93 1.27
N VAL A 555 20.59 7.55 0.10
CA VAL A 555 20.63 9.01 -0.02
C VAL A 555 19.52 9.63 0.84
N LEU A 556 19.85 10.70 1.57
CA LEU A 556 18.89 11.42 2.40
C LEU A 556 17.83 12.14 1.55
N GLU A 557 16.66 12.37 2.13
CA GLU A 557 15.65 13.26 1.52
C GLU A 557 16.13 14.73 1.57
N ILE A 558 16.62 15.25 0.44
CA ILE A 558 17.25 16.59 0.41
C ILE A 558 16.27 17.75 0.26
N VAL A 559 14.99 17.49 0.01
CA VAL A 559 13.98 18.57 -0.15
C VAL A 559 13.83 19.41 1.12
N ASN A 560 14.08 18.80 2.28
CA ASN A 560 14.00 19.44 3.60
C ASN A 560 15.00 20.60 3.76
N LEU A 561 16.06 20.66 2.95
CA LEU A 561 16.98 21.81 2.90
C LEU A 561 16.25 23.13 2.60
N ARG A 562 15.10 23.07 1.91
CA ARG A 562 14.26 24.24 1.62
C ARG A 562 13.76 24.92 2.89
N GLU A 563 13.46 24.16 3.94
CA GLU A 563 12.97 24.73 5.20
C GLU A 563 14.02 25.64 5.85
N LEU A 564 15.29 25.23 5.80
CA LEU A 564 16.41 26.00 6.33
C LEU A 564 16.72 27.23 5.47
N TYR A 565 16.56 27.11 4.15
CA TYR A 565 16.75 28.20 3.20
C TYR A 565 15.65 29.28 3.30
N GLN A 566 14.38 28.86 3.38
CA GLN A 566 13.20 29.73 3.35
C GLN A 566 12.93 30.43 4.69
N GLU A 567 13.25 29.82 5.84
CA GLU A 567 13.02 30.43 7.15
C GLU A 567 13.99 31.58 7.43
N LYS A 568 13.50 32.82 7.33
CA LYS A 568 14.31 34.05 7.51
C LYS A 568 14.75 34.30 8.95
N LYS A 569 14.03 33.75 9.94
CA LYS A 569 14.39 33.88 11.36
C LYS A 569 15.63 33.06 11.72
N VAL A 570 15.94 32.04 10.92
CA VAL A 570 17.16 31.23 11.06
C VAL A 570 18.25 31.81 10.18
N TYR A 571 19.42 32.02 10.79
CA TYR A 571 20.57 32.55 10.10
C TYR A 571 21.29 31.44 9.33
N CYS A 572 21.33 31.58 8.00
CA CYS A 572 22.07 30.72 7.08
C CYS A 572 22.59 31.51 5.87
N PRO A 573 23.80 31.21 5.35
CA PRO A 573 24.34 31.88 4.17
C PRO A 573 23.65 31.38 2.89
N ARG A 574 22.56 32.06 2.51
CA ARG A 574 21.67 31.66 1.42
C ARG A 574 22.35 31.60 0.06
N MET A 575 23.37 32.42 -0.16
CA MET A 575 24.22 32.36 -1.35
C MET A 575 24.90 31.00 -1.49
N ILE A 576 25.52 30.55 -0.41
CA ILE A 576 26.27 29.28 -0.36
C ILE A 576 25.32 28.11 -0.59
N LEU A 577 24.21 28.07 0.16
CA LEU A 577 23.18 27.04 0.01
C LEU A 577 22.70 26.94 -1.44
N ARG A 578 22.34 28.08 -2.04
CA ARG A 578 21.79 28.14 -3.40
C ARG A 578 22.80 27.72 -4.47
N SER A 579 24.07 28.05 -4.30
CA SER A 579 25.12 27.62 -5.21
C SER A 579 25.45 26.13 -5.06
N LEU A 580 25.48 25.61 -3.83
CA LEU A 580 25.79 24.20 -3.59
C LEU A 580 24.68 23.26 -4.08
N CYS A 581 23.41 23.63 -3.88
CA CYS A 581 22.26 22.78 -4.22
C CYS A 581 21.17 23.52 -5.00
N PRO A 582 21.48 24.00 -6.22
CA PRO A 582 20.60 24.88 -6.97
C PRO A 582 19.29 24.19 -7.37
N CYS A 583 19.33 22.91 -7.78
CA CYS A 583 18.13 22.20 -8.24
C CYS A 583 17.10 21.95 -7.12
N VAL A 584 17.50 22.08 -5.85
CA VAL A 584 16.59 21.98 -4.71
C VAL A 584 15.98 23.33 -4.34
N LEU A 585 16.76 24.41 -4.46
CA LEU A 585 16.42 25.72 -3.88
C LEU A 585 15.91 26.76 -4.89
N LYS A 586 16.18 26.58 -6.19
CA LYS A 586 15.86 27.61 -7.20
C LYS A 586 14.40 27.65 -7.65
N PHE A 587 13.69 26.52 -7.54
CA PHE A 587 12.33 26.37 -8.03
C PHE A 587 11.28 26.78 -6.98
N ASP A 588 10.13 27.25 -7.44
CA ASP A 588 8.99 27.64 -6.60
C ASP A 588 8.32 26.40 -5.95
N ASP A 589 7.60 26.64 -4.85
CA ASP A 589 6.80 25.58 -4.24
C ASP A 589 5.71 25.12 -5.23
N ASN A 590 5.52 23.80 -5.34
CA ASN A 590 4.62 23.13 -6.30
C ASN A 590 5.05 23.18 -7.78
N SER A 591 6.30 23.54 -8.09
CA SER A 591 6.79 23.43 -9.46
C SER A 591 6.91 21.96 -9.91
N THR A 592 6.82 21.73 -11.21
CA THR A 592 7.00 20.39 -11.80
C THR A 592 8.41 19.86 -11.56
N GLU A 593 9.41 20.73 -11.58
CA GLU A 593 10.81 20.39 -11.34
C GLU A 593 11.04 19.96 -9.89
N LEU A 594 10.42 20.63 -8.92
CA LEU A 594 10.48 20.23 -7.51
C LEU A 594 9.82 18.86 -7.31
N ALA A 595 8.69 18.61 -7.97
CA ALA A 595 8.07 17.29 -7.95
C ALA A 595 8.98 16.21 -8.57
N THR A 596 9.68 16.52 -9.67
CA THR A 596 10.68 15.62 -10.27
C THR A 596 11.86 15.34 -9.35
N LEU A 597 12.35 16.33 -8.60
CA LEU A 597 13.41 16.14 -7.60
C LEU A 597 12.97 15.10 -6.54
N ILE A 598 11.78 15.28 -5.98
CA ILE A 598 11.23 14.38 -4.94
C ILE A 598 11.10 12.96 -5.52
N GLU A 599 10.61 12.84 -6.75
CA GLU A 599 10.53 11.56 -7.46
C GLU A 599 11.91 10.93 -7.69
N PHE A 600 12.92 11.71 -8.11
CA PHE A 600 14.28 11.23 -8.34
C PHE A 600 14.95 10.76 -7.04
N ASN A 601 14.83 11.52 -5.96
CA ASN A 601 15.35 11.14 -4.64
C ASN A 601 14.76 9.79 -4.21
N LYS A 602 13.43 9.65 -4.28
CA LYS A 602 12.76 8.39 -3.98
C LYS A 602 13.24 7.24 -4.87
N LYS A 603 13.37 7.47 -6.18
CA LYS A 603 13.87 6.45 -7.13
C LYS A 603 15.33 6.06 -6.87
N PHE A 604 16.18 6.98 -6.37
CA PHE A 604 17.55 6.64 -5.97
C PHE A 604 17.53 5.66 -4.80
N GLN A 605 16.68 5.90 -3.79
CA GLN A 605 16.50 5.01 -2.65
C GLN A 605 15.94 3.64 -3.10
N GLU A 606 14.84 3.63 -3.86
CA GLU A 606 14.19 2.41 -4.37
C GLU A 606 15.16 1.54 -5.19
N LYS A 607 15.90 2.14 -6.14
CA LYS A 607 16.87 1.39 -6.96
C LYS A 607 18.08 0.92 -6.18
N THR A 608 18.48 1.64 -5.14
CA THR A 608 19.55 1.20 -4.22
C THR A 608 19.15 -0.10 -3.52
N HIS A 609 17.90 -0.18 -3.02
CA HIS A 609 17.35 -1.44 -2.48
C HIS A 609 17.32 -2.53 -3.54
N GLN A 610 16.71 -2.27 -4.71
CA GLN A 610 16.62 -3.25 -5.81
C GLN A 610 17.97 -3.83 -6.22
N LEU A 611 19.02 -3.01 -6.28
CA LEU A 611 20.37 -3.45 -6.63
C LEU A 611 20.92 -4.49 -5.64
N ILE A 612 20.67 -4.31 -4.34
CA ILE A 612 21.21 -5.19 -3.31
C ILE A 612 20.29 -6.39 -3.06
N GLU A 613 18.99 -6.17 -3.02
CA GLU A 613 17.96 -7.20 -2.84
C GLU A 613 17.89 -8.18 -4.02
N SER A 614 18.49 -7.85 -5.17
CA SER A 614 18.66 -8.80 -6.27
C SER A 614 19.58 -9.99 -5.94
N GLY A 615 20.24 -9.98 -4.77
CA GLY A 615 21.18 -11.01 -4.32
C GLY A 615 22.52 -11.01 -5.05
N ARG A 616 22.79 -10.00 -5.89
CA ARG A 616 24.00 -9.91 -6.75
C ARG A 616 25.31 -10.02 -5.96
N TYR A 617 25.33 -9.54 -4.71
CA TYR A 617 26.54 -9.47 -3.88
C TYR A 617 26.59 -10.49 -2.74
N ASP A 618 25.55 -11.31 -2.54
CA ASP A 618 25.49 -12.37 -1.51
C ASP A 618 25.92 -13.74 -2.09
N THR A 619 26.80 -13.73 -3.10
CA THR A 619 27.26 -14.93 -3.81
C THR A 619 28.44 -15.65 -3.12
N ARG A 620 29.04 -15.04 -2.10
CA ARG A 620 30.14 -15.59 -1.30
C ARG A 620 29.80 -15.55 0.18
N GLU A 621 30.33 -16.50 0.95
CA GLU A 621 30.13 -16.50 2.40
C GLU A 621 30.94 -15.41 3.12
N ASP A 622 31.98 -14.88 2.51
CA ASP A 622 32.87 -13.88 3.11
C ASP A 622 32.58 -12.43 2.69
N PHE A 623 31.50 -12.18 1.96
CA PHE A 623 31.17 -10.85 1.45
C PHE A 623 29.66 -10.60 1.51
N THR A 624 29.26 -9.38 1.88
CA THR A 624 27.86 -8.94 1.80
C THR A 624 27.80 -7.42 1.67
N VAL A 625 26.72 -6.93 1.06
CA VAL A 625 26.35 -5.51 1.06
C VAL A 625 25.01 -5.41 1.76
N VAL A 626 24.89 -4.53 2.75
CA VAL A 626 23.66 -4.32 3.51
C VAL A 626 23.22 -2.87 3.37
N VAL A 627 21.99 -2.67 2.91
CA VAL A 627 21.40 -1.34 2.83
C VAL A 627 21.09 -0.84 4.24
N GLN A 628 21.50 0.38 4.56
CA GLN A 628 21.24 1.04 5.83
C GLN A 628 20.36 2.27 5.59
N PRO A 629 19.02 2.13 5.71
CA PRO A 629 18.04 3.11 5.26
C PRO A 629 17.74 4.24 6.26
N PHE A 630 18.51 4.40 7.34
CA PHE A 630 18.19 5.36 8.41
C PHE A 630 18.14 6.85 7.98
N PHE A 631 18.58 7.18 6.77
CA PHE A 631 18.48 8.53 6.17
C PHE A 631 17.26 8.73 5.27
N GLU A 632 16.48 7.70 4.95
CA GLU A 632 15.38 7.82 3.97
C GLU A 632 14.35 8.87 4.36
N ASN A 633 13.97 8.90 5.64
CA ASN A 633 12.96 9.81 6.17
C ASN A 633 13.52 10.58 7.37
N VAL A 634 14.34 11.60 7.13
CA VAL A 634 14.84 12.49 8.20
C VAL A 634 14.27 13.89 8.02
N ASP A 635 13.35 14.22 8.93
CA ASP A 635 12.73 15.55 9.00
C ASP A 635 13.79 16.61 9.39
N MET A 636 13.61 17.86 8.95
CA MET A 636 14.46 18.98 9.36
C MET A 636 14.40 19.16 10.88
N PRO A 637 15.52 19.02 11.63
CA PRO A 637 15.48 19.13 13.08
C PRO A 637 15.01 20.50 13.52
N LYS A 638 14.13 20.55 14.54
CA LYS A 638 13.55 21.80 15.05
C LYS A 638 14.05 22.17 16.45
N THR A 639 14.14 23.48 16.71
CA THR A 639 14.32 24.03 18.06
C THR A 639 13.03 23.93 18.86
N SER A 640 13.08 24.28 20.16
CA SER A 640 11.89 24.37 21.03
C SER A 640 10.82 25.34 20.51
N GLU A 641 11.21 26.32 19.69
CA GLU A 641 10.32 27.30 19.08
C GLU A 641 9.72 26.81 17.75
N GLY A 642 10.08 25.61 17.29
CA GLY A 642 9.62 25.03 16.02
C GLY A 642 10.36 25.54 14.78
N LEU A 643 11.50 26.23 14.95
CA LEU A 643 12.33 26.72 13.85
C LEU A 643 13.37 25.66 13.45
N PRO A 644 13.83 25.59 12.18
CA PRO A 644 14.98 24.77 11.79
C PRO A 644 16.21 25.02 12.70
N ASP A 645 16.73 23.96 13.32
CA ASP A 645 17.89 24.03 14.21
C ASP A 645 19.19 23.95 13.40
N ASN A 646 19.73 25.12 13.04
CA ASN A 646 20.98 25.22 12.30
C ASN A 646 22.21 24.71 13.07
N SER A 647 22.11 24.38 14.38
CA SER A 647 23.22 23.77 15.14
C SER A 647 23.56 22.35 14.70
N PHE A 648 22.69 21.72 13.90
CA PHE A 648 22.96 20.43 13.26
C PHE A 648 23.84 20.56 12.00
N PHE A 649 24.04 21.76 11.47
CA PHE A 649 24.81 21.98 10.26
C PHE A 649 26.11 22.75 10.57
N ALA A 650 27.09 22.59 9.69
CA ALA A 650 28.26 23.45 9.67
C ALA A 650 27.84 24.92 9.36
N PRO A 651 28.73 25.91 9.51
CA PRO A 651 28.38 27.32 9.33
C PRO A 651 27.79 27.71 7.97
N ASP A 652 27.93 26.86 6.95
CA ASP A 652 27.31 27.03 5.64
C ASP A 652 25.83 26.59 5.57
N CYS A 653 25.31 26.01 6.66
CA CYS A 653 23.98 25.41 6.75
C CYS A 653 23.74 24.24 5.77
N PHE A 654 24.79 23.66 5.19
CA PHE A 654 24.69 22.57 4.21
C PHE A 654 25.36 21.29 4.72
N HIS A 655 26.64 21.38 5.08
CA HIS A 655 27.36 20.23 5.59
C HIS A 655 26.93 19.90 7.03
N PHE A 656 27.17 18.66 7.47
CA PHE A 656 26.85 18.25 8.83
C PHE A 656 27.86 18.84 9.84
N SER A 657 27.34 19.29 10.98
CA SER A 657 28.17 19.55 12.16
C SER A 657 28.57 18.26 12.88
N SER A 658 29.53 18.34 13.81
CA SER A 658 29.88 17.25 14.73
C SER A 658 28.66 16.61 15.42
N LYS A 659 27.62 17.40 15.72
CA LYS A 659 26.36 16.94 16.32
C LYS A 659 25.59 15.99 15.39
N SER A 660 25.41 16.38 14.12
CA SER A 660 24.75 15.52 13.11
C SER A 660 25.57 14.29 12.78
N HIS A 661 26.90 14.44 12.70
CA HIS A 661 27.81 13.30 12.56
C HIS A 661 27.62 12.28 13.70
N SER A 662 27.51 12.75 14.94
CA SER A 662 27.28 11.90 16.12
C SER A 662 25.94 11.16 16.05
N ARG A 663 24.87 11.83 15.58
CA ARG A 663 23.54 11.22 15.37
C ARG A 663 23.57 10.15 14.27
N ALA A 664 24.17 10.48 13.13
CA ALA A 664 24.29 9.57 12.00
C ALA A 664 25.10 8.31 12.34
N ALA A 665 26.19 8.45 13.11
CA ALA A 665 26.98 7.32 13.58
C ALA A 665 26.17 6.37 14.49
N SER A 666 25.38 6.95 15.41
CA SER A 666 24.51 6.19 16.31
C SER A 666 23.39 5.47 15.56
N ALA A 667 22.78 6.15 14.58
CA ALA A 667 21.76 5.59 13.71
C ALA A 667 22.31 4.43 12.86
N LEU A 668 23.45 4.63 12.18
CA LEU A 668 24.12 3.58 11.41
C LEU A 668 24.41 2.35 12.27
N TRP A 669 24.99 2.55 13.46
CA TRP A 669 25.29 1.45 14.38
C TRP A 669 24.04 0.64 14.73
N ASN A 670 22.96 1.31 15.14
CA ASN A 670 21.71 0.63 15.48
C ASN A 670 21.13 -0.11 14.26
N ASN A 671 21.13 0.51 13.07
CA ASN A 671 20.69 -0.10 11.82
C ASN A 671 21.47 -1.40 11.51
N MET A 672 22.77 -1.45 11.76
CA MET A 672 23.56 -2.69 11.57
C MET A 672 23.14 -3.84 12.51
N LEU A 673 22.52 -3.56 13.65
CA LEU A 673 22.03 -4.55 14.61
C LEU A 673 20.55 -4.91 14.40
N GLU A 674 19.82 -4.11 13.62
CA GLU A 674 18.43 -4.33 13.26
C GLU A 674 18.31 -5.31 12.08
N PRO A 675 17.40 -6.30 12.17
CA PRO A 675 17.20 -7.25 11.09
C PRO A 675 16.84 -6.54 9.77
N VAL A 676 17.47 -6.95 8.68
CA VAL A 676 17.05 -6.58 7.31
C VAL A 676 15.57 -6.87 7.11
N GLY A 677 14.84 -5.89 6.56
CA GLY A 677 13.37 -5.88 6.48
C GLY A 677 12.68 -5.15 7.64
N GLN A 678 13.36 -4.95 8.77
CA GLN A 678 12.88 -4.25 9.97
C GLN A 678 13.80 -3.09 10.41
N LYS A 679 14.71 -2.65 9.52
CA LYS A 679 15.61 -1.53 9.82
C LYS A 679 14.83 -0.23 9.93
N THR A 680 15.21 0.60 10.90
CA THR A 680 14.64 1.94 11.09
C THR A 680 15.00 2.82 9.89
N THR A 681 13.98 3.38 9.23
CA THR A 681 14.13 4.29 8.08
C THR A 681 13.90 5.76 8.43
N ARG A 682 13.42 6.04 9.65
CA ARG A 682 13.04 7.37 10.12
C ARG A 682 13.66 7.70 11.47
N HIS A 683 14.33 8.84 11.55
CA HIS A 683 14.83 9.40 12.80
C HIS A 683 14.46 10.88 12.95
N LYS A 684 14.20 11.28 14.21
CA LYS A 684 14.08 12.68 14.63
C LYS A 684 15.37 13.08 15.34
N PHE A 685 16.26 13.76 14.63
CA PHE A 685 17.61 14.07 15.11
C PHE A 685 17.63 15.04 16.32
N GLU A 686 16.51 15.73 16.58
CA GLU A 686 16.30 16.50 17.82
C GLU A 686 16.46 15.63 19.06
N ASN A 687 16.10 14.34 18.95
CA ASN A 687 16.24 13.37 20.01
C ASN A 687 17.61 12.70 19.94
N LYS A 688 18.26 12.53 21.10
CA LYS A 688 19.47 11.69 21.20
C LYS A 688 19.16 10.25 20.79
N ILE A 689 19.97 9.70 19.90
CA ILE A 689 19.91 8.30 19.48
C ILE A 689 20.87 7.53 20.38
N ASN A 690 20.31 6.68 21.25
CA ASN A 690 21.12 5.87 22.16
C ASN A 690 21.74 4.68 21.42
N ILE A 691 22.97 4.32 21.79
CA ILE A 691 23.68 3.17 21.24
C ILE A 691 23.10 1.89 21.82
N THR A 692 22.60 1.01 20.95
CA THR A 692 22.06 -0.30 21.34
C THR A 692 23.17 -1.34 21.40
N CYS A 693 23.09 -2.27 22.35
CA CYS A 693 24.04 -3.37 22.43
C CYS A 693 23.63 -4.56 21.55
N PRO A 694 24.58 -5.31 20.96
CA PRO A 694 24.29 -6.54 20.25
C PRO A 694 23.48 -7.52 21.11
N ASN A 695 22.54 -8.23 20.50
CA ASN A 695 21.69 -9.21 21.17
C ASN A 695 22.54 -10.42 21.62
N GLN A 696 22.46 -10.83 22.89
CA GLN A 696 23.24 -11.97 23.40
C GLN A 696 22.90 -13.31 22.73
N VAL A 697 21.67 -13.48 22.22
CA VAL A 697 21.23 -14.70 21.51
C VAL A 697 21.71 -14.71 20.06
N GLN A 698 21.79 -13.53 19.44
CA GLN A 698 22.21 -13.35 18.05
C GLN A 698 23.13 -12.12 17.96
N PRO A 699 24.39 -12.23 18.40
CA PRO A 699 25.31 -11.10 18.60
C PRO A 699 25.96 -10.59 17.30
N PHE A 700 25.41 -11.00 16.16
CA PHE A 700 26.00 -10.75 14.85
C PHE A 700 25.45 -9.47 14.21
N LEU A 701 26.26 -8.85 13.36
CA LEU A 701 25.77 -7.82 12.44
C LEU A 701 24.71 -8.42 11.51
N ARG A 702 23.65 -7.66 11.24
CA ARG A 702 22.49 -8.12 10.50
C ARG A 702 22.69 -8.01 8.99
N THR A 703 22.46 -9.13 8.33
CA THR A 703 22.60 -9.37 6.88
C THR A 703 21.33 -10.02 6.34
N TYR A 704 21.15 -10.06 5.02
CA TYR A 704 19.97 -10.69 4.41
C TYR A 704 19.82 -12.17 4.83
N LYS A 705 20.93 -12.90 5.02
CA LYS A 705 20.89 -14.33 5.42
C LYS A 705 20.62 -14.59 6.90
N ASN A 706 20.79 -13.61 7.81
CA ASN A 706 20.61 -13.80 9.26
C ASN A 706 19.55 -12.89 9.90
N SER A 707 18.71 -12.23 9.09
CA SER A 707 17.71 -11.24 9.55
C SER A 707 16.26 -11.71 9.52
N MET A 708 15.99 -12.94 9.13
CA MET A 708 14.63 -13.49 9.17
C MET A 708 14.08 -13.39 10.60
N GLN A 709 12.91 -12.74 10.76
CA GLN A 709 12.18 -12.71 12.03
C GLN A 709 11.92 -14.17 12.41
N GLY A 710 12.55 -14.66 13.47
CA GLY A 710 12.64 -16.09 13.72
C GLY A 710 11.26 -16.69 13.97
N HIS A 711 10.62 -17.20 12.93
CA HIS A 711 9.50 -18.13 13.01
C HIS A 711 10.01 -19.57 13.11
N GLY A 712 11.25 -19.73 13.55
CA GLY A 712 11.88 -21.00 13.72
C GLY A 712 11.31 -21.80 14.88
N THR A 713 11.75 -23.03 14.95
CA THR A 713 11.41 -23.96 16.01
C THR A 713 12.67 -24.62 16.50
N TRP A 714 12.68 -25.04 17.76
CA TRP A 714 13.73 -25.88 18.27
C TRP A 714 13.24 -27.33 18.31
N LEU A 715 14.06 -28.27 17.82
CA LEU A 715 13.72 -29.69 17.74
C LEU A 715 14.37 -30.49 18.89
N PRO A 716 13.60 -30.92 19.91
CA PRO A 716 14.13 -31.62 21.08
C PRO A 716 14.57 -33.07 20.85
N CYS A 717 14.47 -33.59 19.62
CA CYS A 717 14.60 -35.02 19.36
C CYS A 717 16.02 -35.52 19.63
N ARG A 718 16.14 -36.53 20.52
CA ARG A 718 17.43 -37.17 20.85
C ARG A 718 17.85 -38.20 19.82
N ASP A 719 16.92 -39.05 19.40
CA ASP A 719 17.17 -40.02 18.33
C ASP A 719 16.90 -39.35 16.98
N ARG A 720 17.96 -39.27 16.18
CA ARG A 720 17.94 -38.68 14.84
C ARG A 720 18.57 -39.61 13.80
N ALA A 721 18.85 -40.85 14.18
CA ALA A 721 19.61 -41.76 13.34
C ALA A 721 18.74 -42.36 12.20
N PRO A 722 19.32 -42.61 11.02
CA PRO A 722 18.66 -43.41 9.99
C PRO A 722 18.44 -44.85 10.45
N SER A 723 17.60 -45.57 9.73
CA SER A 723 17.40 -47.01 9.92
C SER A 723 18.72 -47.76 9.75
N ALA A 724 18.94 -48.78 10.58
CA ALA A 724 20.18 -49.57 10.56
C ALA A 724 20.41 -50.31 9.22
N LEU A 725 19.32 -50.65 8.54
CA LEU A 725 19.30 -51.18 7.18
C LEU A 725 18.49 -50.23 6.32
N HIS A 726 18.90 -50.03 5.06
CA HIS A 726 18.16 -49.20 4.11
C HIS A 726 16.74 -49.78 3.95
N PRO A 727 15.68 -49.02 4.26
CA PRO A 727 14.33 -49.56 4.28
C PRO A 727 13.89 -49.97 2.87
N THR A 728 13.22 -51.12 2.77
CA THR A 728 12.60 -51.64 1.54
C THR A 728 11.10 -51.41 1.50
N SER A 729 10.51 -50.93 2.59
CA SER A 729 9.09 -50.67 2.74
C SER A 729 8.85 -49.26 3.25
N VAL A 730 7.90 -48.54 2.63
CA VAL A 730 7.45 -47.19 3.00
C VAL A 730 6.92 -47.17 4.43
N HIS A 731 6.41 -48.31 4.91
CA HIS A 731 5.85 -48.48 6.25
C HIS A 731 6.93 -48.53 7.36
N ALA A 732 8.21 -48.62 6.98
CA ALA A 732 9.35 -48.69 7.90
C ALA A 732 10.29 -47.47 7.79
N LEU A 733 9.82 -46.36 7.23
CA LEU A 733 10.62 -45.14 7.05
C LEU A 733 10.75 -44.33 8.35
N ARG A 734 11.99 -44.04 8.74
CA ARG A 734 12.30 -43.01 9.74
C ARG A 734 12.56 -41.67 9.03
N PRO A 735 12.43 -40.52 9.72
CA PRO A 735 12.71 -39.22 9.10
C PRO A 735 14.10 -39.09 8.48
N ALA A 736 15.13 -39.69 9.10
CA ALA A 736 16.50 -39.68 8.59
C ALA A 736 16.70 -40.55 7.33
N ASP A 737 15.74 -41.43 7.00
CA ASP A 737 15.80 -42.27 5.79
C ASP A 737 15.36 -41.53 4.53
N ILE A 738 14.78 -40.32 4.65
CA ILE A 738 14.34 -39.51 3.51
C ILE A 738 15.53 -38.77 2.90
N GLN A 739 15.77 -38.93 1.60
CA GLN A 739 16.82 -38.21 0.87
C GLN A 739 16.26 -37.03 0.06
N VAL A 740 15.03 -37.13 -0.43
CA VAL A 740 14.46 -36.12 -1.35
C VAL A 740 13.11 -35.61 -0.84
N VAL A 741 12.96 -34.29 -0.85
CA VAL A 741 11.65 -33.62 -0.66
C VAL A 741 11.22 -32.94 -1.94
N ALA A 742 9.93 -33.01 -2.24
CA ALA A 742 9.33 -32.32 -3.37
C ALA A 742 7.91 -31.85 -3.02
N ALA A 743 7.38 -30.92 -3.80
CA ALA A 743 6.00 -30.49 -3.63
C ALA A 743 5.31 -30.13 -4.95
N LEU A 744 4.01 -30.37 -4.98
CA LEU A 744 3.08 -30.07 -6.08
C LEU A 744 1.90 -29.28 -5.49
N GLY A 745 1.35 -28.34 -6.25
CA GLY A 745 0.18 -27.61 -5.81
C GLY A 745 -0.03 -26.22 -6.39
N ASP A 746 -0.73 -25.40 -5.61
CA ASP A 746 -1.12 -24.03 -5.96
C ASP A 746 -0.19 -22.96 -5.35
N SER A 747 -0.68 -21.71 -5.26
CA SER A 747 0.06 -20.55 -4.75
C SER A 747 0.52 -20.70 -3.29
N LEU A 748 -0.20 -21.46 -2.47
CA LEU A 748 0.19 -21.70 -1.08
C LEU A 748 1.46 -22.57 -1.04
N THR A 749 1.54 -23.61 -1.86
CA THR A 749 2.74 -24.44 -1.96
C THR A 749 3.89 -23.73 -2.67
N ALA A 750 3.60 -22.86 -3.65
CA ALA A 750 4.59 -22.02 -4.32
C ALA A 750 5.18 -20.93 -3.40
N GLY A 751 4.44 -20.54 -2.37
CA GLY A 751 4.88 -19.56 -1.38
C GLY A 751 4.68 -18.11 -1.78
N ASN A 752 3.57 -17.81 -2.45
CA ASN A 752 3.20 -16.44 -2.79
C ASN A 752 3.05 -15.58 -1.53
N GLY A 753 3.76 -14.45 -1.50
CA GLY A 753 3.62 -13.41 -0.49
C GLY A 753 4.07 -13.78 0.93
N ILE A 754 4.76 -14.92 1.13
CA ILE A 754 5.14 -15.39 2.48
C ILE A 754 5.98 -14.36 3.22
N GLY A 755 6.93 -13.75 2.52
CA GLY A 755 7.88 -12.76 3.05
C GLY A 755 7.42 -11.32 2.91
N SER A 756 6.22 -11.07 2.37
CA SER A 756 5.74 -9.71 2.10
C SER A 756 5.49 -8.93 3.40
N LYS A 757 5.92 -7.67 3.41
CA LYS A 757 5.68 -6.75 4.53
C LYS A 757 4.21 -6.33 4.55
N PRO A 758 3.61 -6.02 5.73
CA PRO A 758 2.18 -5.70 5.85
C PRO A 758 1.60 -4.64 4.90
N ASP A 759 2.43 -3.69 4.44
CA ASP A 759 2.02 -2.59 3.55
C ASP A 759 2.54 -2.75 2.10
N ASP A 760 3.17 -3.88 1.76
CA ASP A 760 3.80 -4.14 0.46
C ASP A 760 2.94 -5.07 -0.42
N LEU A 761 1.83 -4.52 -0.89
CA LEU A 761 0.85 -5.24 -1.69
C LEU A 761 1.37 -5.77 -3.04
N PRO A 762 2.23 -5.05 -3.79
CA PRO A 762 2.82 -5.59 -5.03
C PRO A 762 3.63 -6.87 -4.83
N ASP A 763 4.31 -7.00 -3.69
CA ASP A 763 5.17 -8.13 -3.36
C ASP A 763 4.41 -9.43 -3.07
N VAL A 764 3.08 -9.39 -2.89
CA VAL A 764 2.23 -10.59 -2.72
C VAL A 764 2.38 -11.58 -3.89
N THR A 765 2.71 -11.08 -5.08
CA THR A 765 2.94 -11.91 -6.26
C THR A 765 4.29 -12.62 -6.27
N THR A 766 5.22 -12.23 -5.39
CA THR A 766 6.54 -12.84 -5.23
C THR A 766 6.40 -14.23 -4.61
N GLN A 767 7.03 -15.22 -5.25
CA GLN A 767 7.00 -16.61 -4.85
C GLN A 767 8.20 -16.93 -3.96
N TYR A 768 8.04 -16.80 -2.65
CA TYR A 768 9.04 -17.12 -1.62
C TYR A 768 9.16 -18.63 -1.40
N ARG A 769 9.58 -19.36 -2.43
CA ARG A 769 9.66 -20.83 -2.41
C ARG A 769 10.52 -21.37 -1.28
N GLY A 770 11.61 -20.67 -0.93
CA GLY A 770 12.49 -21.01 0.17
C GLY A 770 11.85 -20.97 1.56
N LEU A 771 10.71 -20.28 1.71
CA LEU A 771 9.93 -20.20 2.96
C LEU A 771 8.67 -21.09 2.96
N SER A 772 8.38 -21.79 1.86
CA SER A 772 7.20 -22.65 1.74
C SER A 772 7.20 -23.75 2.79
N TYR A 773 6.06 -23.97 3.44
CA TYR A 773 5.95 -24.85 4.61
C TYR A 773 6.31 -26.31 4.29
N SER A 774 6.05 -26.76 3.06
CA SER A 774 6.19 -28.13 2.61
C SER A 774 7.48 -28.40 1.85
N ALA A 775 8.12 -27.38 1.25
CA ALA A 775 9.28 -27.55 0.38
C ALA A 775 10.35 -26.45 0.46
N GLY A 776 10.22 -25.45 1.33
CA GLY A 776 11.23 -24.38 1.50
C GLY A 776 12.39 -24.80 2.41
N GLY A 777 13.62 -24.45 2.05
CA GLY A 777 14.83 -24.76 2.81
C GLY A 777 15.70 -23.55 3.17
N ASP A 778 15.13 -22.33 3.12
CA ASP A 778 15.86 -21.14 3.55
C ASP A 778 16.19 -21.20 5.04
N GLY A 779 17.37 -20.71 5.39
CA GLY A 779 17.86 -20.67 6.76
C GLY A 779 18.06 -22.06 7.38
N SER A 780 17.85 -22.12 8.69
CA SER A 780 17.86 -23.33 9.50
C SER A 780 16.57 -23.43 10.30
N LEU A 781 16.33 -24.58 10.93
CA LEU A 781 15.10 -24.80 11.69
C LEU A 781 14.91 -23.77 12.82
N GLU A 782 16.00 -23.27 13.42
CA GLU A 782 15.97 -22.26 14.47
C GLU A 782 15.41 -20.91 14.01
N ASN A 783 15.38 -20.64 12.70
CA ASN A 783 14.92 -19.38 12.14
C ASN A 783 13.67 -19.53 11.25
N VAL A 784 13.54 -20.64 10.53
CA VAL A 784 12.52 -20.85 9.51
C VAL A 784 11.95 -22.27 9.65
N THR A 785 10.69 -22.37 10.07
CA THR A 785 10.04 -23.66 10.27
C THR A 785 9.37 -24.14 8.99
N THR A 786 10.00 -25.10 8.33
CA THR A 786 9.49 -25.79 7.13
C THR A 786 9.77 -27.27 7.24
N LEU A 787 9.03 -28.11 6.52
CA LEU A 787 9.24 -29.56 6.50
C LEU A 787 10.69 -29.93 6.11
N PRO A 788 11.32 -29.33 5.07
CA PRO A 788 12.71 -29.61 4.76
C PRO A 788 13.67 -29.24 5.89
N ASN A 789 13.48 -28.09 6.56
CA ASN A 789 14.35 -27.71 7.67
C ASN A 789 14.19 -28.65 8.87
N ILE A 790 12.99 -29.19 9.11
CA ILE A 790 12.78 -30.24 10.12
C ILE A 790 13.52 -31.52 9.70
N LEU A 791 13.37 -31.97 8.46
CA LEU A 791 14.02 -33.19 7.96
C LEU A 791 15.55 -33.08 7.92
N ARG A 792 16.11 -31.89 7.66
CA ARG A 792 17.56 -31.62 7.68
C ARG A 792 18.19 -31.82 9.06
N GLU A 793 17.41 -31.70 10.14
CA GLU A 793 17.89 -32.04 11.49
C GLU A 793 18.13 -33.55 11.67
N PHE A 794 17.48 -34.39 10.87
CA PHE A 794 17.63 -35.84 10.84
C PHE A 794 18.61 -36.30 9.76
N ASN A 795 18.52 -35.72 8.55
CA ASN A 795 19.41 -36.01 7.42
C ASN A 795 19.96 -34.72 6.81
N ARG A 796 21.23 -34.40 7.11
CA ARG A 796 21.90 -33.20 6.57
C ARG A 796 22.15 -33.24 5.06
N ASN A 797 22.09 -34.43 4.44
CA ASN A 797 22.25 -34.62 3.01
C ASN A 797 20.91 -34.58 2.25
N LEU A 798 19.82 -34.15 2.91
CA LEU A 798 18.53 -33.95 2.25
C LEU A 798 18.69 -33.02 1.03
N THR A 799 18.03 -33.37 -0.06
CA THR A 799 17.96 -32.58 -1.29
C THR A 799 16.51 -32.40 -1.72
N GLY A 800 16.26 -31.55 -2.71
CA GLY A 800 14.95 -31.37 -3.35
C GLY A 800 14.21 -30.10 -2.94
N TYR A 801 14.58 -29.52 -1.79
CA TYR A 801 13.97 -28.30 -1.28
C TYR A 801 14.33 -27.06 -2.11
N ALA A 802 13.43 -26.10 -2.13
CA ALA A 802 13.59 -24.81 -2.77
C ALA A 802 14.30 -23.80 -1.84
N VAL A 803 14.94 -22.80 -2.41
CA VAL A 803 15.59 -21.69 -1.68
C VAL A 803 15.27 -20.36 -2.35
N GLY A 804 15.23 -19.27 -1.59
CA GLY A 804 14.96 -17.93 -2.10
C GLY A 804 13.60 -17.79 -2.80
N THR A 805 13.57 -16.93 -3.82
CA THR A 805 12.38 -16.62 -4.62
C THR A 805 12.51 -17.15 -6.05
N GLY A 806 11.37 -17.37 -6.71
CA GLY A 806 11.34 -17.72 -8.15
C GLY A 806 10.08 -18.47 -8.57
N ASP A 807 9.86 -18.60 -9.87
CA ASP A 807 8.79 -19.41 -10.45
C ASP A 807 9.15 -20.92 -10.48
N ALA A 808 8.24 -21.78 -10.96
CA ALA A 808 8.45 -23.23 -10.94
C ALA A 808 9.60 -23.71 -11.86
N ASN A 809 10.01 -22.91 -12.84
CA ASN A 809 11.08 -23.20 -13.77
C ASN A 809 12.45 -22.71 -13.27
N ASP A 810 12.47 -21.73 -12.37
CA ASP A 810 13.70 -21.23 -11.77
C ASP A 810 14.50 -22.32 -11.04
N THR A 811 15.83 -22.21 -11.10
CA THR A 811 16.76 -23.14 -10.44
C THR A 811 16.49 -23.22 -8.93
N ASN A 812 16.11 -22.09 -8.33
CA ASN A 812 15.77 -21.92 -6.92
C ASN A 812 14.54 -22.72 -6.47
N ALA A 813 13.59 -23.01 -7.38
CA ALA A 813 12.41 -23.81 -7.07
C ALA A 813 12.72 -25.29 -6.86
N PHE A 814 13.83 -25.75 -7.45
CA PHE A 814 14.28 -27.11 -7.47
C PHE A 814 13.16 -28.15 -7.73
N LEU A 815 12.71 -28.91 -6.71
CA LEU A 815 11.61 -29.88 -6.84
C LEU A 815 10.26 -29.41 -6.27
N ASN A 816 10.13 -28.14 -5.90
CA ASN A 816 8.83 -27.51 -5.69
C ASN A 816 8.27 -27.09 -7.06
N GLN A 817 7.30 -27.84 -7.60
CA GLN A 817 6.67 -27.60 -8.90
C GLN A 817 5.25 -27.04 -8.79
N ALA A 818 4.89 -26.51 -7.61
CA ALA A 818 3.64 -25.79 -7.45
C ALA A 818 3.60 -24.51 -8.31
N VAL A 819 2.43 -24.20 -8.84
CA VAL A 819 2.19 -23.06 -9.73
C VAL A 819 1.05 -22.20 -9.16
N PRO A 820 1.22 -20.88 -9.01
CA PRO A 820 0.16 -20.01 -8.50
C PRO A 820 -1.10 -20.05 -9.39
N GLY A 821 -2.28 -20.17 -8.76
CA GLY A 821 -3.56 -20.27 -9.47
C GLY A 821 -3.86 -21.64 -10.09
N ALA A 822 -2.96 -22.62 -9.93
CA ALA A 822 -3.17 -23.99 -10.41
C ALA A 822 -4.43 -24.60 -9.80
N LYS A 823 -5.09 -25.42 -10.61
CA LYS A 823 -6.26 -26.23 -10.28
C LYS A 823 -5.92 -27.71 -10.35
N ALA A 824 -6.86 -28.58 -9.98
CA ALA A 824 -6.61 -30.03 -10.01
C ALA A 824 -6.22 -30.54 -11.41
N GLU A 825 -6.75 -29.95 -12.48
CA GLU A 825 -6.40 -30.30 -13.87
C GLU A 825 -4.92 -30.07 -14.22
N ASP A 826 -4.26 -29.10 -13.57
CA ASP A 826 -2.87 -28.76 -13.81
C ASP A 826 -1.89 -29.74 -13.16
N LEU A 827 -2.32 -30.50 -12.15
CA LEU A 827 -1.45 -31.40 -11.39
C LEU A 827 -0.70 -32.40 -12.26
N MET A 828 -1.32 -32.88 -13.34
CA MET A 828 -0.69 -33.85 -14.24
C MET A 828 0.57 -33.27 -14.91
N SER A 829 0.54 -31.99 -15.28
CA SER A 829 1.70 -31.32 -15.87
C SER A 829 2.81 -31.14 -14.83
N GLN A 830 2.45 -30.74 -13.60
CA GLN A 830 3.42 -30.61 -12.50
C GLN A 830 4.08 -31.95 -12.16
N VAL A 831 3.33 -33.07 -12.16
CA VAL A 831 3.86 -34.43 -11.95
C VAL A 831 4.89 -34.78 -13.04
N GLN A 832 4.57 -34.54 -14.31
CA GLN A 832 5.48 -34.84 -15.42
C GLN A 832 6.79 -34.06 -15.31
N THR A 833 6.70 -32.76 -15.01
CA THR A 833 7.89 -31.91 -14.84
C THR A 833 8.70 -32.33 -13.62
N LEU A 834 8.05 -32.62 -12.49
CA LEU A 834 8.73 -33.10 -11.28
C LEU A 834 9.49 -34.41 -11.54
N MET A 835 8.86 -35.37 -12.22
CA MET A 835 9.50 -36.65 -12.58
C MET A 835 10.73 -36.44 -13.46
N GLN A 836 10.63 -35.56 -14.47
CA GLN A 836 11.74 -35.26 -15.35
C GLN A 836 12.90 -34.63 -14.57
N LYS A 837 12.62 -33.60 -13.75
CA LYS A 837 13.64 -32.95 -12.89
C LYS A 837 14.32 -33.92 -11.92
N MET A 838 13.58 -34.86 -11.33
CA MET A 838 14.16 -35.88 -10.45
C MET A 838 15.06 -36.87 -11.21
N LYS A 839 14.75 -37.20 -12.47
CA LYS A 839 15.57 -38.09 -13.28
C LYS A 839 16.84 -37.41 -13.80
N ASP A 840 16.76 -36.11 -14.08
CA ASP A 840 17.86 -35.34 -14.65
C ASP A 840 18.87 -34.87 -13.60
N ASP A 841 18.49 -34.80 -12.31
CA ASP A 841 19.41 -34.35 -11.26
C ASP A 841 20.29 -35.49 -10.71
N HIS A 842 21.59 -35.40 -10.97
CA HIS A 842 22.62 -36.31 -10.46
C HIS A 842 22.68 -36.48 -8.93
N ARG A 843 22.11 -35.56 -8.14
CA ARG A 843 22.03 -35.66 -6.67
C ARG A 843 20.90 -36.57 -6.21
N VAL A 844 19.98 -36.93 -7.09
CA VAL A 844 18.82 -37.79 -6.82
C VAL A 844 19.05 -39.14 -7.46
N ASN A 845 19.16 -40.19 -6.66
CA ASN A 845 19.05 -41.55 -7.16
C ASN A 845 17.56 -41.89 -7.33
N PHE A 846 17.04 -41.64 -8.54
CA PHE A 846 15.63 -41.80 -8.87
C PHE A 846 15.02 -43.16 -8.46
N HIS A 847 15.80 -44.24 -8.44
CA HIS A 847 15.30 -45.57 -8.08
C HIS A 847 15.52 -45.95 -6.60
N GLU A 848 16.61 -45.50 -5.96
CA GLU A 848 16.99 -45.96 -4.61
C GLU A 848 16.66 -45.00 -3.47
N ASP A 849 16.58 -43.70 -3.75
CA ASP A 849 16.30 -42.70 -2.72
C ASP A 849 14.84 -42.78 -2.26
N TRP A 850 14.57 -42.54 -0.99
CA TRP A 850 13.21 -42.32 -0.48
C TRP A 850 12.83 -40.86 -0.66
N LYS A 851 11.65 -40.64 -1.25
CA LYS A 851 11.09 -39.32 -1.52
C LYS A 851 9.86 -39.05 -0.68
N VAL A 852 9.74 -37.83 -0.18
CA VAL A 852 8.49 -37.29 0.36
C VAL A 852 7.97 -36.24 -0.62
N ILE A 853 6.77 -36.46 -1.16
CA ILE A 853 6.11 -35.52 -2.07
C ILE A 853 4.88 -34.96 -1.37
N THR A 854 4.82 -33.65 -1.18
CA THR A 854 3.63 -32.99 -0.61
C THR A 854 2.75 -32.43 -1.73
N VAL A 855 1.47 -32.78 -1.74
CA VAL A 855 0.48 -32.35 -2.73
C VAL A 855 -0.62 -31.56 -2.03
N LEU A 856 -0.85 -30.32 -2.45
CA LEU A 856 -1.95 -29.47 -1.98
C LEU A 856 -2.60 -28.78 -3.17
N ILE A 857 -3.90 -29.01 -3.38
CA ILE A 857 -4.67 -28.43 -4.49
C ILE A 857 -6.16 -28.34 -4.12
N GLY A 858 -6.93 -27.53 -4.83
CA GLY A 858 -8.39 -27.47 -4.70
C GLY A 858 -8.93 -26.12 -4.24
N GLY A 859 -8.09 -25.27 -3.62
CA GLY A 859 -8.49 -23.92 -3.21
C GLY A 859 -8.90 -23.06 -4.41
N SER A 860 -8.08 -23.05 -5.46
CA SER A 860 -8.35 -22.35 -6.73
C SER A 860 -9.59 -22.89 -7.44
N ASP A 861 -9.79 -24.21 -7.47
CA ASP A 861 -10.97 -24.84 -8.06
C ASP A 861 -12.25 -24.33 -7.37
N LEU A 862 -12.25 -24.26 -6.04
CA LEU A 862 -13.37 -23.75 -5.25
C LEU A 862 -13.52 -22.22 -5.34
N CYS A 863 -12.46 -21.48 -5.65
CA CYS A 863 -12.57 -20.04 -5.95
C CYS A 863 -13.31 -19.78 -7.26
N ASP A 864 -13.19 -20.68 -8.25
CA ASP A 864 -13.83 -20.54 -9.56
C ASP A 864 -15.13 -21.35 -9.72
N TYR A 865 -15.61 -22.02 -8.67
CA TYR A 865 -16.75 -22.95 -8.76
C TYR A 865 -18.04 -22.35 -9.33
N CYS A 866 -18.34 -21.06 -9.10
CA CYS A 866 -19.55 -20.44 -9.65
C CYS A 866 -19.40 -19.99 -11.11
N THR A 867 -18.19 -20.01 -11.67
CA THR A 867 -17.97 -19.75 -13.09
C THR A 867 -18.43 -20.96 -13.92
N ASP A 868 -18.09 -22.17 -13.47
CA ASP A 868 -18.56 -23.43 -14.04
C ASP A 868 -18.57 -24.55 -12.97
N SER A 869 -19.73 -24.76 -12.34
CA SER A 869 -19.89 -25.77 -11.29
C SER A 869 -19.76 -27.21 -11.78
N ASN A 870 -19.88 -27.42 -13.09
CA ASN A 870 -19.72 -28.73 -13.72
C ASN A 870 -18.24 -29.05 -13.91
N LEU A 871 -17.47 -28.08 -14.41
CA LEU A 871 -16.03 -28.19 -14.57
C LEU A 871 -15.35 -28.39 -13.20
N TYR A 872 -15.71 -27.59 -12.20
CA TYR A 872 -15.19 -27.66 -10.82
C TYR A 872 -16.08 -28.49 -9.89
N SER A 873 -16.68 -29.56 -10.44
CA SER A 873 -17.39 -30.56 -9.63
C SER A 873 -16.41 -31.42 -8.84
N ALA A 874 -16.82 -31.97 -7.70
CA ALA A 874 -15.93 -32.85 -6.93
C ALA A 874 -15.58 -34.14 -7.69
N ALA A 875 -16.45 -34.60 -8.61
CA ALA A 875 -16.17 -35.70 -9.51
C ALA A 875 -15.01 -35.40 -10.48
N ASN A 876 -14.99 -34.22 -11.11
CA ASN A 876 -13.87 -33.82 -11.97
C ASN A 876 -12.60 -33.57 -11.15
N PHE A 877 -12.72 -32.87 -10.02
CA PHE A 877 -11.60 -32.65 -9.09
C PHE A 877 -10.91 -33.96 -8.70
N VAL A 878 -11.68 -34.96 -8.22
CA VAL A 878 -11.11 -36.26 -7.81
C VAL A 878 -10.59 -37.04 -9.02
N HIS A 879 -11.20 -36.89 -10.20
CA HIS A 879 -10.68 -37.51 -11.42
C HIS A 879 -9.28 -36.98 -11.79
N HIS A 880 -9.08 -35.66 -11.76
CA HIS A 880 -7.77 -35.07 -12.05
C HIS A 880 -6.72 -35.42 -10.99
N LEU A 881 -7.08 -35.31 -9.70
CA LEU A 881 -6.21 -35.70 -8.60
C LEU A 881 -5.79 -37.18 -8.71
N ARG A 882 -6.76 -38.06 -8.99
CA ARG A 882 -6.53 -39.49 -9.20
C ARG A 882 -5.56 -39.75 -10.35
N ASN A 883 -5.72 -39.05 -11.48
CA ASN A 883 -4.82 -39.24 -12.63
C ASN A 883 -3.38 -38.88 -12.28
N ALA A 884 -3.16 -37.78 -11.54
CA ALA A 884 -1.83 -37.37 -11.08
C ALA A 884 -1.22 -38.41 -10.12
N LEU A 885 -1.98 -38.86 -9.12
CA LEU A 885 -1.53 -39.87 -8.14
C LEU A 885 -1.28 -41.25 -8.79
N ASP A 886 -2.08 -41.65 -9.78
CA ASP A 886 -1.90 -42.90 -10.51
C ASP A 886 -0.59 -42.93 -11.29
N VAL A 887 -0.17 -41.79 -11.85
CA VAL A 887 1.14 -41.68 -12.52
C VAL A 887 2.28 -41.73 -11.52
N LEU A 888 2.18 -41.02 -10.39
CA LEU A 888 3.19 -41.14 -9.33
C LEU A 888 3.33 -42.58 -8.83
N HIS A 889 2.21 -43.25 -8.56
CA HIS A 889 2.18 -44.65 -8.09
C HIS A 889 2.79 -45.64 -9.10
N ARG A 890 2.64 -45.37 -10.39
CA ARG A 890 3.15 -46.25 -11.45
C ARG A 890 4.63 -45.99 -11.79
N GLU A 891 5.07 -44.74 -11.75
CA GLU A 891 6.33 -44.33 -12.38
C GLU A 891 7.42 -43.88 -11.39
N VAL A 892 7.07 -43.57 -10.14
CA VAL A 892 8.02 -43.05 -9.14
C VAL A 892 8.15 -44.04 -7.97
N PRO A 893 9.27 -44.79 -7.88
CA PRO A 893 9.49 -45.75 -6.81
C PRO A 893 9.92 -45.07 -5.51
N ARG A 894 9.68 -45.74 -4.38
CA ARG A 894 10.11 -45.31 -3.03
C ARG A 894 9.57 -43.94 -2.61
N VAL A 895 8.26 -43.79 -2.56
CA VAL A 895 7.59 -42.49 -2.30
C VAL A 895 6.57 -42.59 -1.17
N LEU A 896 6.65 -41.63 -0.24
CA LEU A 896 5.55 -41.28 0.64
C LEU A 896 4.91 -39.97 0.17
N VAL A 897 3.66 -40.02 -0.27
CA VAL A 897 2.92 -38.83 -0.69
C VAL A 897 2.09 -38.28 0.47
N ASN A 898 2.39 -37.06 0.90
CA ASN A 898 1.52 -36.28 1.77
C ASN A 898 0.46 -35.59 0.92
N LEU A 899 -0.75 -36.15 0.88
CA LEU A 899 -1.89 -35.45 0.28
C LEU A 899 -2.51 -34.54 1.34
N VAL A 900 -2.23 -33.25 1.27
CA VAL A 900 -2.77 -32.27 2.22
C VAL A 900 -4.14 -31.82 1.74
N ASP A 901 -5.09 -31.72 2.66
CA ASP A 901 -6.40 -31.11 2.35
C ASP A 901 -6.22 -29.63 1.96
N PHE A 902 -7.25 -28.97 1.44
CA PHE A 902 -7.14 -27.59 0.96
C PHE A 902 -7.59 -26.56 1.99
N LEU A 903 -7.03 -25.35 1.92
CA LEU A 903 -7.50 -24.18 2.66
C LEU A 903 -8.87 -23.75 2.11
N ASN A 904 -9.93 -23.99 2.88
CA ASN A 904 -11.30 -23.68 2.46
C ASN A 904 -11.46 -22.16 2.21
N PRO A 905 -11.90 -21.72 1.02
CA PRO A 905 -12.05 -20.30 0.68
C PRO A 905 -12.94 -19.49 1.64
N THR A 906 -13.84 -20.15 2.38
CA THR A 906 -14.65 -19.50 3.43
C THR A 906 -13.81 -18.89 4.56
N ILE A 907 -12.61 -19.42 4.83
CA ILE A 907 -11.67 -18.88 5.81
C ILE A 907 -11.11 -17.53 5.34
N MET A 908 -10.70 -17.45 4.07
CA MET A 908 -10.23 -16.19 3.46
C MET A 908 -11.37 -15.14 3.46
N ARG A 909 -12.59 -15.57 3.12
CA ARG A 909 -13.79 -14.72 3.18
C ARG A 909 -14.02 -14.13 4.57
N GLN A 910 -13.87 -14.92 5.64
CA GLN A 910 -14.04 -14.44 7.01
C GLN A 910 -13.03 -13.34 7.37
N VAL A 911 -11.76 -13.52 7.02
CA VAL A 911 -10.70 -12.51 7.27
C VAL A 911 -10.98 -11.24 6.48
N PHE A 912 -11.32 -11.40 5.20
CA PHE A 912 -11.59 -10.31 4.28
C PHE A 912 -12.80 -9.46 4.69
N LEU A 913 -13.96 -10.10 4.97
CA LEU A 913 -15.17 -9.39 5.41
C LEU A 913 -15.04 -8.83 6.83
N GLY A 914 -14.20 -9.42 7.67
CA GLY A 914 -13.90 -8.93 9.01
C GLY A 914 -12.99 -7.70 9.03
N ASN A 915 -12.26 -7.41 7.95
CA ASN A 915 -11.25 -6.34 7.93
C ASN A 915 -11.32 -5.45 6.66
N PRO A 916 -12.47 -4.82 6.36
CA PRO A 916 -12.66 -4.05 5.11
C PRO A 916 -11.71 -2.85 4.97
N ASP A 917 -11.23 -2.28 6.08
CA ASP A 917 -10.32 -1.14 6.07
C ASP A 917 -8.85 -1.53 5.84
N LYS A 918 -8.48 -2.81 6.05
CA LYS A 918 -7.12 -3.32 5.87
C LYS A 918 -6.95 -4.13 4.59
N CYS A 919 -7.98 -4.87 4.19
CA CYS A 919 -7.87 -5.80 3.08
C CYS A 919 -8.18 -5.10 1.73
N PRO A 920 -7.35 -5.28 0.70
CA PRO A 920 -7.49 -4.57 -0.58
C PRO A 920 -8.63 -5.16 -1.42
N VAL A 921 -9.82 -4.57 -1.30
CA VAL A 921 -11.07 -5.14 -1.81
C VAL A 921 -11.04 -5.46 -3.30
N GLN A 922 -10.48 -4.57 -4.12
CA GLN A 922 -10.47 -4.74 -5.59
C GLN A 922 -9.54 -5.86 -6.05
N GLN A 923 -8.34 -5.98 -5.48
CA GLN A 923 -7.37 -7.01 -5.90
C GLN A 923 -7.72 -8.39 -5.36
N ALA A 924 -8.18 -8.48 -4.12
CA ALA A 924 -8.66 -9.73 -3.53
C ALA A 924 -9.80 -10.36 -4.35
N SER A 925 -10.69 -9.51 -4.90
CA SER A 925 -11.76 -9.97 -5.78
C SER A 925 -11.26 -10.62 -7.07
N VAL A 926 -10.06 -10.30 -7.56
CA VAL A 926 -9.52 -10.93 -8.78
C VAL A 926 -9.16 -12.39 -8.54
N LEU A 927 -8.72 -12.74 -7.33
CA LEU A 927 -8.25 -14.09 -6.99
C LEU A 927 -9.39 -15.07 -6.66
N CYS A 928 -10.45 -14.58 -5.99
CA CYS A 928 -11.52 -15.44 -5.50
C CYS A 928 -12.88 -14.72 -5.49
N ASN A 929 -13.20 -13.98 -6.57
CA ASN A 929 -14.37 -13.10 -6.67
C ASN A 929 -15.66 -13.77 -6.22
N CYS A 930 -15.84 -14.99 -6.72
CA CYS A 930 -17.01 -15.82 -6.53
C CYS A 930 -17.35 -16.04 -5.06
N VAL A 931 -16.33 -16.22 -4.22
CA VAL A 931 -16.47 -16.55 -2.80
C VAL A 931 -16.59 -15.28 -1.96
N LEU A 932 -15.78 -14.26 -2.27
CA LEU A 932 -15.72 -13.03 -1.49
C LEU A 932 -16.99 -12.16 -1.61
N THR A 933 -17.74 -12.30 -2.71
CA THR A 933 -18.91 -11.46 -3.00
C THR A 933 -20.27 -12.07 -2.61
N LEU A 934 -20.31 -13.33 -2.18
CA LEU A 934 -21.58 -13.98 -1.76
C LEU A 934 -22.23 -13.23 -0.60
N ARG A 935 -23.56 -13.25 -0.50
CA ARG A 935 -24.26 -12.65 0.64
C ARG A 935 -24.25 -13.63 1.82
N GLU A 936 -24.27 -13.10 3.04
CA GLU A 936 -24.38 -13.94 4.21
C GLU A 936 -25.71 -14.70 4.22
N ASN A 937 -25.70 -15.97 4.60
CA ASN A 937 -26.85 -16.88 4.50
C ASN A 937 -27.41 -17.06 3.08
N SER A 938 -26.64 -16.77 2.03
CA SER A 938 -27.09 -16.98 0.66
C SER A 938 -27.00 -18.45 0.23
N GLN A 939 -27.83 -18.82 -0.74
CA GLN A 939 -27.88 -20.18 -1.30
C GLN A 939 -26.55 -20.56 -1.96
N GLU A 940 -25.87 -19.58 -2.58
CA GLU A 940 -24.56 -19.74 -3.18
C GLU A 940 -23.51 -20.09 -2.12
N LEU A 941 -23.53 -19.43 -0.95
CA LEU A 941 -22.58 -19.74 0.12
C LEU A 941 -22.80 -21.15 0.68
N ALA A 942 -24.06 -21.56 0.86
CA ALA A 942 -24.40 -22.93 1.28
C ALA A 942 -23.97 -23.99 0.24
N ARG A 943 -24.05 -23.66 -1.06
CA ARG A 943 -23.52 -24.52 -2.14
C ARG A 943 -22.01 -24.64 -2.06
N LEU A 944 -21.27 -23.54 -1.93
CA LEU A 944 -19.81 -23.56 -1.78
C LEU A 944 -19.39 -24.50 -0.63
N GLU A 945 -20.05 -24.41 0.53
CA GLU A 945 -19.75 -25.31 1.64
C GLU A 945 -20.05 -26.78 1.33
N ALA A 946 -21.11 -27.07 0.58
CA ALA A 946 -21.43 -28.42 0.13
C ALA A 946 -20.38 -28.98 -0.84
N PHE A 947 -19.90 -28.16 -1.79
CA PHE A 947 -18.79 -28.52 -2.69
C PHE A 947 -17.48 -28.74 -1.90
N SER A 948 -17.16 -27.89 -0.93
CA SER A 948 -15.99 -28.09 -0.07
C SER A 948 -16.06 -29.40 0.72
N ARG A 949 -17.23 -29.73 1.30
CA ARG A 949 -17.43 -31.05 1.97
C ARG A 949 -17.29 -32.20 0.99
N ALA A 950 -17.75 -32.00 -0.24
CA ALA A 950 -17.69 -33.02 -1.28
C ALA A 950 -16.28 -33.33 -1.75
N TYR A 951 -15.46 -32.30 -1.99
CA TYR A 951 -14.05 -32.45 -2.32
C TYR A 951 -13.33 -33.28 -1.26
N ARG A 952 -13.55 -32.95 0.02
CA ARG A 952 -12.98 -33.69 1.16
C ARG A 952 -13.40 -35.14 1.21
N SER A 953 -14.70 -35.43 1.01
CA SER A 953 -15.16 -36.82 1.02
C SER A 953 -14.57 -37.60 -0.15
N SER A 954 -14.53 -37.02 -1.35
CA SER A 954 -13.92 -37.64 -2.52
C SER A 954 -12.43 -37.92 -2.33
N MET A 955 -11.67 -37.03 -1.68
CA MET A 955 -10.27 -37.29 -1.32
C MET A 955 -10.13 -38.47 -0.34
N ARG A 956 -10.97 -38.51 0.70
CA ARG A 956 -10.98 -39.60 1.68
C ARG A 956 -11.38 -40.93 1.04
N GLU A 957 -12.35 -40.94 0.15
CA GLU A 957 -12.79 -42.13 -0.57
C GLU A 957 -11.70 -42.62 -1.52
N LEU A 958 -11.04 -41.71 -2.25
CA LEU A 958 -9.95 -42.04 -3.15
C LEU A 958 -8.79 -42.73 -2.41
N VAL A 959 -8.29 -42.12 -1.33
CA VAL A 959 -7.20 -42.71 -0.53
C VAL A 959 -7.68 -43.95 0.22
N GLY A 960 -8.91 -43.92 0.74
CA GLY A 960 -9.53 -45.02 1.49
C GLY A 960 -9.92 -46.24 0.68
N SER A 961 -9.89 -46.15 -0.65
CA SER A 961 -10.12 -47.29 -1.53
C SER A 961 -9.03 -48.37 -1.44
N GLY A 962 -7.90 -48.09 -0.77
CA GLY A 962 -6.74 -48.99 -0.70
C GLY A 962 -5.91 -49.02 -1.98
N ARG A 963 -6.24 -48.18 -2.97
CA ARG A 963 -5.63 -48.17 -4.31
C ARG A 963 -4.13 -47.88 -4.32
N TYR A 964 -3.63 -47.12 -3.34
CA TYR A 964 -2.23 -46.69 -3.26
C TYR A 964 -1.41 -47.45 -2.23
N ASP A 965 -1.99 -48.44 -1.54
CA ASP A 965 -1.32 -49.27 -0.53
C ASP A 965 -1.04 -50.70 -1.08
N THR A 966 -0.95 -50.83 -2.41
CA THR A 966 -0.76 -52.12 -3.10
C THR A 966 0.71 -52.55 -3.26
N GLN A 967 1.67 -51.66 -2.98
CA GLN A 967 3.11 -51.88 -3.14
C GLN A 967 3.82 -51.58 -1.82
N GLU A 968 4.97 -52.22 -1.57
CA GLU A 968 5.75 -51.96 -0.34
C GLU A 968 6.44 -50.60 -0.38
N ASP A 969 6.73 -50.03 -1.55
CA ASP A 969 7.54 -48.84 -1.71
C ASP A 969 6.75 -47.56 -2.02
N PHE A 970 5.43 -47.60 -1.94
CA PHE A 970 4.58 -46.44 -2.22
C PHE A 970 3.38 -46.38 -1.26
N SER A 971 3.03 -45.18 -0.79
CA SER A 971 1.76 -44.93 -0.09
C SER A 971 1.36 -43.46 -0.20
N VAL A 972 0.04 -43.20 -0.22
CA VAL A 972 -0.54 -41.85 -0.15
C VAL A 972 -1.24 -41.70 1.18
N VAL A 973 -0.86 -40.68 1.94
CA VAL A 973 -1.43 -40.41 3.27
C VAL A 973 -2.11 -39.05 3.27
N LEU A 974 -3.41 -39.04 3.57
CA LEU A 974 -4.17 -37.81 3.72
C LEU A 974 -3.74 -37.08 5.00
N GLN A 975 -3.48 -35.77 4.90
CA GLN A 975 -3.10 -34.88 6.00
C GLN A 975 -4.20 -33.82 6.19
N PRO A 976 -5.18 -34.07 7.09
CA PRO A 976 -6.45 -33.32 7.13
C PRO A 976 -6.45 -32.09 8.05
N PHE A 977 -5.29 -31.50 8.37
CA PHE A 977 -5.23 -30.40 9.36
C PHE A 977 -5.93 -29.10 8.92
N PHE A 978 -6.32 -28.96 7.64
CA PHE A 978 -7.16 -27.86 7.17
C PHE A 978 -8.67 -28.07 7.36
N GLN A 979 -9.09 -29.24 7.88
CA GLN A 979 -10.50 -29.57 8.00
C GLN A 979 -11.26 -28.55 8.86
N ASN A 980 -10.69 -28.19 10.01
CA ASN A 980 -11.22 -27.16 10.91
C ASN A 980 -10.12 -26.13 11.25
N ILE A 981 -10.15 -24.94 10.65
CA ILE A 981 -9.19 -23.87 10.99
C ILE A 981 -9.82 -22.92 11.99
N GLN A 982 -9.12 -22.65 13.09
CA GLN A 982 -9.51 -21.63 14.06
C GLN A 982 -8.67 -20.37 13.81
N LEU A 983 -9.32 -19.35 13.25
CA LEU A 983 -8.69 -18.05 13.04
C LEU A 983 -8.52 -17.33 14.38
N PRO A 984 -7.33 -16.76 14.66
CA PRO A 984 -7.13 -15.95 15.86
C PRO A 984 -7.97 -14.68 15.73
N VAL A 985 -8.65 -14.33 16.81
CA VAL A 985 -9.46 -13.11 16.90
C VAL A 985 -8.77 -12.14 17.86
N LEU A 986 -8.70 -10.88 17.45
CA LEU A 986 -8.17 -9.77 18.24
C LEU A 986 -9.14 -9.38 19.37
N ALA A 987 -8.70 -8.51 20.28
CA ALA A 987 -9.50 -8.10 21.44
C ALA A 987 -10.79 -7.34 21.06
N ASP A 988 -10.85 -6.76 19.86
CA ASP A 988 -12.02 -6.08 19.29
C ASP A 988 -13.02 -7.04 18.62
N GLY A 989 -12.70 -8.34 18.54
CA GLY A 989 -13.54 -9.34 17.87
C GLY A 989 -13.26 -9.54 16.38
N LEU A 990 -12.28 -8.84 15.81
CA LEU A 990 -11.92 -8.97 14.39
C LEU A 990 -10.87 -10.07 14.15
N PRO A 991 -10.88 -10.76 12.99
CA PRO A 991 -9.85 -11.73 12.63
C PRO A 991 -8.46 -11.08 12.56
N ASP A 992 -7.46 -11.74 13.14
CA ASP A 992 -6.07 -11.29 13.16
C ASP A 992 -5.43 -11.44 11.78
N THR A 993 -5.30 -10.32 11.06
CA THR A 993 -4.66 -10.27 9.74
C THR A 993 -3.15 -10.52 9.80
N SER A 994 -2.51 -10.58 10.98
CA SER A 994 -1.06 -10.79 11.11
C SER A 994 -0.57 -12.16 10.64
N PHE A 995 -1.46 -13.08 10.25
CA PHE A 995 -1.14 -14.40 9.71
C PHE A 995 -1.21 -14.45 8.18
N PHE A 996 -1.60 -13.35 7.54
CA PHE A 996 -1.76 -13.24 6.10
C PHE A 996 -0.79 -12.21 5.53
N ALA A 997 -0.52 -12.33 4.24
CA ALA A 997 0.12 -11.32 3.43
C ALA A 997 -0.81 -10.08 3.28
N PRO A 998 -0.33 -8.96 2.74
CA PRO A 998 -1.10 -7.71 2.61
C PRO A 998 -2.43 -7.82 1.87
N ASP A 999 -2.62 -8.86 1.05
CA ASP A 999 -3.87 -9.09 0.33
C ASP A 999 -4.97 -9.77 1.17
N CYS A 1000 -4.67 -10.16 2.42
CA CYS A 1000 -5.52 -10.93 3.31
C CYS A 1000 -5.98 -12.29 2.77
N ILE A 1001 -5.35 -12.80 1.71
CA ILE A 1001 -5.69 -14.08 1.07
C ILE A 1001 -4.53 -15.06 1.27
N HIS A 1002 -3.32 -14.65 0.90
CA HIS A 1002 -2.17 -15.53 0.98
C HIS A 1002 -1.66 -15.64 2.43
N PRO A 1003 -1.35 -16.85 2.93
CA PRO A 1003 -0.70 -17.02 4.23
C PRO A 1003 0.71 -16.43 4.26
N ASN A 1004 1.08 -15.75 5.35
CA ASN A 1004 2.45 -15.27 5.55
C ASN A 1004 3.34 -16.29 6.30
N GLN A 1005 4.60 -15.93 6.57
CA GLN A 1005 5.56 -16.82 7.23
C GLN A 1005 5.09 -17.37 8.59
N LYS A 1006 4.34 -16.59 9.38
CA LYS A 1006 3.80 -17.02 10.67
C LYS A 1006 2.82 -18.18 10.50
N PHE A 1007 1.92 -18.09 9.52
CA PHE A 1007 0.97 -19.15 9.18
C PHE A 1007 1.72 -20.35 8.58
N HIS A 1008 2.61 -20.14 7.62
CA HIS A 1008 3.42 -21.22 7.04
C HIS A 1008 4.20 -22.03 8.09
N SER A 1009 4.67 -21.38 9.14
CA SER A 1009 5.35 -22.07 10.24
C SER A 1009 4.41 -22.99 11.03
N GLN A 1010 3.14 -22.60 11.22
CA GLN A 1010 2.13 -23.47 11.83
C GLN A 1010 1.75 -24.63 10.89
N LEU A 1011 1.70 -24.40 9.57
CA LEU A 1011 1.45 -25.45 8.59
C LEU A 1011 2.56 -26.51 8.58
N ALA A 1012 3.82 -26.09 8.65
CA ALA A 1012 4.95 -27.00 8.72
C ALA A 1012 4.92 -27.86 9.99
N ARG A 1013 4.56 -27.26 11.14
CA ARG A 1013 4.34 -28.00 12.39
C ARG A 1013 3.18 -28.99 12.26
N ALA A 1014 2.07 -28.57 11.65
CA ALA A 1014 0.86 -29.40 11.48
C ALA A 1014 1.13 -30.60 10.58
N LEU A 1015 1.82 -30.37 9.47
CA LEU A 1015 2.24 -31.43 8.57
C LEU A 1015 3.18 -32.41 9.26
N TRP A 1016 4.20 -31.92 9.96
CA TRP A 1016 5.14 -32.77 10.68
C TRP A 1016 4.46 -33.62 11.76
N THR A 1017 3.61 -33.00 12.60
CA THR A 1017 2.86 -33.71 13.63
C THR A 1017 1.98 -34.79 13.01
N ASN A 1018 1.22 -34.47 11.96
CA ASN A 1018 0.37 -35.45 11.30
C ASN A 1018 1.16 -36.59 10.63
N MET A 1019 2.39 -36.35 10.16
CA MET A 1019 3.26 -37.41 9.63
C MET A 1019 3.69 -38.43 10.69
N LEU A 1020 3.64 -38.08 11.99
CA LEU A 1020 3.98 -38.97 13.10
C LEU A 1020 2.75 -39.55 13.81
N GLU A 1021 1.57 -38.96 13.62
CA GLU A 1021 0.30 -39.43 14.19
C GLU A 1021 -0.31 -40.60 13.39
N PRO A 1022 -0.76 -41.67 14.07
CA PRO A 1022 -1.36 -42.82 13.40
C PRO A 1022 -2.67 -42.45 12.71
N LEU A 1023 -2.98 -43.14 11.60
CA LEU A 1023 -4.25 -42.95 10.91
C LEU A 1023 -5.43 -43.30 11.83
N GLY A 1024 -6.46 -42.45 11.81
CA GLY A 1024 -7.58 -42.47 12.76
C GLY A 1024 -7.40 -41.54 13.96
N SER A 1025 -6.20 -40.97 14.15
CA SER A 1025 -5.92 -39.99 15.22
C SER A 1025 -5.05 -38.83 14.74
N LYS A 1026 -5.07 -38.53 13.44
CA LYS A 1026 -4.39 -37.37 12.86
C LYS A 1026 -5.10 -36.08 13.27
N THR A 1027 -4.34 -35.01 13.43
CA THR A 1027 -4.86 -33.67 13.70
C THR A 1027 -5.69 -33.18 12.51
N GLU A 1028 -6.98 -32.92 12.78
CA GLU A 1028 -7.96 -32.36 11.84
C GLU A 1028 -8.26 -30.87 12.11
N THR A 1029 -7.75 -30.32 13.22
CA THR A 1029 -8.00 -28.93 13.62
C THR A 1029 -6.70 -28.15 13.73
N LEU A 1030 -6.62 -27.03 13.02
CA LEU A 1030 -5.48 -26.11 13.06
C LEU A 1030 -5.88 -24.83 13.80
N ASP A 1031 -5.41 -24.71 15.05
CA ASP A 1031 -5.47 -23.46 15.81
C ASP A 1031 -4.20 -22.64 15.55
N LEU A 1032 -4.33 -21.54 14.82
CA LEU A 1032 -3.19 -20.69 14.47
C LEU A 1032 -2.62 -19.91 15.66
N ARG A 1033 -3.42 -19.73 16.73
CA ARG A 1033 -3.00 -19.02 17.94
C ARG A 1033 -2.23 -19.95 18.89
N ALA A 1034 -2.53 -21.24 18.88
CA ALA A 1034 -1.86 -22.21 19.73
C ALA A 1034 -0.40 -22.39 19.29
N GLU A 1035 0.51 -22.43 20.27
CA GLU A 1035 1.86 -22.94 20.04
C GLU A 1035 1.77 -24.45 19.89
N MET A 1036 1.81 -24.95 18.65
CA MET A 1036 1.80 -26.37 18.42
C MET A 1036 3.21 -26.93 18.61
N PRO A 1037 3.47 -27.76 19.65
CA PRO A 1037 4.80 -28.29 19.91
C PRO A 1037 5.19 -29.30 18.83
N ILE A 1038 6.44 -29.25 18.39
CA ILE A 1038 6.97 -30.26 17.47
C ILE A 1038 7.20 -31.56 18.25
N THR A 1039 6.52 -32.63 17.81
CA THR A 1039 6.68 -33.97 18.36
C THR A 1039 7.90 -34.67 17.78
N CYS A 1040 8.43 -35.63 18.53
CA CYS A 1040 9.59 -36.42 18.15
C CYS A 1040 9.21 -37.89 17.95
N PRO A 1041 9.76 -38.58 16.94
CA PRO A 1041 9.66 -40.04 16.85
C PRO A 1041 10.19 -40.68 18.13
N THR A 1042 9.48 -41.70 18.64
CA THR A 1042 9.89 -42.42 19.85
C THR A 1042 10.58 -43.73 19.46
N GLN A 1043 11.32 -44.36 20.38
CA GLN A 1043 11.94 -45.66 20.10
C GLN A 1043 10.92 -46.76 19.78
N ASN A 1044 9.71 -46.68 20.33
CA ASN A 1044 8.64 -47.65 20.08
C ASN A 1044 7.89 -47.36 18.77
N GLU A 1045 7.89 -46.10 18.33
CA GLU A 1045 7.17 -45.62 17.16
C GLU A 1045 8.05 -44.68 16.32
N PRO A 1046 9.15 -45.19 15.74
CA PRO A 1046 10.16 -44.35 15.08
C PRO A 1046 9.78 -43.99 13.64
N PHE A 1047 8.67 -44.53 13.13
CA PHE A 1047 8.33 -44.51 11.72
C PHE A 1047 7.33 -43.40 11.36
N LEU A 1048 7.45 -42.87 10.15
CA LEU A 1048 6.41 -42.05 9.52
C LEU A 1048 5.14 -42.90 9.33
N ARG A 1049 3.98 -42.32 9.62
CA ARG A 1049 2.73 -43.08 9.73
C ARG A 1049 2.05 -43.27 8.38
N THR A 1050 1.71 -44.53 8.12
CA THR A 1050 1.01 -45.04 6.94
C THR A 1050 -0.16 -45.91 7.39
N PRO A 1051 -1.13 -46.25 6.52
CA PRO A 1051 -2.29 -47.07 6.90
C PRO A 1051 -1.88 -48.39 7.57
N ARG A 1052 -0.87 -49.06 7.03
CA ARG A 1052 -0.42 -50.37 7.52
C ARG A 1052 0.23 -50.30 8.90
N ASN A 1053 1.16 -49.37 9.14
CA ASN A 1053 1.81 -49.24 10.45
C ASN A 1053 0.97 -48.48 11.50
N SER A 1054 -0.25 -48.09 11.14
CA SER A 1054 -1.27 -47.54 12.04
C SER A 1054 -2.37 -48.55 12.40
N ASN A 1055 -2.34 -49.77 11.82
CA ASN A 1055 -3.40 -50.78 11.96
C ASN A 1055 -4.81 -50.23 11.65
N TYR A 1056 -4.90 -49.30 10.68
CA TYR A 1056 -6.12 -48.60 10.34
C TYR A 1056 -6.86 -49.31 9.20
N THR A 1057 -8.15 -49.60 9.39
CA THR A 1057 -9.03 -50.16 8.36
C THR A 1057 -10.06 -49.10 7.96
N TYR A 1058 -10.13 -48.76 6.67
CA TYR A 1058 -11.09 -47.76 6.19
C TYR A 1058 -12.54 -48.21 6.42
N PRO A 1059 -13.41 -47.36 6.98
CA PRO A 1059 -14.80 -47.73 7.22
C PRO A 1059 -15.56 -47.92 5.91
N ILE A 1060 -16.21 -49.08 5.75
CA ILE A 1060 -17.20 -49.32 4.69
C ILE A 1060 -18.51 -48.66 5.12
N LYS A 1061 -19.03 -47.70 4.36
CA LYS A 1061 -20.32 -47.06 4.69
C LYS A 1061 -21.48 -48.03 4.46
N PRO A 1062 -22.31 -48.34 5.49
CA PRO A 1062 -23.55 -49.07 5.28
C PRO A 1062 -24.57 -48.21 4.52
N ALA A 1063 -25.37 -48.85 3.66
CA ALA A 1063 -26.53 -48.20 3.07
C ALA A 1063 -27.55 -47.86 4.17
N ILE A 1064 -28.06 -46.63 4.19
CA ILE A 1064 -29.13 -46.23 5.10
C ILE A 1064 -30.44 -46.75 4.52
N GLU A 1065 -31.03 -47.77 5.16
CA GLU A 1065 -32.34 -48.34 4.77
C GLU A 1065 -33.52 -47.74 5.56
N ASN A 1066 -33.24 -47.02 6.65
CA ASN A 1066 -34.24 -46.43 7.55
C ASN A 1066 -34.16 -44.89 7.50
N TRP A 1067 -35.15 -44.27 6.85
CA TRP A 1067 -35.29 -42.81 6.70
C TRP A 1067 -36.20 -42.17 7.76
N GLY A 1068 -36.38 -42.84 8.89
CA GLY A 1068 -37.09 -42.33 10.06
C GLY A 1068 -36.36 -41.20 10.77
N SER A 1069 -37.07 -40.52 11.66
CA SER A 1069 -36.55 -39.42 12.50
C SER A 1069 -36.65 -39.78 13.98
N ASP A 1070 -35.79 -39.17 14.79
CA ASP A 1070 -35.83 -39.28 16.24
C ASP A 1070 -36.74 -38.19 16.81
N PHE A 1071 -37.69 -38.59 17.66
CA PHE A 1071 -38.61 -37.65 18.30
C PHE A 1071 -38.00 -37.08 19.58
N LEU A 1072 -37.40 -35.89 19.48
CA LEU A 1072 -36.74 -35.23 20.62
C LEU A 1072 -37.63 -34.19 21.32
N CYS A 1073 -38.90 -34.12 20.94
CA CYS A 1073 -39.84 -33.14 21.48
C CYS A 1073 -40.53 -33.64 22.75
N THR A 1074 -40.89 -32.72 23.64
CA THR A 1074 -41.80 -33.03 24.74
C THR A 1074 -43.19 -33.34 24.18
N GLU A 1075 -43.78 -34.47 24.58
CA GLU A 1075 -45.16 -34.81 24.21
C GLU A 1075 -46.13 -33.84 24.89
N TRP A 1076 -46.62 -32.86 24.13
CA TRP A 1076 -47.63 -31.92 24.58
C TRP A 1076 -49.01 -32.60 24.55
N LYS A 1077 -49.73 -32.56 25.67
CA LYS A 1077 -51.13 -33.02 25.70
C LYS A 1077 -52.00 -32.13 24.82
N ALA A 1078 -53.07 -32.73 24.28
CA ALA A 1078 -54.15 -32.01 23.62
C ALA A 1078 -54.68 -30.87 24.50
N SER A 1079 -55.24 -29.85 23.86
CA SER A 1079 -55.88 -28.72 24.54
C SER A 1079 -56.96 -29.22 25.50
N ASN A 1080 -57.13 -28.55 26.65
CA ASN A 1080 -58.08 -28.97 27.70
C ASN A 1080 -59.52 -29.09 27.19
N SER A 1081 -59.86 -28.32 26.16
CA SER A 1081 -61.09 -28.42 25.37
C SER A 1081 -60.73 -28.33 23.90
N VAL A 1082 -61.55 -28.92 23.03
CA VAL A 1082 -61.39 -28.80 21.57
C VAL A 1082 -61.30 -27.30 21.20
N PRO A 1083 -60.18 -26.83 20.62
CA PRO A 1083 -60.00 -25.41 20.32
C PRO A 1083 -61.11 -24.90 19.41
N THR A 1084 -61.66 -23.71 19.67
CA THR A 1084 -62.65 -23.08 18.78
C THR A 1084 -62.02 -22.26 17.66
N SER A 1085 -60.74 -21.89 17.82
CA SER A 1085 -60.00 -21.08 16.87
C SER A 1085 -58.78 -21.84 16.33
N VAL A 1086 -58.58 -21.78 15.02
CA VAL A 1086 -57.46 -22.39 14.28
C VAL A 1086 -56.12 -21.78 14.69
N HIS A 1087 -56.14 -20.53 15.18
CA HIS A 1087 -54.95 -19.81 15.63
C HIS A 1087 -54.40 -20.32 16.97
N GLN A 1088 -55.19 -21.14 17.68
CA GLN A 1088 -54.82 -21.82 18.92
C GLN A 1088 -54.71 -23.34 18.74
N LEU A 1089 -54.56 -23.81 17.48
CA LEU A 1089 -54.48 -25.22 17.15
C LEU A 1089 -53.10 -25.79 17.48
N ARG A 1090 -53.05 -26.79 18.38
CA ARG A 1090 -51.82 -27.53 18.69
C ARG A 1090 -51.74 -28.82 17.87
N PRO A 1091 -50.54 -29.40 17.67
CA PRO A 1091 -50.42 -30.67 16.95
C PRO A 1091 -51.29 -31.81 17.48
N ALA A 1092 -51.45 -31.91 18.80
CA ALA A 1092 -52.28 -32.94 19.45
C ALA A 1092 -53.80 -32.76 19.23
N ASP A 1093 -54.24 -31.56 18.83
CA ASP A 1093 -55.66 -31.26 18.58
C ASP A 1093 -56.12 -31.74 17.19
N ILE A 1094 -55.18 -31.97 16.26
CA ILE A 1094 -55.48 -32.48 14.92
C ILE A 1094 -55.99 -33.91 15.03
N LYS A 1095 -57.15 -34.17 14.43
CA LYS A 1095 -57.79 -35.48 14.47
C LYS A 1095 -57.78 -36.18 13.12
N VAL A 1096 -57.82 -35.41 12.04
CA VAL A 1096 -57.91 -35.91 10.67
C VAL A 1096 -56.81 -35.29 9.81
N VAL A 1097 -56.14 -36.10 9.00
CA VAL A 1097 -55.24 -35.64 7.93
C VAL A 1097 -55.84 -35.97 6.57
N ALA A 1098 -55.65 -35.07 5.62
CA ALA A 1098 -56.11 -35.19 4.24
C ALA A 1098 -55.12 -34.56 3.26
N ALA A 1099 -55.12 -35.03 2.01
CA ALA A 1099 -54.22 -34.48 0.99
C ALA A 1099 -54.84 -34.48 -0.41
N LEU A 1100 -54.53 -33.43 -1.16
CA LEU A 1100 -54.86 -33.21 -2.55
C LEU A 1100 -53.57 -32.97 -3.33
N GLY A 1101 -53.53 -33.41 -4.58
CA GLY A 1101 -52.35 -33.22 -5.42
C GLY A 1101 -52.23 -34.21 -6.57
N ASP A 1102 -50.99 -34.48 -6.93
CA ASP A 1102 -50.59 -35.36 -8.03
C ASP A 1102 -49.85 -36.64 -7.56
N SER A 1103 -49.07 -37.24 -8.45
CA SER A 1103 -48.28 -38.44 -8.21
C SER A 1103 -47.22 -38.28 -7.11
N LEU A 1104 -46.75 -37.05 -6.82
CA LEU A 1104 -45.85 -36.78 -5.70
C LEU A 1104 -46.57 -36.81 -4.35
N THR A 1105 -47.91 -36.68 -4.36
CA THR A 1105 -48.75 -36.84 -3.16
C THR A 1105 -49.23 -38.28 -2.99
N THR A 1106 -49.35 -39.07 -4.06
CA THR A 1106 -49.59 -40.52 -3.98
C THR A 1106 -48.32 -41.36 -3.76
N ALA A 1107 -47.15 -40.72 -3.79
CA ALA A 1107 -45.84 -41.34 -3.59
C ALA A 1107 -45.53 -42.44 -4.61
N VAL A 1108 -45.78 -42.13 -5.89
CA VAL A 1108 -45.40 -42.99 -7.01
C VAL A 1108 -43.90 -43.24 -6.99
N GLY A 1109 -43.50 -44.52 -7.04
CA GLY A 1109 -42.08 -44.89 -7.15
C GLY A 1109 -41.26 -44.69 -5.88
N ALA A 1110 -41.87 -44.33 -4.74
CA ALA A 1110 -41.13 -44.10 -3.49
C ALA A 1110 -40.22 -45.28 -3.09
N ARG A 1111 -40.62 -46.51 -3.43
CA ARG A 1111 -39.76 -47.68 -3.37
C ARG A 1111 -39.66 -48.38 -4.72
N PRO A 1112 -38.51 -49.01 -5.01
CA PRO A 1112 -38.35 -49.85 -6.19
C PRO A 1112 -39.43 -50.93 -6.21
N ASN A 1113 -40.02 -51.16 -7.39
CA ASN A 1113 -40.92 -52.27 -7.61
C ASN A 1113 -40.14 -53.41 -8.29
N ASN A 1114 -40.34 -54.66 -7.84
CA ASN A 1114 -39.70 -55.81 -8.48
C ASN A 1114 -40.25 -56.09 -9.89
N SER A 1115 -41.42 -55.54 -10.25
CA SER A 1115 -42.01 -55.66 -11.59
C SER A 1115 -41.71 -54.44 -12.46
N SER A 1116 -41.31 -54.66 -13.71
CA SER A 1116 -40.70 -53.66 -14.60
C SER A 1116 -41.64 -52.67 -15.31
N ASP A 1117 -42.96 -52.82 -15.24
CA ASP A 1117 -43.78 -52.16 -16.28
C ASP A 1117 -44.46 -50.85 -15.83
N LEU A 1118 -44.80 -50.68 -14.54
CA LEU A 1118 -45.45 -49.46 -14.04
C LEU A 1118 -44.97 -49.09 -12.61
N PRO A 1119 -44.66 -47.81 -12.35
CA PRO A 1119 -44.38 -47.30 -11.01
C PRO A 1119 -45.57 -47.53 -10.06
N THR A 1120 -45.30 -48.05 -8.86
CA THR A 1120 -46.34 -48.27 -7.84
C THR A 1120 -46.56 -47.01 -7.02
N SER A 1121 -47.83 -46.63 -6.80
CA SER A 1121 -48.23 -45.60 -5.83
C SER A 1121 -48.11 -46.09 -4.39
N TRP A 1122 -47.00 -45.78 -3.72
CA TRP A 1122 -46.74 -46.14 -2.31
C TRP A 1122 -47.41 -45.16 -1.34
N ARG A 1123 -48.74 -45.05 -1.41
CA ARG A 1123 -49.52 -44.05 -0.65
C ARG A 1123 -49.19 -44.03 0.85
N GLY A 1124 -48.93 -45.19 1.44
CA GLY A 1124 -48.51 -45.32 2.84
C GLY A 1124 -47.19 -44.62 3.22
N LEU A 1125 -46.34 -44.29 2.25
CA LEU A 1125 -45.06 -43.58 2.42
C LEU A 1125 -45.11 -42.09 2.03
N SER A 1126 -46.27 -41.59 1.62
CA SER A 1126 -46.42 -40.20 1.21
C SER A 1126 -46.02 -39.23 2.31
N TRP A 1127 -45.14 -38.29 1.97
CA TRP A 1127 -44.63 -37.26 2.87
C TRP A 1127 -45.73 -36.48 3.61
N SER A 1128 -46.86 -36.20 2.94
CA SER A 1128 -47.95 -35.38 3.47
C SER A 1128 -49.07 -36.18 4.15
N ILE A 1129 -49.27 -37.46 3.79
CA ILE A 1129 -50.42 -38.27 4.25
C ILE A 1129 -50.18 -39.77 4.46
N GLY A 1130 -48.98 -40.28 4.20
CA GLY A 1130 -48.64 -41.69 4.43
C GLY A 1130 -48.51 -42.02 5.92
N GLY A 1131 -49.03 -43.16 6.36
CA GLY A 1131 -48.97 -43.61 7.74
C GLY A 1131 -48.44 -45.03 7.93
N ASP A 1132 -47.71 -45.58 6.95
CA ASP A 1132 -47.02 -46.87 7.12
C ASP A 1132 -45.87 -46.73 8.14
N GLY A 1133 -45.68 -47.79 8.93
CA GLY A 1133 -44.66 -47.82 9.97
C GLY A 1133 -44.91 -46.82 11.11
N ASN A 1134 -43.81 -46.25 11.62
CA ASN A 1134 -43.79 -45.24 12.67
C ASN A 1134 -42.72 -44.18 12.36
N LEU A 1135 -42.66 -43.11 13.15
CA LEU A 1135 -41.71 -42.01 12.93
C LEU A 1135 -40.25 -42.48 12.89
N GLU A 1136 -39.90 -43.44 13.76
CA GLU A 1136 -38.54 -43.97 13.88
C GLU A 1136 -38.07 -44.75 12.64
N THR A 1137 -39.01 -45.18 11.79
CA THR A 1137 -38.75 -45.97 10.57
C THR A 1137 -39.04 -45.20 9.28
N HIS A 1138 -40.11 -44.38 9.26
CA HIS A 1138 -40.54 -43.62 8.09
C HIS A 1138 -41.05 -42.25 8.53
N THR A 1139 -40.36 -41.21 8.12
CA THR A 1139 -40.78 -39.84 8.45
C THR A 1139 -41.87 -39.40 7.48
N THR A 1140 -43.09 -39.25 7.97
CA THR A 1140 -44.21 -38.66 7.23
C THR A 1140 -44.95 -37.71 8.15
N LEU A 1141 -45.70 -36.74 7.61
CA LEU A 1141 -46.48 -35.83 8.42
C LEU A 1141 -47.44 -36.57 9.39
N PRO A 1142 -48.17 -37.62 8.97
CA PRO A 1142 -48.98 -38.42 9.90
C PRO A 1142 -48.16 -39.14 10.98
N ASN A 1143 -46.99 -39.70 10.65
CA ASN A 1143 -46.15 -40.38 11.65
C ASN A 1143 -45.57 -39.41 12.69
N ILE A 1144 -45.31 -38.16 12.30
CA ILE A 1144 -44.98 -37.08 13.25
C ILE A 1144 -46.19 -36.77 14.14
N LEU A 1145 -47.37 -36.55 13.55
CA LEU A 1145 -48.59 -36.22 14.29
C LEU A 1145 -49.04 -37.33 15.23
N LYS A 1146 -48.83 -38.60 14.88
CA LYS A 1146 -49.13 -39.76 15.75
C LYS A 1146 -48.37 -39.73 17.07
N LYS A 1147 -47.22 -39.04 17.16
CA LYS A 1147 -46.50 -38.81 18.42
C LYS A 1147 -47.27 -37.88 19.38
N PHE A 1148 -48.11 -37.00 18.85
CA PHE A 1148 -48.95 -36.10 19.63
C PHE A 1148 -50.37 -36.66 19.82
N ASN A 1149 -50.92 -37.30 18.79
CA ASN A 1149 -52.24 -37.94 18.80
C ASN A 1149 -52.19 -39.30 18.08
N PRO A 1150 -52.05 -40.42 18.81
CA PRO A 1150 -52.01 -41.76 18.24
C PRO A 1150 -53.30 -42.18 17.51
N TYR A 1151 -54.43 -41.51 17.76
CA TYR A 1151 -55.74 -41.83 17.18
C TYR A 1151 -56.06 -40.95 15.95
N LEU A 1152 -55.05 -40.58 15.18
CA LEU A 1152 -55.17 -39.82 13.94
C LEU A 1152 -55.97 -40.61 12.90
N LEU A 1153 -56.81 -39.95 12.11
CA LEU A 1153 -57.63 -40.55 11.05
C LEU A 1153 -57.24 -39.99 9.67
N GLY A 1154 -57.59 -40.72 8.61
CA GLY A 1154 -57.51 -40.26 7.22
C GLY A 1154 -56.17 -40.50 6.50
N PHE A 1155 -55.11 -40.90 7.21
CA PHE A 1155 -53.83 -41.22 6.59
C PHE A 1155 -53.93 -42.45 5.67
N SER A 1156 -53.11 -42.48 4.62
CA SER A 1156 -53.02 -43.61 3.70
C SER A 1156 -52.14 -44.72 4.27
N THR A 1157 -52.42 -45.98 3.90
CA THR A 1157 -51.57 -47.14 4.22
C THR A 1157 -51.43 -48.05 3.01
N SER A 1158 -50.34 -48.80 2.93
CA SER A 1158 -50.05 -49.74 1.84
C SER A 1158 -50.06 -49.09 0.44
N THR A 1159 -49.99 -49.93 -0.60
CA THR A 1159 -50.06 -49.54 -2.01
C THR A 1159 -51.47 -49.69 -2.59
N TRP A 1160 -52.39 -50.35 -1.88
CA TRP A 1160 -53.74 -50.62 -2.38
C TRP A 1160 -54.62 -49.37 -2.36
N GLU A 1161 -55.34 -49.12 -3.44
CA GLU A 1161 -56.15 -47.91 -3.62
C GLU A 1161 -57.28 -47.79 -2.58
N GLY A 1162 -57.88 -48.91 -2.17
CA GLY A 1162 -58.91 -48.93 -1.11
C GLY A 1162 -58.41 -48.53 0.28
N THR A 1163 -57.09 -48.44 0.47
CA THR A 1163 -56.44 -47.95 1.70
C THR A 1163 -55.83 -46.55 1.52
N ALA A 1164 -56.26 -45.80 0.50
CA ALA A 1164 -55.83 -44.41 0.28
C ALA A 1164 -56.28 -43.46 1.41
N GLY A 1165 -57.31 -43.81 2.18
CA GLY A 1165 -57.86 -42.93 3.21
C GLY A 1165 -58.41 -41.65 2.58
N LEU A 1166 -58.00 -40.50 3.11
CA LEU A 1166 -58.36 -39.16 2.62
C LEU A 1166 -57.27 -38.56 1.69
N ASN A 1167 -56.50 -39.41 1.03
CA ASN A 1167 -55.65 -39.02 -0.09
C ASN A 1167 -56.46 -39.08 -1.39
N VAL A 1168 -56.87 -37.92 -1.88
CA VAL A 1168 -57.64 -37.76 -3.13
C VAL A 1168 -56.74 -37.35 -4.31
N ALA A 1169 -55.42 -37.37 -4.12
CA ALA A 1169 -54.47 -37.07 -5.18
C ALA A 1169 -54.56 -38.09 -6.32
N ALA A 1170 -54.37 -37.62 -7.55
CA ALA A 1170 -54.46 -38.42 -8.76
C ALA A 1170 -53.20 -38.25 -9.62
N GLU A 1171 -52.67 -39.37 -10.12
CA GLU A 1171 -51.49 -39.37 -10.98
C GLU A 1171 -51.74 -38.51 -12.24
N GLY A 1172 -50.79 -37.63 -12.61
CA GLY A 1172 -50.92 -36.72 -13.75
C GLY A 1172 -51.87 -35.53 -13.54
N ALA A 1173 -52.42 -35.34 -12.34
CA ALA A 1173 -53.26 -34.18 -12.03
C ALA A 1173 -52.53 -32.86 -12.22
N ARG A 1174 -53.28 -31.83 -12.62
CA ARG A 1174 -52.86 -30.43 -12.73
C ARG A 1174 -53.72 -29.54 -11.86
N ALA A 1175 -53.38 -28.25 -11.76
CA ALA A 1175 -54.15 -27.29 -10.97
C ALA A 1175 -55.65 -27.31 -11.31
N ARG A 1176 -56.01 -27.46 -12.59
CA ARG A 1176 -57.41 -27.57 -13.07
C ARG A 1176 -58.24 -28.70 -12.45
N ASP A 1177 -57.59 -29.75 -11.94
CA ASP A 1177 -58.24 -30.92 -11.35
C ASP A 1177 -58.49 -30.73 -9.84
N MET A 1178 -57.92 -29.69 -9.22
CA MET A 1178 -58.03 -29.43 -7.77
C MET A 1178 -59.47 -29.20 -7.28
N PRO A 1179 -60.36 -28.47 -8.00
CA PRO A 1179 -61.75 -28.32 -7.55
C PRO A 1179 -62.50 -29.65 -7.45
N ALA A 1180 -62.23 -30.59 -8.37
CA ALA A 1180 -62.85 -31.92 -8.35
C ALA A 1180 -62.32 -32.76 -7.17
N GLN A 1181 -61.00 -32.73 -6.92
CA GLN A 1181 -60.42 -33.38 -5.74
C GLN A 1181 -60.95 -32.79 -4.43
N ALA A 1182 -61.19 -31.47 -4.36
CA ALA A 1182 -61.77 -30.83 -3.18
C ALA A 1182 -63.20 -31.32 -2.90
N TRP A 1183 -64.04 -31.44 -3.93
CA TRP A 1183 -65.40 -32.00 -3.78
C TRP A 1183 -65.38 -33.46 -3.33
N ASP A 1184 -64.55 -34.30 -3.94
CA ASP A 1184 -64.39 -35.71 -3.54
C ASP A 1184 -63.92 -35.80 -2.08
N LEU A 1185 -62.95 -34.98 -1.68
CA LEU A 1185 -62.47 -34.97 -0.29
C LEU A 1185 -63.58 -34.60 0.71
N VAL A 1186 -64.35 -33.55 0.40
CA VAL A 1186 -65.48 -33.12 1.24
C VAL A 1186 -66.53 -34.23 1.34
N GLU A 1187 -66.86 -34.89 0.23
CA GLU A 1187 -67.83 -35.98 0.21
C GLU A 1187 -67.35 -37.19 1.02
N ARG A 1188 -66.08 -37.58 0.89
CA ARG A 1188 -65.47 -38.66 1.70
C ARG A 1188 -65.49 -38.34 3.18
N MET A 1189 -65.23 -37.10 3.57
CA MET A 1189 -65.32 -36.68 4.97
C MET A 1189 -66.76 -36.69 5.49
N LYS A 1190 -67.74 -36.23 4.69
CA LYS A 1190 -69.17 -36.26 5.04
C LYS A 1190 -69.72 -37.67 5.22
N ASN A 1191 -69.25 -38.61 4.39
CA ASN A 1191 -69.72 -39.99 4.39
C ASN A 1191 -68.94 -40.89 5.37
N SER A 1192 -67.89 -40.40 6.03
CA SER A 1192 -67.12 -41.18 6.99
C SER A 1192 -67.86 -41.27 8.34
N PRO A 1193 -68.14 -42.47 8.87
CA PRO A 1193 -68.77 -42.63 10.18
C PRO A 1193 -67.83 -42.27 11.35
N ASP A 1194 -66.51 -42.21 11.11
CA ASP A 1194 -65.50 -41.98 12.15
C ASP A 1194 -65.13 -40.50 12.33
N ILE A 1195 -65.53 -39.64 11.39
CA ILE A 1195 -65.18 -38.21 11.37
C ILE A 1195 -66.39 -37.38 11.80
N ASN A 1196 -66.23 -36.61 12.86
CA ASN A 1196 -67.18 -35.57 13.22
C ASN A 1196 -66.78 -34.25 12.55
N LEU A 1197 -67.37 -33.97 11.38
CA LEU A 1197 -67.07 -32.76 10.61
C LEU A 1197 -67.08 -31.47 11.46
N GLU A 1198 -68.07 -31.32 12.35
CA GLU A 1198 -68.26 -30.11 13.16
C GLU A 1198 -67.30 -29.98 14.34
N LYS A 1199 -66.68 -31.07 14.81
CA LYS A 1199 -65.84 -31.07 16.01
C LYS A 1199 -64.37 -31.39 15.75
N ASP A 1200 -64.09 -32.27 14.81
CA ASP A 1200 -62.74 -32.74 14.55
C ASP A 1200 -61.94 -31.70 13.76
N TRP A 1201 -60.70 -31.45 14.18
CA TRP A 1201 -59.79 -30.60 13.42
C TRP A 1201 -59.15 -31.37 12.27
N LYS A 1202 -59.26 -30.82 11.06
CA LYS A 1202 -58.67 -31.37 9.83
C LYS A 1202 -57.39 -30.61 9.48
N LEU A 1203 -56.33 -31.35 9.19
CA LEU A 1203 -55.13 -30.82 8.54
C LEU A 1203 -55.11 -31.30 7.08
N VAL A 1204 -55.28 -30.38 6.15
CA VAL A 1204 -55.33 -30.67 4.71
C VAL A 1204 -54.05 -30.17 4.06
N THR A 1205 -53.40 -30.99 3.22
CA THR A 1205 -52.21 -30.57 2.47
C THR A 1205 -52.48 -30.61 0.97
N LEU A 1206 -52.31 -29.46 0.30
CA LEU A 1206 -52.45 -29.31 -1.14
C LEU A 1206 -51.06 -29.09 -1.74
N PHE A 1207 -50.67 -29.97 -2.67
CA PHE A 1207 -49.43 -29.83 -3.44
C PHE A 1207 -49.66 -30.21 -4.90
N ILE A 1208 -49.48 -29.24 -5.80
CA ILE A 1208 -49.73 -29.38 -7.24
C ILE A 1208 -48.83 -28.43 -8.02
N GLY A 1209 -48.52 -28.74 -9.28
CA GLY A 1209 -47.89 -27.78 -10.21
C GLY A 1209 -46.74 -28.32 -11.02
N VAL A 1210 -46.16 -29.47 -10.67
CA VAL A 1210 -45.08 -30.07 -11.47
C VAL A 1210 -45.60 -30.44 -12.86
N ASN A 1211 -46.77 -31.06 -12.95
CA ASN A 1211 -47.40 -31.38 -14.23
C ASN A 1211 -47.83 -30.14 -15.03
N ASP A 1212 -48.19 -29.04 -14.36
CA ASP A 1212 -48.48 -27.75 -15.01
C ASP A 1212 -47.22 -27.15 -15.64
N LEU A 1213 -46.07 -27.21 -14.95
CA LEU A 1213 -44.78 -26.80 -15.49
C LEU A 1213 -44.32 -27.72 -16.64
N CYS A 1214 -44.49 -29.04 -16.51
CA CYS A 1214 -44.19 -29.97 -17.60
C CYS A 1214 -45.05 -29.69 -18.84
N HIS A 1215 -46.34 -29.41 -18.65
CA HIS A 1215 -47.24 -29.02 -19.75
C HIS A 1215 -46.87 -27.66 -20.37
N TYR A 1216 -46.35 -26.70 -19.58
CA TYR A 1216 -45.82 -25.44 -20.11
C TYR A 1216 -44.69 -25.69 -21.13
N CYS A 1217 -43.79 -26.62 -20.83
CA CYS A 1217 -42.70 -26.97 -21.75
C CYS A 1217 -43.19 -27.63 -23.05
N GLU A 1218 -44.40 -28.19 -23.07
CA GLU A 1218 -45.06 -28.67 -24.29
C GLU A 1218 -45.80 -27.56 -25.04
N ASN A 1219 -46.37 -26.59 -24.31
CA ASN A 1219 -47.15 -25.49 -24.86
C ASN A 1219 -46.92 -24.17 -24.09
N PRO A 1220 -45.89 -23.38 -24.48
CA PRO A 1220 -45.54 -22.13 -23.80
C PRO A 1220 -46.57 -21.00 -23.92
N GLU A 1221 -47.53 -21.09 -24.85
CA GLU A 1221 -48.51 -20.03 -25.13
C GLU A 1221 -49.66 -19.94 -24.11
N ALA A 1222 -49.74 -20.87 -23.15
CA ALA A 1222 -50.76 -20.87 -22.11
C ALA A 1222 -50.51 -19.78 -21.04
N HIS A 1223 -51.55 -19.06 -20.63
CA HIS A 1223 -51.53 -18.06 -19.53
C HIS A 1223 -51.46 -18.74 -18.14
N LEU A 1224 -50.49 -19.64 -17.96
CA LEU A 1224 -50.45 -20.63 -16.89
C LEU A 1224 -50.59 -20.05 -15.48
N ALA A 1225 -49.88 -18.97 -15.15
CA ALA A 1225 -49.86 -18.49 -13.76
C ALA A 1225 -51.24 -18.04 -13.27
N THR A 1226 -52.06 -17.42 -14.13
CA THR A 1226 -53.38 -16.93 -13.71
C THR A 1226 -54.37 -18.07 -13.56
N GLU A 1227 -54.43 -18.98 -14.53
CA GLU A 1227 -55.30 -20.17 -14.48
C GLU A 1227 -54.91 -21.12 -13.34
N TYR A 1228 -53.61 -21.33 -13.15
CA TYR A 1228 -53.06 -22.13 -12.05
C TYR A 1228 -53.53 -21.61 -10.69
N VAL A 1229 -53.37 -20.31 -10.44
CA VAL A 1229 -53.84 -19.66 -9.20
C VAL A 1229 -55.36 -19.76 -9.09
N GLN A 1230 -56.10 -19.50 -10.16
CA GLN A 1230 -57.57 -19.54 -10.14
C GLN A 1230 -58.12 -20.92 -9.77
N HIS A 1231 -57.55 -22.00 -10.31
CA HIS A 1231 -58.03 -23.35 -10.01
C HIS A 1231 -57.71 -23.79 -8.58
N ILE A 1232 -56.54 -23.42 -8.05
CA ILE A 1232 -56.21 -23.67 -6.64
C ILE A 1232 -57.15 -22.86 -5.74
N GLN A 1233 -57.41 -21.60 -6.09
CA GLN A 1233 -58.39 -20.77 -5.39
C GLN A 1233 -59.75 -21.45 -5.34
N GLN A 1234 -60.29 -21.93 -6.47
CA GLN A 1234 -61.58 -22.62 -6.51
C GLN A 1234 -61.64 -23.84 -5.57
N ALA A 1235 -60.55 -24.61 -5.48
CA ALA A 1235 -60.46 -25.73 -4.55
C ALA A 1235 -60.47 -25.25 -3.08
N LEU A 1236 -59.70 -24.20 -2.78
CA LEU A 1236 -59.67 -23.59 -1.44
C LEU A 1236 -61.02 -22.96 -1.06
N ASP A 1237 -61.75 -22.37 -2.00
CA ASP A 1237 -63.11 -21.84 -1.81
C ASP A 1237 -64.06 -22.97 -1.39
N ILE A 1238 -64.06 -24.10 -2.11
CA ILE A 1238 -64.87 -25.29 -1.75
C ILE A 1238 -64.53 -25.79 -0.34
N LEU A 1239 -63.24 -25.93 -0.01
CA LEU A 1239 -62.83 -26.35 1.33
C LEU A 1239 -63.24 -25.32 2.39
N SER A 1240 -63.14 -24.04 2.08
CA SER A 1240 -63.51 -22.94 2.98
C SER A 1240 -65.01 -22.84 3.20
N GLU A 1241 -65.84 -23.20 2.22
CA GLU A 1241 -67.30 -23.20 2.36
C GLU A 1241 -67.79 -24.46 3.10
N GLU A 1242 -67.22 -25.62 2.79
CA GLU A 1242 -67.78 -26.92 3.19
C GLU A 1242 -67.14 -27.54 4.44
N LEU A 1243 -65.91 -27.16 4.81
CA LEU A 1243 -65.21 -27.74 5.96
C LEU A 1243 -65.10 -26.75 7.12
N PRO A 1244 -65.83 -26.97 8.23
CA PRO A 1244 -65.50 -26.32 9.50
C PRO A 1244 -64.18 -26.86 10.05
N ARG A 1245 -63.53 -26.15 10.99
CA ARG A 1245 -62.33 -26.62 11.71
C ARG A 1245 -61.23 -27.23 10.82
N ALA A 1246 -60.71 -26.45 9.88
CA ALA A 1246 -59.68 -26.91 8.95
C ALA A 1246 -58.47 -25.97 8.89
N PHE A 1247 -57.27 -26.57 8.94
CA PHE A 1247 -56.00 -25.93 8.63
C PHE A 1247 -55.50 -26.49 7.30
N VAL A 1248 -55.28 -25.61 6.31
CA VAL A 1248 -54.88 -26.01 4.95
C VAL A 1248 -53.46 -25.55 4.67
N ASN A 1249 -52.55 -26.50 4.46
CA ASN A 1249 -51.24 -26.26 3.89
C ASN A 1249 -51.33 -26.16 2.37
N VAL A 1250 -50.80 -25.08 1.81
CA VAL A 1250 -50.58 -24.94 0.35
C VAL A 1250 -49.09 -24.93 0.13
N VAL A 1251 -48.54 -26.01 -0.44
CA VAL A 1251 -47.09 -26.15 -0.63
C VAL A 1251 -46.68 -25.61 -2.00
N GLU A 1252 -45.65 -24.77 -2.02
CA GLU A 1252 -45.12 -24.22 -3.26
C GLU A 1252 -44.44 -25.30 -4.12
N VAL A 1253 -44.64 -25.23 -5.45
CA VAL A 1253 -44.01 -26.15 -6.40
C VAL A 1253 -42.48 -25.98 -6.40
N MET A 1254 -41.71 -27.07 -6.47
CA MET A 1254 -40.24 -27.04 -6.50
C MET A 1254 -39.69 -26.38 -7.77
N GLU A 1255 -38.49 -25.78 -7.70
CA GLU A 1255 -37.78 -25.27 -8.88
C GLU A 1255 -37.27 -26.41 -9.78
N LEU A 1256 -37.92 -26.65 -10.93
CA LEU A 1256 -37.52 -27.72 -11.87
C LEU A 1256 -36.18 -27.46 -12.58
N ALA A 1257 -35.75 -26.19 -12.70
CA ALA A 1257 -34.52 -25.83 -13.41
C ALA A 1257 -33.26 -26.44 -12.78
N SER A 1258 -33.29 -26.76 -11.48
CA SER A 1258 -32.17 -27.39 -10.79
C SER A 1258 -31.99 -28.88 -11.13
N LEU A 1259 -33.02 -29.56 -11.65
CA LEU A 1259 -32.94 -30.96 -12.07
C LEU A 1259 -32.09 -31.16 -13.34
N TYR A 1260 -31.81 -30.10 -14.09
CA TYR A 1260 -30.88 -30.16 -15.22
C TYR A 1260 -29.42 -30.39 -14.81
N GLN A 1261 -29.04 -30.21 -13.55
CA GLN A 1261 -27.63 -30.30 -13.09
C GLN A 1261 -27.09 -31.74 -13.01
N GLY A 1262 -27.89 -32.76 -13.35
CA GLY A 1262 -27.46 -34.16 -13.34
C GLY A 1262 -26.44 -34.51 -14.42
N GLN A 1263 -25.15 -34.24 -14.17
CA GLN A 1263 -24.02 -34.78 -14.91
C GLN A 1263 -23.96 -36.32 -14.84
N GLY A 1264 -23.50 -36.96 -15.91
CA GLY A 1264 -23.10 -38.37 -15.92
C GLY A 1264 -24.07 -39.37 -16.59
N GLY A 1265 -25.16 -38.90 -17.20
CA GLY A 1265 -26.02 -39.77 -18.02
C GLY A 1265 -26.93 -40.74 -17.24
N LYS A 1266 -26.82 -40.84 -15.91
CA LYS A 1266 -27.67 -41.75 -15.11
C LYS A 1266 -29.15 -41.38 -15.19
N CYS A 1267 -29.51 -40.09 -15.07
CA CYS A 1267 -30.88 -39.62 -15.35
C CYS A 1267 -31.11 -39.24 -16.82
N ALA A 1268 -30.11 -39.40 -17.70
CA ALA A 1268 -30.34 -39.31 -19.13
C ALA A 1268 -31.10 -40.55 -19.67
N MET A 1269 -31.38 -41.52 -18.79
CA MET A 1269 -32.38 -42.56 -19.05
C MET A 1269 -33.73 -41.91 -19.36
N LEU A 1270 -34.31 -42.35 -20.48
CA LEU A 1270 -35.58 -41.95 -21.07
C LEU A 1270 -36.79 -41.83 -20.11
N ALA A 1271 -36.71 -42.37 -18.89
CA ALA A 1271 -37.80 -42.38 -17.91
C ALA A 1271 -38.23 -40.97 -17.48
N ALA A 1272 -37.31 -40.09 -17.05
CA ALA A 1272 -37.64 -38.71 -16.67
C ALA A 1272 -38.24 -37.91 -17.84
N GLN A 1273 -37.66 -38.12 -19.03
CA GLN A 1273 -38.05 -37.42 -20.26
C GLN A 1273 -39.45 -37.82 -20.75
N ASN A 1274 -39.89 -39.06 -20.48
CA ASN A 1274 -41.23 -39.51 -20.81
C ASN A 1274 -42.30 -38.89 -19.89
N ASN A 1275 -41.92 -38.52 -18.66
CA ASN A 1275 -42.85 -37.92 -17.68
C ASN A 1275 -42.90 -36.39 -17.76
N CYS A 1276 -41.80 -35.73 -18.15
CA CYS A 1276 -41.74 -34.27 -18.22
C CYS A 1276 -40.85 -33.77 -19.37
N THR A 1277 -41.44 -33.13 -20.38
CA THR A 1277 -40.73 -32.60 -21.55
C THR A 1277 -39.73 -31.48 -21.23
N CYS A 1278 -39.91 -30.75 -20.13
CA CYS A 1278 -38.91 -29.79 -19.64
C CYS A 1278 -37.53 -30.47 -19.49
N LEU A 1279 -37.48 -31.75 -19.07
CA LEU A 1279 -36.23 -32.45 -18.79
C LEU A 1279 -35.55 -33.02 -20.06
N ARG A 1280 -36.07 -32.72 -21.25
CA ARG A 1280 -35.46 -33.12 -22.53
C ARG A 1280 -34.21 -32.27 -22.83
N HIS A 1281 -33.28 -32.84 -23.60
CA HIS A 1281 -31.97 -32.26 -23.96
C HIS A 1281 -32.07 -30.89 -24.64
N SER A 1282 -32.19 -29.82 -23.85
CA SER A 1282 -31.90 -28.46 -24.26
C SER A 1282 -30.87 -27.87 -23.30
N GLN A 1283 -29.67 -27.65 -23.81
CA GLN A 1283 -28.58 -26.99 -23.08
C GLN A 1283 -28.71 -25.46 -23.11
N SER A 1284 -29.79 -24.91 -23.69
CA SER A 1284 -30.00 -23.47 -23.75
C SER A 1284 -30.14 -22.90 -22.33
N SER A 1285 -29.19 -22.04 -21.94
CA SER A 1285 -29.28 -21.25 -20.70
C SER A 1285 -30.54 -20.40 -20.64
N LEU A 1286 -31.08 -20.00 -21.80
CA LEU A 1286 -32.29 -19.20 -21.94
C LEU A 1286 -33.55 -19.97 -21.52
N GLU A 1287 -33.69 -21.24 -21.92
CA GLU A 1287 -34.85 -22.06 -21.56
C GLU A 1287 -34.87 -22.38 -20.07
N LYS A 1288 -33.70 -22.63 -19.47
CA LYS A 1288 -33.58 -22.79 -18.01
C LYS A 1288 -34.00 -21.53 -17.26
N GLN A 1289 -33.61 -20.36 -17.75
CA GLN A 1289 -34.01 -19.07 -17.17
C GLN A 1289 -35.52 -18.83 -17.31
N GLU A 1290 -36.10 -19.11 -18.46
CA GLU A 1290 -37.54 -18.98 -18.67
C GLU A 1290 -38.33 -19.99 -17.82
N LEU A 1291 -37.88 -21.24 -17.70
CA LEU A 1291 -38.49 -22.23 -16.79
C LEU A 1291 -38.44 -21.74 -15.35
N LYS A 1292 -37.28 -21.25 -14.89
CA LYS A 1292 -37.12 -20.68 -13.54
C LYS A 1292 -38.07 -19.51 -13.29
N LYS A 1293 -38.24 -18.63 -14.27
CA LYS A 1293 -39.16 -17.49 -14.21
C LYS A 1293 -40.63 -17.93 -14.15
N VAL A 1294 -41.03 -18.93 -14.94
CA VAL A 1294 -42.40 -19.46 -14.93
C VAL A 1294 -42.70 -20.18 -13.62
N ASN A 1295 -41.76 -21.00 -13.14
CA ASN A 1295 -41.82 -21.62 -11.82
C ASN A 1295 -42.00 -20.57 -10.71
N TRP A 1296 -41.20 -19.50 -10.75
CA TRP A 1296 -41.29 -18.39 -9.81
C TRP A 1296 -42.66 -17.69 -9.87
N ASN A 1297 -43.23 -17.51 -11.08
CA ASN A 1297 -44.57 -16.94 -11.23
C ASN A 1297 -45.66 -17.81 -10.59
N LEU A 1298 -45.57 -19.14 -10.68
CA LEU A 1298 -46.51 -20.05 -10.01
C LEU A 1298 -46.42 -19.94 -8.49
N GLN A 1299 -45.20 -20.02 -7.94
CA GLN A 1299 -44.93 -19.86 -6.51
C GLN A 1299 -45.43 -18.50 -6.01
N HIS A 1300 -45.05 -17.42 -6.70
CA HIS A 1300 -45.44 -16.07 -6.34
C HIS A 1300 -46.96 -15.88 -6.40
N GLY A 1301 -47.63 -16.44 -7.41
CA GLY A 1301 -49.09 -16.36 -7.56
C GLY A 1301 -49.84 -16.90 -6.35
N ILE A 1302 -49.43 -18.06 -5.83
CA ILE A 1302 -50.08 -18.70 -4.67
C ILE A 1302 -49.59 -18.18 -3.32
N SER A 1303 -48.42 -17.54 -3.27
CA SER A 1303 -47.81 -17.01 -2.03
C SER A 1303 -48.74 -16.05 -1.26
N SER A 1304 -49.65 -15.39 -1.97
CA SER A 1304 -50.60 -14.44 -1.40
C SER A 1304 -51.81 -15.10 -0.70
N PHE A 1305 -52.11 -16.38 -0.93
CA PHE A 1305 -53.34 -17.01 -0.40
C PHE A 1305 -53.46 -16.94 1.12
N SER A 1306 -52.35 -16.98 1.86
CA SER A 1306 -52.37 -16.85 3.32
C SER A 1306 -52.94 -15.51 3.80
N TYR A 1307 -52.93 -14.49 2.93
CA TYR A 1307 -53.35 -13.11 3.22
C TYR A 1307 -54.75 -12.77 2.68
N TRP A 1308 -55.41 -13.70 1.98
CA TRP A 1308 -56.68 -13.41 1.35
C TRP A 1308 -57.79 -13.30 2.38
N HIS A 1309 -58.58 -12.21 2.26
CA HIS A 1309 -59.55 -11.85 3.28
C HIS A 1309 -60.58 -12.97 3.52
N GLN A 1310 -61.05 -13.64 2.47
CA GLN A 1310 -62.01 -14.75 2.57
C GLN A 1310 -61.54 -15.90 3.47
N TYR A 1311 -60.24 -16.20 3.52
CA TYR A 1311 -59.68 -17.28 4.36
C TYR A 1311 -59.26 -16.81 5.76
N THR A 1312 -59.44 -15.53 6.09
CA THR A 1312 -59.06 -14.94 7.39
C THR A 1312 -60.25 -14.48 8.22
N GLN A 1313 -61.48 -14.54 7.67
CA GLN A 1313 -62.71 -14.14 8.37
C GLN A 1313 -63.20 -15.17 9.38
N ARG A 1314 -62.93 -16.46 9.14
CA ARG A 1314 -63.38 -17.56 9.98
C ARG A 1314 -62.36 -17.85 11.08
N GLU A 1315 -62.83 -17.96 12.32
CA GLU A 1315 -61.98 -18.42 13.43
C GLU A 1315 -61.57 -19.88 13.28
N ASP A 1316 -62.36 -20.70 12.59
CA ASP A 1316 -62.18 -22.14 12.52
C ASP A 1316 -61.52 -22.63 11.22
N PHE A 1317 -61.06 -21.71 10.36
CA PHE A 1317 -60.47 -22.04 9.06
C PHE A 1317 -59.23 -21.18 8.78
N ALA A 1318 -58.16 -21.78 8.28
CA ALA A 1318 -56.99 -21.04 7.81
C ALA A 1318 -56.30 -21.71 6.62
N VAL A 1319 -55.81 -20.91 5.69
CA VAL A 1319 -54.89 -21.32 4.61
C VAL A 1319 -53.50 -20.77 4.92
N VAL A 1320 -52.49 -21.64 4.87
CA VAL A 1320 -51.09 -21.27 5.13
C VAL A 1320 -50.21 -21.82 4.02
N VAL A 1321 -49.53 -20.92 3.32
CA VAL A 1321 -48.54 -21.27 2.29
C VAL A 1321 -47.24 -21.74 2.95
N GLN A 1322 -46.68 -22.84 2.45
CA GLN A 1322 -45.44 -23.44 2.91
C GLN A 1322 -44.38 -23.36 1.78
N PRO A 1323 -43.51 -22.34 1.80
CA PRO A 1323 -42.61 -21.99 0.70
C PRO A 1323 -41.26 -22.71 0.75
N PHE A 1324 -41.13 -23.83 1.47
CA PHE A 1324 -39.86 -24.53 1.66
C PHE A 1324 -39.20 -25.07 0.37
N PHE A 1325 -39.91 -24.96 -0.75
CA PHE A 1325 -39.47 -25.32 -2.10
C PHE A 1325 -38.96 -24.17 -2.97
N GLN A 1326 -39.13 -22.92 -2.53
CA GLN A 1326 -38.87 -21.73 -3.34
C GLN A 1326 -37.43 -21.66 -3.84
N ASN A 1327 -36.47 -21.96 -2.96
CA ASN A 1327 -35.04 -21.99 -3.24
C ASN A 1327 -34.46 -23.39 -2.98
N THR A 1328 -35.17 -24.43 -3.40
CA THR A 1328 -34.72 -25.82 -3.22
C THR A 1328 -33.47 -26.13 -4.00
N LEU A 1329 -32.52 -26.75 -3.31
CA LEU A 1329 -31.34 -27.36 -3.88
C LEU A 1329 -31.57 -28.85 -4.04
N THR A 1330 -31.28 -29.37 -5.23
CA THR A 1330 -31.10 -30.82 -5.39
C THR A 1330 -30.04 -31.27 -4.38
N PRO A 1331 -30.33 -32.21 -3.47
CA PRO A 1331 -29.35 -32.63 -2.48
C PRO A 1331 -28.11 -33.14 -3.19
N LEU A 1332 -26.94 -32.73 -2.69
CA LEU A 1332 -25.68 -33.25 -3.19
C LEU A 1332 -25.27 -34.46 -2.35
N ASN A 1333 -24.78 -35.49 -3.01
CA ASN A 1333 -24.17 -36.61 -2.32
C ASN A 1333 -22.81 -36.15 -1.75
N GLU A 1334 -22.14 -37.04 -1.05
CA GLU A 1334 -20.84 -36.71 -0.50
C GLU A 1334 -19.75 -36.48 -1.54
N ARG A 1335 -19.99 -36.79 -2.82
CA ARG A 1335 -19.10 -36.42 -3.92
C ARG A 1335 -19.49 -35.10 -4.57
N GLY A 1336 -20.49 -34.39 -4.04
CA GLY A 1336 -20.92 -33.10 -4.57
C GLY A 1336 -21.72 -33.21 -5.87
N ASP A 1337 -21.95 -34.44 -6.33
CA ASP A 1337 -22.85 -34.71 -7.44
C ASP A 1337 -24.30 -34.72 -6.93
N THR A 1338 -25.26 -34.60 -7.84
CA THR A 1338 -26.67 -34.77 -7.47
C THR A 1338 -26.91 -36.14 -6.82
N ASP A 1339 -27.47 -36.13 -5.61
CA ASP A 1339 -27.79 -37.31 -4.84
C ASP A 1339 -29.06 -37.98 -5.38
N LEU A 1340 -28.88 -38.86 -6.36
CA LEU A 1340 -29.97 -39.58 -7.00
C LEU A 1340 -30.78 -40.46 -6.04
N THR A 1341 -30.25 -40.77 -4.84
CA THR A 1341 -31.01 -41.55 -3.85
C THR A 1341 -32.17 -40.76 -3.24
N PHE A 1342 -32.24 -39.44 -3.45
CA PHE A 1342 -33.39 -38.61 -3.09
C PHE A 1342 -34.58 -38.80 -4.02
N PHE A 1343 -34.32 -39.18 -5.27
CA PHE A 1343 -35.34 -39.43 -6.29
C PHE A 1343 -35.58 -40.93 -6.47
N SER A 1344 -36.70 -41.27 -7.07
CA SER A 1344 -36.98 -42.61 -7.56
C SER A 1344 -36.09 -42.94 -8.77
N GLU A 1345 -36.18 -44.19 -9.27
CA GLU A 1345 -35.42 -44.63 -10.44
C GLU A 1345 -35.70 -43.80 -11.71
N ASP A 1346 -36.85 -43.12 -11.77
CA ASP A 1346 -37.20 -42.24 -12.90
C ASP A 1346 -36.65 -40.81 -12.79
N CYS A 1347 -35.96 -40.47 -11.70
CA CYS A 1347 -35.42 -39.13 -11.43
C CYS A 1347 -36.46 -37.98 -11.45
N PHE A 1348 -37.75 -38.29 -11.39
CA PHE A 1348 -38.85 -37.32 -11.41
C PHE A 1348 -39.66 -37.42 -10.12
N HIS A 1349 -40.07 -38.62 -9.74
CA HIS A 1349 -40.70 -38.86 -8.45
C HIS A 1349 -39.66 -38.95 -7.33
N PHE A 1350 -40.10 -38.79 -6.08
CA PHE A 1350 -39.24 -38.89 -4.91
C PHE A 1350 -39.11 -40.34 -4.43
N SER A 1351 -37.95 -40.69 -3.88
CA SER A 1351 -37.79 -41.94 -3.13
C SER A 1351 -38.39 -41.84 -1.72
N ASP A 1352 -38.38 -42.93 -0.98
CA ASP A 1352 -38.70 -42.98 0.47
C ASP A 1352 -37.91 -41.90 1.25
N ARG A 1353 -36.62 -41.74 0.92
CA ARG A 1353 -35.79 -40.66 1.46
C ARG A 1353 -36.34 -39.28 1.10
N GLY A 1354 -36.68 -39.06 -0.17
CA GLY A 1354 -37.18 -37.78 -0.64
C GLY A 1354 -38.47 -37.38 0.07
N HIS A 1355 -39.38 -38.34 0.24
CA HIS A 1355 -40.59 -38.16 1.02
C HIS A 1355 -40.31 -37.84 2.50
N ALA A 1356 -39.36 -38.55 3.12
CA ALA A 1356 -38.97 -38.29 4.50
C ALA A 1356 -38.49 -36.84 4.72
N GLU A 1357 -37.59 -36.35 3.88
CA GLU A 1357 -37.06 -35.00 4.03
C GLU A 1357 -38.11 -33.92 3.70
N MET A 1358 -39.04 -34.17 2.77
CA MET A 1358 -40.18 -33.28 2.53
C MET A 1358 -41.13 -33.20 3.72
N ALA A 1359 -41.37 -34.32 4.40
CA ALA A 1359 -42.19 -34.33 5.60
C ALA A 1359 -41.56 -33.50 6.72
N ILE A 1360 -40.24 -33.61 6.90
CA ILE A 1360 -39.48 -32.77 7.84
C ILE A 1360 -39.61 -31.29 7.47
N ALA A 1361 -39.42 -30.95 6.20
CA ALA A 1361 -39.50 -29.57 5.72
C ALA A 1361 -40.88 -28.97 5.97
N LEU A 1362 -41.97 -29.67 5.60
CA LEU A 1362 -43.34 -29.24 5.84
C LEU A 1362 -43.63 -29.04 7.33
N TRP A 1363 -43.28 -30.03 8.16
CA TRP A 1363 -43.48 -29.96 9.61
C TRP A 1363 -42.79 -28.74 10.21
N ASN A 1364 -41.52 -28.55 9.87
CA ASN A 1364 -40.73 -27.42 10.37
C ASN A 1364 -41.33 -26.08 9.91
N ASN A 1365 -41.80 -25.98 8.67
CA ASN A 1365 -42.43 -24.78 8.12
C ASN A 1365 -43.76 -24.44 8.82
N MET A 1366 -44.56 -25.42 9.22
CA MET A 1366 -45.78 -25.19 10.01
C MET A 1366 -45.49 -24.61 11.41
N LEU A 1367 -44.30 -24.89 11.95
CA LEU A 1367 -43.81 -24.36 13.23
C LEU A 1367 -43.01 -23.06 13.09
N GLU A 1368 -43.03 -22.44 11.91
CA GLU A 1368 -42.39 -21.14 11.66
C GLU A 1368 -43.45 -20.05 11.39
N PRO A 1369 -43.29 -18.84 11.95
CA PRO A 1369 -44.24 -17.76 11.74
C PRO A 1369 -44.33 -17.35 10.27
N VAL A 1370 -45.54 -17.01 9.84
CA VAL A 1370 -45.81 -16.46 8.50
C VAL A 1370 -44.96 -15.20 8.30
N GLY A 1371 -44.32 -15.07 7.14
CA GLY A 1371 -43.35 -14.02 6.84
C GLY A 1371 -41.91 -14.30 7.29
N ARG A 1372 -41.66 -15.38 8.05
CA ARG A 1372 -40.31 -15.84 8.46
C ARG A 1372 -40.11 -17.35 8.29
N LYS A 1373 -40.81 -17.94 7.33
CA LYS A 1373 -40.68 -19.36 6.99
C LYS A 1373 -39.37 -19.61 6.23
N THR A 1374 -38.78 -20.77 6.46
CA THR A 1374 -37.62 -21.27 5.70
C THR A 1374 -38.05 -21.51 4.25
N THR A 1375 -37.34 -20.92 3.29
CA THR A 1375 -37.62 -21.02 1.85
C THR A 1375 -36.61 -21.88 1.08
N SER A 1376 -35.53 -22.29 1.73
CA SER A 1376 -34.43 -23.09 1.16
C SER A 1376 -34.12 -24.30 2.03
N ASN A 1377 -34.01 -25.48 1.42
CA ASN A 1377 -33.60 -26.71 2.11
C ASN A 1377 -32.53 -27.45 1.28
N ASN A 1378 -31.57 -28.09 1.97
CA ASN A 1378 -30.51 -28.89 1.36
C ASN A 1378 -30.82 -30.40 1.31
N PHE A 1379 -31.94 -30.83 1.91
CA PHE A 1379 -32.46 -32.22 1.90
C PHE A 1379 -31.42 -33.32 2.25
N THR A 1380 -30.43 -32.98 3.09
CA THR A 1380 -29.41 -33.93 3.58
C THR A 1380 -29.95 -34.75 4.75
N HIS A 1381 -29.88 -36.07 4.72
CA HIS A 1381 -30.55 -36.83 5.78
C HIS A 1381 -29.97 -36.62 7.18
N SER A 1382 -30.84 -36.36 8.16
CA SER A 1382 -30.51 -36.40 9.59
C SER A 1382 -31.75 -36.70 10.42
N ARG A 1383 -31.63 -37.67 11.33
CA ARG A 1383 -32.73 -38.11 12.20
C ARG A 1383 -33.17 -37.03 13.20
N ALA A 1384 -32.34 -36.02 13.47
CA ALA A 1384 -32.59 -35.02 14.52
C ALA A 1384 -33.13 -33.67 14.01
N LYS A 1385 -33.59 -33.58 12.76
CA LYS A 1385 -33.99 -32.30 12.14
C LYS A 1385 -35.36 -31.75 12.56
N LEU A 1386 -36.21 -32.57 13.18
CA LEU A 1386 -37.57 -32.16 13.52
C LEU A 1386 -37.56 -31.07 14.59
N LYS A 1387 -38.16 -29.92 14.27
CA LYS A 1387 -38.40 -28.85 15.23
C LYS A 1387 -39.51 -29.25 16.19
N CYS A 1388 -39.42 -28.72 17.41
CA CYS A 1388 -40.40 -28.93 18.46
C CYS A 1388 -41.22 -27.66 18.68
N PRO A 1389 -42.54 -27.78 18.90
CA PRO A 1389 -43.37 -26.65 19.35
C PRO A 1389 -42.82 -26.10 20.66
N SER A 1390 -42.62 -24.78 20.74
CA SER A 1390 -42.10 -24.15 21.95
C SER A 1390 -43.21 -23.92 22.98
N PRO A 1391 -42.89 -23.85 24.29
CA PRO A 1391 -43.86 -23.49 25.32
C PRO A 1391 -44.52 -22.12 25.10
N GLU A 1392 -43.80 -21.17 24.51
CA GLU A 1392 -44.26 -19.80 24.26
C GLU A 1392 -45.21 -19.72 23.05
N SER A 1393 -45.07 -20.64 22.09
CA SER A 1393 -45.94 -20.77 20.93
C SER A 1393 -46.16 -22.23 20.56
N PRO A 1394 -47.00 -22.97 21.29
CA PRO A 1394 -47.26 -24.39 21.08
C PRO A 1394 -48.23 -24.65 19.90
N TYR A 1395 -48.48 -23.63 19.09
CA TYR A 1395 -49.51 -23.63 18.05
C TYR A 1395 -48.89 -23.76 16.66
N LEU A 1396 -49.66 -24.30 15.72
CA LEU A 1396 -49.33 -24.17 14.31
C LEU A 1396 -49.47 -22.70 13.89
N TYR A 1397 -48.48 -22.19 13.15
CA TYR A 1397 -48.50 -20.80 12.76
C TYR A 1397 -49.48 -20.52 11.62
N THR A 1398 -50.27 -19.49 11.84
CA THR A 1398 -51.23 -18.88 10.91
C THR A 1398 -50.87 -17.41 10.75
N LEU A 1399 -51.51 -16.71 9.82
CA LEU A 1399 -51.26 -15.27 9.63
C LEU A 1399 -51.53 -14.46 10.92
N ARG A 1400 -52.61 -14.79 11.65
CA ARG A 1400 -53.02 -14.07 12.85
C ARG A 1400 -52.07 -14.28 14.03
N ASN A 1401 -51.75 -15.53 14.38
CA ASN A 1401 -50.81 -15.79 15.50
C ASN A 1401 -49.34 -15.49 15.15
N SER A 1402 -49.04 -15.15 13.88
CA SER A 1402 -47.76 -14.57 13.46
C SER A 1402 -47.70 -13.04 13.62
N ARG A 1403 -48.76 -12.40 14.15
CA ARG A 1403 -48.89 -10.94 14.38
C ARG A 1403 -48.79 -10.09 13.11
N LEU A 1404 -49.24 -10.64 11.97
CA LEU A 1404 -49.30 -9.93 10.70
C LEU A 1404 -50.71 -9.39 10.37
N LEU A 1405 -51.72 -9.79 11.13
CA LEU A 1405 -53.05 -9.17 11.11
C LEU A 1405 -53.19 -8.25 12.33
N PRO A 1406 -53.67 -7.01 12.18
CA PRO A 1406 -53.96 -6.15 13.32
C PRO A 1406 -55.07 -6.75 14.18
N ASP A 1407 -54.83 -6.89 15.49
CA ASP A 1407 -55.85 -7.29 16.46
C ASP A 1407 -57.00 -6.27 16.41
N GLN A 1408 -58.23 -6.75 16.19
CA GLN A 1408 -59.39 -5.91 16.44
C GLN A 1408 -59.44 -5.62 17.94
N ALA A 1409 -59.44 -4.33 18.28
CA ALA A 1409 -59.47 -3.75 19.62
C ALA A 1409 -58.12 -3.62 20.34
N GLU A 1410 -57.28 -2.71 19.86
CA GLU A 1410 -56.67 -1.71 20.73
C GLU A 1410 -56.42 -0.45 19.88
N GLU A 1411 -56.87 0.70 20.35
CA GLU A 1411 -56.71 1.99 19.68
C GLU A 1411 -55.23 2.27 19.41
N ALA A 1412 -54.76 1.99 18.20
CA ALA A 1412 -53.42 2.37 17.80
C ALA A 1412 -53.36 3.90 17.74
N PRO A 1413 -52.40 4.54 18.44
CA PRO A 1413 -52.30 5.98 18.52
C PRO A 1413 -52.05 6.57 17.12
N GLU A 1414 -52.64 7.74 16.86
CA GLU A 1414 -52.50 8.51 15.61
C GLU A 1414 -51.02 8.78 15.27
N VAL A 1415 -50.36 7.82 14.65
CA VAL A 1415 -49.05 8.02 14.02
C VAL A 1415 -49.33 8.40 12.58
N LEU A 1416 -49.03 9.65 12.23
CA LEU A 1416 -49.20 10.21 10.89
C LEU A 1416 -48.44 9.38 9.84
N TYR A 1417 -49.11 8.41 9.23
CA TYR A 1417 -48.60 7.58 8.12
C TYR A 1417 -48.20 8.40 6.88
N TRP A 1418 -48.54 9.69 6.81
CA TRP A 1418 -48.11 10.58 5.74
C TRP A 1418 -46.66 11.06 5.89
N ALA A 1419 -46.06 10.98 7.08
CA ALA A 1419 -44.71 11.50 7.31
C ALA A 1419 -43.63 10.70 6.55
N VAL A 1420 -43.79 9.38 6.42
CA VAL A 1420 -42.77 8.51 5.81
C VAL A 1420 -42.76 8.63 4.27
N PRO A 1421 -43.89 8.57 3.55
CA PRO A 1421 -43.91 8.81 2.10
C PRO A 1421 -43.52 10.25 1.74
N VAL A 1422 -43.91 11.24 2.57
CA VAL A 1422 -43.52 12.64 2.34
C VAL A 1422 -42.02 12.84 2.58
N ALA A 1423 -41.44 12.26 3.63
CA ALA A 1423 -39.99 12.32 3.85
C ALA A 1423 -39.20 11.64 2.72
N ALA A 1424 -39.67 10.47 2.26
CA ALA A 1424 -39.06 9.76 1.13
C ALA A 1424 -39.17 10.57 -0.16
N GLY A 1425 -40.34 11.15 -0.44
CA GLY A 1425 -40.57 12.01 -1.61
C GLY A 1425 -39.76 13.30 -1.58
N VAL A 1426 -39.70 13.98 -0.43
CA VAL A 1426 -38.90 15.21 -0.25
C VAL A 1426 -37.41 14.91 -0.38
N GLY A 1427 -36.91 13.80 0.18
CA GLY A 1427 -35.53 13.37 0.02
C GLY A 1427 -35.15 13.12 -1.45
N LEU A 1428 -36.03 12.48 -2.21
CA LEU A 1428 -35.85 12.22 -3.64
C LEU A 1428 -35.84 13.53 -4.46
N VAL A 1429 -36.77 14.44 -4.17
CA VAL A 1429 -36.84 15.76 -4.84
C VAL A 1429 -35.61 16.61 -4.53
N VAL A 1430 -35.14 16.63 -3.28
CA VAL A 1430 -33.92 17.36 -2.89
C VAL A 1430 -32.68 16.76 -3.56
N GLY A 1431 -32.60 15.42 -3.67
CA GLY A 1431 -31.51 14.75 -4.39
C GLY A 1431 -31.50 15.08 -5.90
N ILE A 1432 -32.68 15.13 -6.53
CA ILE A 1432 -32.82 15.50 -7.95
C ILE A 1432 -32.49 16.98 -8.16
N ILE A 1433 -32.98 17.89 -7.31
CA ILE A 1433 -32.66 19.32 -7.42
C ILE A 1433 -31.16 19.53 -7.18
N GLY A 1434 -30.56 18.87 -6.19
CA GLY A 1434 -29.12 18.95 -5.91
C GLY A 1434 -28.27 18.50 -7.11
N THR A 1435 -28.64 17.41 -7.77
CA THR A 1435 -27.93 16.92 -8.97
C THR A 1435 -28.15 17.81 -10.19
N VAL A 1436 -29.34 18.37 -10.39
CA VAL A 1436 -29.62 19.33 -11.47
C VAL A 1436 -28.86 20.64 -11.25
N VAL A 1437 -28.86 21.21 -10.04
CA VAL A 1437 -28.11 22.42 -9.72
C VAL A 1437 -26.60 22.18 -9.86
N TRP A 1438 -26.12 21.01 -9.45
CA TRP A 1438 -24.70 20.64 -9.62
C TRP A 1438 -24.31 20.51 -11.10
N ARG A 1439 -25.18 19.91 -11.93
CA ARG A 1439 -24.98 19.86 -13.40
C ARG A 1439 -25.07 21.24 -14.04
N CYS A 1440 -26.02 22.09 -13.67
CA CYS A 1440 -26.16 23.44 -14.21
C CYS A 1440 -24.96 24.34 -13.83
N ARG A 1441 -24.37 24.18 -12.63
CA ARG A 1441 -23.15 24.91 -12.26
C ARG A 1441 -21.91 24.47 -13.03
N ARG A 1442 -21.85 23.24 -13.55
CA ARG A 1442 -20.77 22.80 -14.45
C ARG A 1442 -21.06 23.02 -15.94
N GLY A 1443 -22.32 23.25 -16.33
CA GLY A 1443 -22.72 23.49 -17.72
C GLY A 1443 -22.46 24.91 -18.27
N GLY A 1444 -21.85 25.80 -17.48
CA GLY A 1444 -21.64 27.21 -17.85
C GLY A 1444 -20.42 27.52 -18.72
N ARG A 1445 -19.65 26.53 -19.20
CA ARG A 1445 -18.54 26.75 -20.14
C ARG A 1445 -18.94 26.29 -21.54
N ARG A 1446 -19.46 27.27 -22.27
CA ARG A 1446 -19.78 27.28 -23.69
C ARG A 1446 -18.46 27.44 -24.45
N GLU A 1447 -17.93 26.35 -24.98
CA GLU A 1447 -16.96 26.39 -26.08
C GLU A 1447 -17.49 25.49 -27.19
N ASP A 1448 -17.68 26.11 -28.35
CA ASP A 1448 -18.36 25.57 -29.53
C ASP A 1448 -17.57 24.41 -30.18
N PRO A 1449 -18.25 23.37 -30.70
CA PRO A 1449 -17.66 22.41 -31.64
C PRO A 1449 -17.78 22.96 -33.07
N PRO A 1450 -16.77 22.80 -33.94
CA PRO A 1450 -16.75 21.59 -34.77
C PRO A 1450 -15.35 21.18 -35.30
N MET A 1451 -14.97 19.91 -35.17
CA MET A 1451 -14.16 19.29 -36.23
C MET A 1451 -14.66 17.87 -36.51
N SER A 1452 -15.07 17.74 -37.75
CA SER A 1452 -15.72 16.60 -38.38
C SER A 1452 -14.71 15.54 -38.84
N LEU A 1453 -15.16 14.29 -38.79
CA LEU A 1453 -14.99 13.27 -39.83
C LEU A 1453 -13.56 12.89 -40.26
N ARG A 1454 -13.13 11.67 -39.90
CA ARG A 1454 -12.65 10.62 -40.84
C ARG A 1454 -12.54 9.26 -40.13
N THR A 1455 -13.47 8.33 -40.37
CA THR A 1455 -13.30 7.12 -41.24
C THR A 1455 -12.08 6.26 -40.86
N VAL A 1456 -12.26 5.18 -40.09
CA VAL A 1456 -12.53 3.78 -40.53
C VAL A 1456 -11.25 2.97 -40.85
N ALA A 1457 -11.21 1.77 -40.25
CA ALA A 1457 -10.45 0.55 -40.60
C ALA A 1457 -8.99 0.42 -40.10
N LEU A 1458 -8.82 -0.19 -38.92
CA LEU A 1458 -8.49 -1.62 -38.73
C LEU A 1458 -8.64 -2.00 -37.26
#